data_AF-A0A0S4WXT1-F1
#
_entry.id   AF-A0A0S4WXT1-F1
#
_cell.length_a   1.000
_cell.length_b   1.000
_cell.length_c   1.000
_cell.angle_alpha   90.00
_cell.angle_beta   90.00
_cell.angle_gamma   90.00
#
_symmetry.space_group_name_H-M   'P 1'
#
loop_
_entity.id
_entity.type
_entity.pdbx_description
1 polymer ?
#
loop_
_entity_poly.entity_id
_entity_poly.type
_entity_poly.pdbx_seq_one_letter_code
_entity_poly.pdbx_strand_id
1 'polypeptide(L)'
;MTTSPDSHSDLQPNATGWRARLGRWRSSPGWQRAARLGEQVRASRRTRRIGLGVLIFLAVFGLLGAVGGPPLLHHLAETQLSKYLERPVTVGKIRLNPYTLRLEIDQLHIAERDGKTPFIDIGHLHVNAAWSSVFRRAPVIEELKVDAPRVRIVRTAEQRFNFSDIVDKLTQPEVPPKPKSNEPARFVFANLQLNNGAIQFVDQPLGAQHTVDGLQIGVPFLASLPADVDIFVQPLLAARIDGAPLHFAGKTKPFAQSLESSLNIKLDGLELPRYLGYVPGPLPVAVPQGKLTTDLTIDFQKPRTGNPVLRVHGTAGLDGLEVTDAKKAPLVAAKQLRATLSDVRPLDNVYHLDMLSLDGVRVDAVRAPDGSINFAQLGGKPAPEAKPAAPAPAAQPKPLDVAVGKLQLANSSVHWRDATTQPAADLVLDDLHGDAAVRTLGGPTTLDVGAKLASGGTLNVKGSTSLEKRTGELELKLEALKLAGIEPYLRQAGAPQLQNGALSADGKIALEFGADKFNVHAEPLVATLADLALAPATRNDTALRAKQLRADIKSFDLAARTLALNEVRADGLQLDVLRKQDGSTVLTLLDTAQQAAAKAKAAPTTSGAPAEKPWAVTVQALRLDNGAIGFEDQTNSRPVKVRVEPLNVLVQNASTDLGKPVDVQIGAGLGSKGKLDVRGNVVPQPLKAELRVNAQNLSLAGFDPYLDKSLNAAITSALLTMDGHLALNQGKALTVNYQGNATLGNVRLQDRVSSDDFLRWRSLALNRIQVSYDGATPRVRVGALALSTFYARIIINPNGRLNLQDIRVQPTEEHRSLTQAAPGPASSPAATSGNAVAAASVPAANPASAVTAGMPASAMAAAPKAGGADLRIDAITLQDGNIRFTDNFIKPNYTANLTTIGGSVGTISTSAGQQPADVTLRGSVDGTAPVDIHGKVNPLAPTAFVDLSAKANDIELTNLTPYSAKYAGYPITKGKLTMDLHYLLDQGKLSADNHIFIDQLTFGERVESKDATNLPVRLAVALLKNSRGEIDVRVPVSGSLDDPQFSLGGVIVRAFVNLIVRAVTAPFSLLANAFGGSGGEELGYIEFDPGTAVLSQASMAKIDKLATALKDRPALKLDIIGRVDPAVDRDGLRRETVNRQIREQKLKDAGDATEADSTVKPEEMDKYLERAYKAAKFPKPRNVIGLAKSLPPDEMRKLMETNVQVTDSDLRELAQRRANAVHVALAERVEPARLFVVAPKLDPEGIKDKGKTSRVDFSLK
;
A
#
# COMPACT_ATOMS: atom_id res chain seq x y z
N MET A 1 -49.44 58.94 -7.89
CA MET A 1 -49.15 59.65 -9.16
C MET A 1 -50.22 60.69 -9.37
N THR A 2 -49.76 61.90 -9.69
CA THR A 2 -50.47 63.13 -10.02
C THR A 2 -51.12 63.09 -11.40
N THR A 3 -52.33 63.66 -11.54
CA THR A 3 -52.86 64.52 -12.63
C THR A 3 -54.38 64.65 -12.41
N SER A 4 -54.84 65.74 -11.80
CA SER A 4 -55.34 67.00 -12.41
C SER A 4 -56.81 66.94 -12.88
N PRO A 5 -57.59 68.01 -12.66
CA PRO A 5 -59.05 68.04 -12.71
C PRO A 5 -59.57 68.71 -14.00
N ASP A 6 -60.86 68.54 -14.35
CA ASP A 6 -61.71 69.59 -14.97
C ASP A 6 -63.08 69.04 -15.40
N SER A 7 -64.15 69.66 -14.89
CA SER A 7 -65.23 70.27 -15.68
C SER A 7 -66.41 70.64 -14.76
N HIS A 8 -66.32 71.83 -14.18
CA HIS A 8 -67.49 72.62 -13.84
C HIS A 8 -68.16 73.09 -15.14
N SER A 9 -69.48 72.98 -15.23
CA SER A 9 -70.28 73.84 -16.09
C SER A 9 -71.29 74.60 -15.24
N ASP A 10 -71.20 75.92 -15.34
CA ASP A 10 -72.07 76.92 -14.72
C ASP A 10 -73.54 76.70 -15.07
N LEU A 11 -74.42 76.79 -14.07
CA LEU A 11 -75.74 77.40 -14.27
C LEU A 11 -76.15 78.17 -13.01
N GLN A 12 -76.04 79.49 -13.12
CA GLN A 12 -76.66 80.47 -12.23
C GLN A 12 -78.18 80.25 -12.11
N PRO A 13 -78.80 80.61 -10.97
CA PRO A 13 -80.24 80.47 -10.75
C PRO A 13 -81.02 81.53 -11.53
N ASN A 14 -81.75 81.07 -12.56
CA ASN A 14 -82.66 81.91 -13.34
C ASN A 14 -83.94 82.19 -12.53
N ALA A 15 -83.98 83.34 -11.87
CA ALA A 15 -85.13 83.86 -11.16
C ALA A 15 -86.21 84.33 -12.15
N THR A 16 -87.08 83.42 -12.61
CA THR A 16 -88.44 83.72 -13.17
C THR A 16 -89.28 82.48 -13.54
N GLY A 17 -88.93 81.25 -13.11
CA GLY A 17 -89.64 80.02 -13.54
C GLY A 17 -90.75 79.47 -12.63
N TRP A 18 -90.83 79.87 -11.35
CA TRP A 18 -91.70 79.21 -10.35
C TRP A 18 -93.20 79.50 -10.52
N ARG A 19 -93.56 80.70 -11.00
CA ARG A 19 -94.96 81.07 -11.31
C ARG A 19 -95.51 80.32 -12.53
N ALA A 20 -94.66 80.01 -13.52
CA ALA A 20 -95.04 79.23 -14.70
C ALA A 20 -95.11 77.71 -14.43
N ARG A 21 -94.41 77.19 -13.39
CA ARG A 21 -94.52 75.79 -12.93
C ARG A 21 -95.73 75.56 -12.01
N LEU A 22 -96.09 76.52 -11.15
CA LEU A 22 -97.31 76.46 -10.34
C LEU A 22 -98.59 76.55 -11.19
N GLY A 23 -98.56 77.31 -12.29
CA GLY A 23 -99.67 77.38 -13.25
C GLY A 23 -99.95 76.04 -13.94
N ARG A 24 -98.89 75.32 -14.35
CA ARG A 24 -99.00 73.99 -14.99
C ARG A 24 -99.37 72.86 -14.01
N TRP A 25 -99.00 72.97 -12.73
CA TRP A 25 -99.38 71.98 -11.72
C TRP A 25 -100.88 72.07 -11.37
N ARG A 26 -101.43 73.29 -11.27
CA ARG A 26 -102.87 73.55 -11.01
C ARG A 26 -103.80 73.16 -12.17
N SER A 27 -103.29 73.07 -13.41
CA SER A 27 -104.09 72.72 -14.59
C SER A 27 -104.04 71.23 -14.97
N SER A 28 -103.35 70.38 -14.19
CA SER A 28 -103.28 68.94 -14.49
C SER A 28 -104.60 68.21 -14.14
N PRO A 29 -105.00 67.16 -14.89
CA PRO A 29 -106.21 66.39 -14.60
C PRO A 29 -106.20 65.73 -13.20
N GLY A 30 -105.01 65.56 -12.60
CA GLY A 30 -104.84 65.07 -11.23
C GLY A 30 -105.11 66.14 -10.17
N TRP A 31 -104.71 67.39 -10.41
CA TRP A 31 -104.96 68.51 -9.49
C TRP A 31 -106.42 68.96 -9.50
N GLN A 32 -107.09 68.94 -10.66
CA GLN A 32 -108.53 69.21 -10.73
C GLN A 32 -109.36 68.10 -10.05
N ARG A 33 -108.87 66.85 -10.03
CA ARG A 33 -109.49 65.76 -9.24
C ARG A 33 -109.23 65.92 -7.74
N ALA A 34 -108.03 66.29 -7.32
CA ALA A 34 -107.70 66.53 -5.91
C ALA A 34 -108.40 67.78 -5.33
N ALA A 35 -108.55 68.86 -6.11
CA ALA A 35 -109.28 70.06 -5.71
C ALA A 35 -110.79 69.82 -5.56
N ARG A 36 -111.41 69.02 -6.46
CA ARG A 36 -112.82 68.61 -6.34
C ARG A 36 -113.07 67.64 -5.19
N LEU A 37 -112.14 66.73 -4.91
CA LEU A 37 -112.18 65.87 -3.70
C LEU A 37 -111.95 66.69 -2.42
N GLY A 38 -111.11 67.73 -2.45
CA GLY A 38 -110.88 68.65 -1.34
C GLY A 38 -112.08 69.53 -0.98
N GLU A 39 -112.92 69.91 -1.96
CA GLU A 39 -114.19 70.61 -1.70
C GLU A 39 -115.30 69.67 -1.22
N GLN A 40 -115.38 68.43 -1.72
CA GLN A 40 -116.35 67.43 -1.24
C GLN A 40 -116.03 66.91 0.19
N VAL A 41 -114.76 66.90 0.60
CA VAL A 41 -114.35 66.53 1.97
C VAL A 41 -114.65 67.64 3.00
N ARG A 42 -114.80 68.91 2.58
CA ARG A 42 -115.17 70.04 3.48
C ARG A 42 -116.64 70.07 3.91
N ALA A 43 -117.55 69.40 3.20
CA ALA A 43 -119.00 69.46 3.46
C ALA A 43 -119.56 68.34 4.37
N SER A 44 -118.79 67.28 4.66
CA SER A 44 -119.26 66.15 5.48
C SER A 44 -118.99 66.37 6.98
N ARG A 45 -120.06 66.48 7.79
CA ARG A 45 -119.97 66.52 9.28
C ARG A 45 -119.30 65.26 9.86
N ARG A 46 -119.48 64.09 9.24
CA ARG A 46 -118.83 62.84 9.66
C ARG A 46 -117.33 62.90 9.43
N THR A 47 -116.90 63.37 8.27
CA THR A 47 -115.46 63.45 7.95
C THR A 47 -114.76 64.53 8.77
N ARG A 48 -115.44 65.65 9.09
CA ARG A 48 -114.93 66.70 9.98
C ARG A 48 -114.85 66.24 11.45
N ARG A 49 -115.81 65.44 11.93
CA ARG A 49 -115.76 64.81 13.27
C ARG A 49 -114.71 63.71 13.36
N ILE A 50 -114.54 62.90 12.30
CA ILE A 50 -113.47 61.90 12.21
C ILE A 50 -112.12 62.62 12.13
N GLY A 51 -111.99 63.68 11.32
CA GLY A 51 -110.77 64.48 11.23
C GLY A 51 -110.40 65.18 12.54
N LEU A 52 -111.37 65.78 13.25
CA LEU A 52 -111.16 66.37 14.58
C LEU A 52 -110.85 65.31 15.63
N GLY A 53 -111.52 64.16 15.59
CA GLY A 53 -111.25 63.02 16.48
C GLY A 53 -109.86 62.44 16.28
N VAL A 54 -109.39 62.33 15.05
CA VAL A 54 -108.02 61.93 14.72
C VAL A 54 -107.02 62.98 15.20
N LEU A 55 -107.31 64.28 15.06
CA LEU A 55 -106.46 65.37 15.56
C LEU A 55 -106.35 65.38 17.10
N ILE A 56 -107.47 65.22 17.81
CA ILE A 56 -107.51 65.11 19.27
C ILE A 56 -106.79 63.86 19.73
N PHE A 57 -107.06 62.71 19.08
CA PHE A 57 -106.37 61.46 19.38
C PHE A 57 -104.86 61.62 19.18
N LEU A 58 -104.40 62.20 18.07
CA LEU A 58 -102.99 62.46 17.82
C LEU A 58 -102.40 63.39 18.89
N ALA A 59 -103.09 64.48 19.29
CA ALA A 59 -102.61 65.40 20.34
C ALA A 59 -102.53 64.74 21.73
N VAL A 60 -103.56 63.98 22.12
CA VAL A 60 -103.58 63.24 23.40
C VAL A 60 -102.54 62.12 23.40
N PHE A 61 -102.40 61.38 22.31
CA PHE A 61 -101.38 60.36 22.10
C PHE A 61 -99.96 60.96 22.18
N GLY A 62 -99.74 62.12 21.58
CA GLY A 62 -98.49 62.88 21.68
C GLY A 62 -98.16 63.30 23.11
N LEU A 63 -99.14 63.87 23.82
CA LEU A 63 -98.97 64.37 25.18
C LEU A 63 -98.73 63.23 26.19
N LEU A 64 -99.52 62.16 26.12
CA LEU A 64 -99.34 60.96 26.96
C LEU A 64 -98.01 60.26 26.67
N GLY A 65 -97.62 60.14 25.40
CA GLY A 65 -96.37 59.48 25.02
C GLY A 65 -95.11 60.30 25.36
N ALA A 66 -95.14 61.63 25.19
CA ALA A 66 -93.97 62.48 25.42
C ALA A 66 -93.78 62.88 26.90
N VAL A 67 -94.86 63.05 27.67
CA VAL A 67 -94.79 63.47 29.09
C VAL A 67 -95.04 62.30 30.05
N GLY A 68 -96.03 61.45 29.78
CA GLY A 68 -96.33 60.28 30.62
C GLY A 68 -95.45 59.06 30.33
N GLY A 69 -95.00 58.90 29.08
CA GLY A 69 -94.15 57.79 28.64
C GLY A 69 -92.81 57.69 29.37
N PRO A 70 -91.96 58.75 29.42
CA PRO A 70 -90.65 58.69 30.04
C PRO A 70 -90.62 58.25 31.52
N PRO A 71 -91.39 58.85 32.46
CA PRO A 71 -91.37 58.40 33.86
C PRO A 71 -91.94 56.99 34.05
N LEU A 72 -92.94 56.58 33.24
CA LEU A 72 -93.46 55.22 33.24
C LEU A 72 -92.39 54.22 32.78
N LEU A 73 -91.68 54.52 31.69
CA LEU A 73 -90.58 53.70 31.19
C LEU A 73 -89.42 53.62 32.18
N HIS A 74 -89.11 54.70 32.91
CA HIS A 74 -88.07 54.70 33.94
C HIS A 74 -88.42 53.75 35.07
N HIS A 75 -89.65 53.84 35.61
CA HIS A 75 -90.10 52.94 36.67
C HIS A 75 -90.18 51.47 36.21
N LEU A 76 -90.71 51.23 35.00
CA LEU A 76 -90.78 49.88 34.42
C LEU A 76 -89.40 49.30 34.15
N ALA A 77 -88.46 50.09 33.61
CA ALA A 77 -87.11 49.63 33.34
C ALA A 77 -86.41 49.19 34.62
N GLU A 78 -86.44 49.98 35.70
CA GLU A 78 -85.76 49.59 36.94
C GLU A 78 -86.48 48.46 37.68
N THR A 79 -87.81 48.52 37.85
CA THR A 79 -88.52 47.52 38.65
C THR A 79 -88.73 46.19 37.91
N GLN A 80 -89.21 46.24 36.67
CA GLN A 80 -89.51 45.02 35.91
C GLN A 80 -88.23 44.39 35.39
N LEU A 81 -87.29 45.14 34.79
CA LEU A 81 -86.05 44.51 34.31
C LEU A 81 -85.22 43.95 35.45
N SER A 82 -85.17 44.62 36.62
CA SER A 82 -84.44 44.05 37.77
C SER A 82 -85.06 42.74 38.25
N LYS A 83 -86.40 42.65 38.27
CA LYS A 83 -87.13 41.45 38.64
C LYS A 83 -86.97 40.33 37.61
N TYR A 84 -87.03 40.65 36.32
CA TYR A 84 -86.90 39.68 35.24
C TYR A 84 -85.47 39.15 35.12
N LEU A 85 -84.47 40.03 35.22
CA LEU A 85 -83.04 39.69 35.09
C LEU A 85 -82.41 39.18 36.40
N GLU A 86 -83.11 39.26 37.54
CA GLU A 86 -82.57 38.95 38.88
C GLU A 86 -81.29 39.75 39.22
N ARG A 87 -81.19 40.95 38.67
CA ARG A 87 -80.01 41.81 38.73
C ARG A 87 -80.43 43.26 38.94
N PRO A 88 -79.77 44.05 39.78
CA PRO A 88 -80.10 45.47 39.90
C PRO A 88 -79.87 46.20 38.56
N VAL A 89 -80.93 46.83 38.04
CA VAL A 89 -80.91 47.68 36.84
C VAL A 89 -81.18 49.13 37.26
N THR A 90 -80.33 50.04 36.82
CA THR A 90 -80.48 51.48 37.01
C THR A 90 -80.43 52.18 35.66
N VAL A 91 -81.25 53.22 35.48
CA VAL A 91 -81.35 53.95 34.21
C VAL A 91 -81.28 55.45 34.48
N GLY A 92 -80.59 56.20 33.63
CA GLY A 92 -80.55 57.66 33.70
C GLY A 92 -81.77 58.32 33.03
N LYS A 93 -81.53 59.12 31.98
CA LYS A 93 -82.60 59.86 31.29
C LYS A 93 -83.22 59.00 30.18
N ILE A 94 -84.55 58.96 30.11
CA ILE A 94 -85.30 58.35 29.00
C ILE A 94 -86.05 59.44 28.24
N ARG A 95 -86.01 59.43 26.91
CA ARG A 95 -86.83 60.30 26.05
C ARG A 95 -87.60 59.45 25.05
N LEU A 96 -88.89 59.76 24.88
CA LEU A 96 -89.76 59.08 23.91
C LEU A 96 -90.51 60.11 23.07
N ASN A 97 -90.38 60.02 21.74
CA ASN A 97 -91.24 60.74 20.80
C ASN A 97 -92.25 59.76 20.18
N PRO A 98 -93.53 59.82 20.55
CA PRO A 98 -94.54 58.85 20.08
C PRO A 98 -94.92 59.04 18.61
N TYR A 99 -94.71 60.22 18.00
CA TYR A 99 -95.03 60.44 16.59
C TYR A 99 -93.97 59.86 15.66
N THR A 100 -92.70 59.98 16.05
CA THR A 100 -91.56 59.42 15.30
C THR A 100 -91.15 58.04 15.80
N LEU A 101 -91.76 57.54 16.88
CA LEU A 101 -91.37 56.31 17.58
C LEU A 101 -89.87 56.26 17.93
N ARG A 102 -89.32 57.39 18.37
CA ARG A 102 -87.91 57.53 18.78
C ARG A 102 -87.77 57.37 20.29
N LEU A 103 -86.91 56.46 20.73
CA LEU A 103 -86.57 56.19 22.12
C LEU A 103 -85.07 56.42 22.34
N GLU A 104 -84.72 57.28 23.30
CA GLU A 104 -83.34 57.52 23.75
C GLU A 104 -83.23 57.15 25.24
N ILE A 105 -82.17 56.44 25.62
CA ILE A 105 -81.88 56.02 27.00
C ILE A 105 -80.41 56.34 27.31
N ASP A 106 -80.17 57.15 28.34
CA ASP A 106 -78.84 57.50 28.84
C ASP A 106 -78.49 56.68 30.09
N GLN A 107 -77.23 56.24 30.20
CA GLN A 107 -76.65 55.58 31.38
C GLN A 107 -77.46 54.38 31.91
N LEU A 108 -77.58 53.34 31.11
CA LEU A 108 -78.19 52.07 31.54
C LEU A 108 -77.11 51.18 32.17
N HIS A 109 -77.23 50.90 33.47
CA HIS A 109 -76.31 50.05 34.23
C HIS A 109 -77.04 48.82 34.78
N ILE A 110 -76.47 47.65 34.55
CA ILE A 110 -76.92 46.35 35.04
C ILE A 110 -75.77 45.75 35.84
N ALA A 111 -75.97 45.59 37.15
CA ALA A 111 -75.01 44.95 38.04
C ALA A 111 -75.14 43.41 37.98
N GLU A 112 -74.13 42.70 38.46
CA GLU A 112 -74.21 41.28 38.75
C GLU A 112 -75.12 40.98 39.96
N ARG A 113 -75.39 39.70 40.22
CA ARG A 113 -76.17 39.25 41.38
C ARG A 113 -75.62 39.73 42.73
N ASP A 114 -74.33 40.07 42.79
CA ASP A 114 -73.68 40.62 43.99
C ASP A 114 -74.03 42.10 44.26
N GLY A 115 -74.71 42.77 43.32
CA GLY A 115 -75.12 44.16 43.39
C GLY A 115 -73.97 45.17 43.35
N LYS A 116 -72.73 44.73 43.10
CA LYS A 116 -71.53 45.59 43.11
C LYS A 116 -70.73 45.49 41.82
N THR A 117 -70.59 44.30 41.24
CA THR A 117 -69.80 44.08 40.04
C THR A 117 -70.61 44.50 38.81
N PRO A 118 -70.09 45.31 37.88
CA PRO A 118 -70.80 45.66 36.66
C PRO A 118 -70.93 44.43 35.73
N PHE A 119 -72.14 44.18 35.22
CA PHE A 119 -72.41 43.15 34.20
C PHE A 119 -72.52 43.78 32.81
N ILE A 120 -73.42 44.75 32.63
CA ILE A 120 -73.62 45.51 31.39
C ILE A 120 -73.76 47.00 31.73
N ASP A 121 -72.94 47.83 31.12
CA ASP A 121 -73.04 49.30 31.15
C ASP A 121 -73.28 49.81 29.74
N ILE A 122 -74.24 50.72 29.54
CA ILE A 122 -74.47 51.38 28.24
C ILE A 122 -74.53 52.88 28.46
N GLY A 123 -73.65 53.62 27.78
CA GLY A 123 -73.57 55.08 27.88
C GLY A 123 -74.81 55.76 27.29
N HIS A 124 -75.14 55.43 26.04
CA HIS A 124 -76.30 55.96 25.33
C HIS A 124 -76.90 54.91 24.38
N LEU A 125 -78.22 54.75 24.39
CA LEU A 125 -78.98 53.85 23.53
C LEU A 125 -80.06 54.66 22.79
N HIS A 126 -80.04 54.61 21.46
CA HIS A 126 -81.00 55.30 20.60
C HIS A 126 -81.68 54.30 19.67
N VAL A 127 -83.00 54.29 19.67
CA VAL A 127 -83.85 53.39 18.88
C VAL A 127 -84.89 54.23 18.13
N ASN A 128 -84.94 54.10 16.81
CA ASN A 128 -85.93 54.75 15.95
C ASN A 128 -86.73 53.67 15.22
N ALA A 129 -88.00 53.47 15.60
CA ALA A 129 -88.88 52.49 14.97
C ALA A 129 -89.74 53.13 13.88
N ALA A 130 -90.15 52.36 12.87
CA ALA A 130 -91.04 52.86 11.83
C ALA A 130 -92.50 52.43 12.05
N TRP A 131 -93.45 53.34 11.80
CA TRP A 131 -94.88 53.01 11.75
C TRP A 131 -95.23 51.97 10.69
N SER A 132 -94.37 51.79 9.67
CA SER A 132 -94.47 50.69 8.71
C SER A 132 -94.47 49.31 9.35
N SER A 133 -93.97 49.18 10.59
CA SER A 133 -93.98 47.91 11.32
C SER A 133 -95.39 47.33 11.48
N VAL A 134 -96.38 48.20 11.71
CA VAL A 134 -97.79 47.82 11.86
C VAL A 134 -98.38 47.33 10.53
N PHE A 135 -98.08 48.03 9.43
CA PHE A 135 -98.59 47.71 8.09
C PHE A 135 -97.89 46.49 7.47
N ARG A 136 -96.60 46.30 7.75
CA ARG A 136 -95.79 45.17 7.26
C ARG A 136 -95.91 43.91 8.12
N ARG A 137 -96.58 43.99 9.28
CA ARG A 137 -96.69 42.90 10.28
C ARG A 137 -95.32 42.32 10.67
N ALA A 138 -94.30 43.16 10.69
CA ALA A 138 -92.92 42.83 10.97
C ALA A 138 -92.26 44.02 11.67
N PRO A 139 -91.41 43.84 12.70
CA PRO A 139 -90.67 44.95 13.29
C PRO A 139 -89.74 45.59 12.25
N VAL A 140 -89.89 46.90 12.05
CA VAL A 140 -89.04 47.75 11.21
C VAL A 140 -88.39 48.81 12.09
N ILE A 141 -87.08 48.71 12.25
CA ILE A 141 -86.25 49.66 13.01
C ILE A 141 -85.40 50.44 11.99
N GLU A 142 -85.63 51.75 11.91
CA GLU A 142 -84.89 52.63 11.00
C GLU A 142 -83.46 52.87 11.49
N GLU A 143 -83.27 52.97 12.81
CA GLU A 143 -81.97 53.26 13.42
C GLU A 143 -81.87 52.65 14.82
N LEU A 144 -80.76 51.99 15.12
CA LEU A 144 -80.41 51.46 16.43
C LEU A 144 -78.94 51.81 16.71
N LYS A 145 -78.67 52.74 17.62
CA LYS A 145 -77.32 53.15 18.02
C LYS A 145 -77.06 52.82 19.47
N VAL A 146 -75.90 52.22 19.76
CA VAL A 146 -75.44 51.91 21.10
C VAL A 146 -74.03 52.48 21.29
N ASP A 147 -73.90 53.52 22.10
CA ASP A 147 -72.62 54.19 22.34
C ASP A 147 -72.04 53.81 23.72
N ALA A 148 -70.75 53.50 23.72
CA ALA A 148 -69.94 53.09 24.86
C ALA A 148 -70.50 51.90 25.70
N PRO A 149 -70.97 50.79 25.09
CA PRO A 149 -71.39 49.62 25.85
C PRO A 149 -70.19 48.88 26.46
N ARG A 150 -70.23 48.55 27.75
CA ARG A 150 -69.24 47.70 28.42
C ARG A 150 -69.90 46.44 28.95
N VAL A 151 -69.34 45.28 28.62
CA VAL A 151 -69.91 43.98 29.00
C VAL A 151 -68.83 43.13 29.67
N ARG A 152 -69.15 42.53 30.82
CA ARG A 152 -68.30 41.56 31.49
C ARG A 152 -68.87 40.16 31.34
N ILE A 153 -68.14 39.31 30.62
CA ILE A 153 -68.50 37.91 30.38
C ILE A 153 -67.56 37.02 31.19
N VAL A 154 -68.11 36.15 32.03
CA VAL A 154 -67.32 35.18 32.82
C VAL A 154 -67.77 33.77 32.44
N ARG A 155 -66.87 32.96 31.89
CA ARG A 155 -67.10 31.53 31.70
C ARG A 155 -66.77 30.81 33.00
N THR A 156 -67.78 30.16 33.60
CA THR A 156 -67.68 29.48 34.90
C THR A 156 -67.42 27.98 34.75
N ALA A 157 -67.96 27.36 33.70
CA ALA A 157 -67.73 25.95 33.36
C ALA A 157 -67.84 25.73 31.84
N GLU A 158 -67.71 24.49 31.39
CA GLU A 158 -67.94 24.14 29.98
C GLU A 158 -69.36 24.55 29.55
N GLN A 159 -69.47 25.42 28.55
CA GLN A 159 -70.73 26.00 28.04
C GLN A 159 -71.58 26.78 29.07
N ARG A 160 -71.04 27.15 30.23
CA ARG A 160 -71.73 27.95 31.25
C ARG A 160 -71.05 29.29 31.47
N PHE A 161 -71.85 30.35 31.53
CA PHE A 161 -71.43 31.73 31.70
C PHE A 161 -72.17 32.39 32.86
N ASN A 162 -71.69 33.55 33.31
CA ASN A 162 -72.35 34.36 34.33
C ASN A 162 -73.78 34.74 33.97
N PHE A 163 -74.19 34.72 32.69
CA PHE A 163 -75.56 35.00 32.24
C PHE A 163 -76.37 33.76 31.80
N SER A 164 -75.82 32.54 31.94
CA SER A 164 -76.53 31.32 31.53
C SER A 164 -77.84 31.11 32.28
N ASP A 165 -77.91 31.55 33.54
CA ASP A 165 -79.12 31.59 34.35
C ASP A 165 -80.25 32.42 33.72
N ILE A 166 -79.91 33.59 33.15
CA ILE A 166 -80.86 34.45 32.43
C ILE A 166 -81.35 33.73 31.18
N VAL A 167 -80.43 33.13 30.41
CA VAL A 167 -80.77 32.43 29.15
C VAL A 167 -81.64 31.21 29.43
N ASP A 168 -81.31 30.38 30.42
CA ASP A 168 -82.09 29.20 30.81
C ASP A 168 -83.52 29.61 31.20
N LYS A 169 -83.68 30.73 31.92
CA LYS A 169 -84.99 31.27 32.30
C LYS A 169 -85.78 31.81 31.11
N LEU A 170 -85.13 32.48 30.16
CA LEU A 170 -85.76 32.98 28.93
C LEU A 170 -86.13 31.86 27.95
N THR A 171 -85.44 30.73 28.02
CA THR A 171 -85.65 29.57 27.12
C THR A 171 -86.51 28.47 27.74
N GLN A 172 -86.77 28.51 29.04
CA GLN A 172 -87.77 27.65 29.70
C GLN A 172 -89.17 28.02 29.20
N PRO A 173 -89.88 27.12 28.49
CA PRO A 173 -91.23 27.39 28.03
C PRO A 173 -92.19 27.31 29.22
N GLU A 174 -92.80 28.42 29.63
CA GLU A 174 -93.87 28.39 30.64
C GLU A 174 -95.13 27.63 30.13
N VAL A 175 -95.24 27.34 28.81
CA VAL A 175 -96.19 26.39 28.21
C VAL A 175 -95.57 25.85 26.89
N PRO A 176 -95.63 24.54 26.55
CA PRO A 176 -95.10 24.04 25.28
C PRO A 176 -95.88 24.61 24.08
N PRO A 177 -95.24 25.33 23.14
CA PRO A 177 -95.93 25.84 21.97
C PRO A 177 -96.14 24.73 20.94
N LYS A 178 -97.40 24.54 20.48
CA LYS A 178 -97.70 23.81 19.24
C LYS A 178 -97.09 24.57 18.06
N PRO A 179 -96.39 23.92 17.11
CA PRO A 179 -95.80 24.62 15.98
C PRO A 179 -96.91 25.12 15.05
N LYS A 180 -97.07 26.44 14.94
CA LYS A 180 -97.75 27.09 13.82
C LYS A 180 -96.70 27.78 12.98
N SER A 181 -96.54 27.29 11.74
CA SER A 181 -95.69 27.83 10.67
C SER A 181 -94.18 27.55 10.78
N ASN A 182 -93.63 27.01 9.68
CA ASN A 182 -92.20 26.87 9.41
C ASN A 182 -91.63 28.12 8.70
N GLU A 183 -92.38 29.23 8.65
CA GLU A 183 -91.90 30.45 8.00
C GLU A 183 -90.92 31.23 8.90
N PRO A 184 -89.79 31.72 8.34
CA PRO A 184 -88.83 32.51 9.10
C PRO A 184 -89.44 33.82 9.61
N ALA A 185 -88.98 34.24 10.80
CA ALA A 185 -89.37 35.52 11.39
C ALA A 185 -88.97 36.68 10.46
N ARG A 186 -89.94 37.55 10.14
CA ARG A 186 -89.76 38.69 9.23
C ARG A 186 -89.41 39.95 10.02
N PHE A 187 -88.34 40.65 9.65
CA PHE A 187 -87.90 41.90 10.29
C PHE A 187 -87.07 42.77 9.34
N VAL A 188 -86.90 44.05 9.67
CA VAL A 188 -86.02 45.00 8.97
C VAL A 188 -85.29 45.89 9.97
N PHE A 189 -83.97 45.99 9.85
CA PHE A 189 -83.12 46.98 10.50
C PHE A 189 -82.42 47.81 9.42
N ALA A 190 -82.56 49.14 9.43
CA ALA A 190 -82.03 50.00 8.38
C ALA A 190 -80.79 50.81 8.76
N ASN A 191 -80.33 50.78 10.01
CA ASN A 191 -79.03 51.33 10.44
C ASN A 191 -78.71 50.88 11.87
N LEU A 192 -77.91 49.83 12.03
CA LEU A 192 -77.43 49.37 13.34
C LEU A 192 -75.99 49.86 13.53
N GLN A 193 -75.74 50.59 14.62
CA GLN A 193 -74.40 51.06 14.99
C GLN A 193 -74.12 50.78 16.47
N LEU A 194 -72.92 50.31 16.75
CA LEU A 194 -72.36 50.21 18.09
C LEU A 194 -71.01 50.91 18.05
N ASN A 195 -70.76 51.88 18.94
CA ASN A 195 -69.51 52.64 18.96
C ASN A 195 -68.84 52.56 20.33
N ASN A 196 -67.51 52.55 20.35
CA ASN A 196 -66.68 52.63 21.57
C ASN A 196 -66.99 51.55 22.63
N GLY A 197 -67.40 50.36 22.20
CA GLY A 197 -67.71 49.25 23.12
C GLY A 197 -66.46 48.62 23.76
N ALA A 198 -66.65 47.97 24.90
CA ALA A 198 -65.63 47.17 25.57
C ALA A 198 -66.20 45.85 26.09
N ILE A 199 -65.46 44.76 25.95
CA ILE A 199 -65.81 43.44 26.50
C ILE A 199 -64.65 42.93 27.33
N GLN A 200 -64.92 42.59 28.58
CA GLN A 200 -63.98 41.85 29.43
C GLN A 200 -64.44 40.40 29.51
N PHE A 201 -63.63 39.49 28.99
CA PHE A 201 -63.91 38.06 29.01
C PHE A 201 -62.97 37.35 30.00
N VAL A 202 -63.54 36.65 30.98
CA VAL A 202 -62.79 35.91 32.01
C VAL A 202 -63.14 34.43 31.91
N ASP A 203 -62.16 33.60 31.58
CA ASP A 203 -62.31 32.15 31.49
C ASP A 203 -61.73 31.48 32.74
N GLN A 204 -62.59 31.11 33.68
CA GLN A 204 -62.17 30.45 34.91
C GLN A 204 -61.60 29.04 34.67
N PRO A 205 -62.22 28.17 33.83
CA PRO A 205 -61.66 26.86 33.50
C PRO A 205 -60.23 26.91 32.93
N LEU A 206 -59.91 27.90 32.09
CA LEU A 206 -58.59 28.06 31.49
C LEU A 206 -57.65 29.00 32.28
N GLY A 207 -58.14 29.67 33.32
CA GLY A 207 -57.39 30.70 34.05
C GLY A 207 -56.98 31.89 33.17
N ALA A 208 -57.71 32.14 32.08
CA ALA A 208 -57.38 33.14 31.06
C ALA A 208 -58.29 34.37 31.16
N GLN A 209 -57.76 35.53 30.75
CA GLN A 209 -58.52 36.77 30.66
C GLN A 209 -58.22 37.48 29.34
N HIS A 210 -59.28 37.85 28.63
CA HIS A 210 -59.23 38.57 27.37
C HIS A 210 -59.98 39.91 27.48
N THR A 211 -59.48 40.91 26.77
CA THR A 211 -60.02 42.27 26.74
C THR A 211 -60.25 42.67 25.29
N VAL A 212 -61.45 43.18 25.00
CA VAL A 212 -61.80 43.71 23.68
C VAL A 212 -62.21 45.16 23.88
N ASP A 213 -61.43 46.12 23.36
CA ASP A 213 -61.69 47.55 23.54
C ASP A 213 -61.90 48.27 22.21
N GLY A 214 -62.66 49.37 22.24
CA GLY A 214 -62.94 50.15 21.04
C GLY A 214 -63.81 49.40 20.02
N LEU A 215 -64.66 48.49 20.48
CA LEU A 215 -65.58 47.71 19.65
C LEU A 215 -66.52 48.66 18.90
N GLN A 216 -66.51 48.54 17.59
CA GLN A 216 -67.40 49.21 16.66
C GLN A 216 -68.12 48.14 15.84
N ILE A 217 -69.45 48.22 15.74
CA ILE A 217 -70.24 47.34 14.87
C ILE A 217 -71.14 48.23 14.01
N GLY A 218 -71.11 48.06 12.69
CA GLY A 218 -71.96 48.79 11.75
C GLY A 218 -72.68 47.82 10.81
N VAL A 219 -74.01 47.86 10.77
CA VAL A 219 -74.82 47.11 9.78
C VAL A 219 -75.81 48.07 9.14
N PRO A 220 -75.56 48.52 7.89
CA PRO A 220 -76.34 49.58 7.27
C PRO A 220 -77.72 49.12 6.80
N PHE A 221 -77.97 47.84 6.60
CA PHE A 221 -79.31 47.32 6.29
C PHE A 221 -79.34 45.81 6.52
N LEU A 222 -80.37 45.28 7.18
CA LEU A 222 -80.58 43.86 7.44
C LEU A 222 -82.08 43.56 7.39
N ALA A 223 -82.55 42.81 6.40
CA ALA A 223 -83.96 42.48 6.22
C ALA A 223 -84.16 41.00 5.87
N SER A 224 -85.16 40.36 6.48
CA SER A 224 -85.56 38.98 6.18
C SER A 224 -86.87 38.89 5.37
N LEU A 225 -87.26 39.98 4.71
CA LEU A 225 -88.45 40.02 3.84
C LEU A 225 -88.17 39.32 2.51
N PRO A 226 -89.09 38.52 1.93
CA PRO A 226 -88.85 37.76 0.70
C PRO A 226 -88.39 38.58 -0.52
N ALA A 227 -88.68 39.88 -0.59
CA ALA A 227 -88.21 40.77 -1.67
C ALA A 227 -86.79 41.32 -1.46
N ASP A 228 -86.29 41.25 -0.23
CA ASP A 228 -85.04 41.90 0.21
C ASP A 228 -83.94 40.90 0.59
N VAL A 229 -84.22 39.58 0.50
CA VAL A 229 -83.27 38.52 0.88
C VAL A 229 -82.04 38.42 -0.03
N ASP A 230 -82.14 38.91 -1.27
CA ASP A 230 -81.06 38.90 -2.26
C ASP A 230 -80.15 40.15 -2.20
N ILE A 231 -80.37 41.06 -1.26
CA ILE A 231 -79.57 42.27 -1.06
C ILE A 231 -78.31 41.94 -0.22
N PHE A 232 -77.16 42.45 -0.65
CA PHE A 232 -75.93 42.34 0.14
C PHE A 232 -75.97 43.26 1.35
N VAL A 233 -75.83 42.66 2.54
CA VAL A 233 -75.60 43.35 3.81
C VAL A 233 -74.10 43.58 3.98
N GLN A 234 -73.67 44.78 4.33
CA GLN A 234 -72.26 45.13 4.53
C GLN A 234 -71.91 45.32 6.01
N PRO A 235 -71.63 44.25 6.77
CA PRO A 235 -71.24 44.39 8.16
C PRO A 235 -69.81 44.95 8.28
N LEU A 236 -69.62 45.83 9.25
CA LEU A 236 -68.33 46.30 9.75
C LEU A 236 -68.22 45.92 11.23
N LEU A 237 -67.07 45.37 11.63
CA LEU A 237 -66.68 45.16 13.01
C LEU A 237 -65.21 45.58 13.15
N ALA A 238 -64.92 46.52 14.06
CA ALA A 238 -63.54 46.92 14.37
C ALA A 238 -63.35 46.93 15.89
N ALA A 239 -62.22 46.42 16.39
CA ALA A 239 -61.91 46.38 17.81
C ALA A 239 -60.41 46.21 18.05
N ARG A 240 -59.95 46.27 19.30
CA ARG A 240 -58.63 45.78 19.73
C ARG A 240 -58.81 44.63 20.69
N ILE A 241 -58.31 43.44 20.36
CA ILE A 241 -58.37 42.25 21.21
C ILE A 241 -57.00 42.07 21.86
N ASP A 242 -56.93 42.18 23.20
CA ASP A 242 -55.70 42.12 24.00
C ASP A 242 -54.59 43.05 23.49
N GLY A 243 -54.98 44.21 22.97
CA GLY A 243 -54.10 45.21 22.37
C GLY A 243 -53.90 45.07 20.86
N ALA A 244 -54.19 43.91 20.26
CA ALA A 244 -54.05 43.66 18.82
C ALA A 244 -55.26 44.22 18.03
N PRO A 245 -55.06 45.11 17.04
CA PRO A 245 -56.14 45.61 16.19
C PRO A 245 -56.79 44.48 15.37
N LEU A 246 -58.12 44.43 15.40
CA LEU A 246 -58.99 43.58 14.58
C LEU A 246 -59.90 44.47 13.73
N HIS A 247 -59.92 44.23 12.42
CA HIS A 247 -60.86 44.85 11.50
C HIS A 247 -61.50 43.77 10.62
N PHE A 248 -62.82 43.69 10.68
CA PHE A 248 -63.65 42.74 9.97
C PHE A 248 -64.69 43.51 9.15
N ALA A 249 -64.67 43.37 7.84
CA ALA A 249 -65.63 44.04 6.97
C ALA A 249 -65.99 43.13 5.80
N GLY A 250 -67.21 43.21 5.28
CA GLY A 250 -67.57 42.34 4.15
C GLY A 250 -68.92 42.64 3.54
N LYS A 251 -69.38 41.72 2.70
CA LYS A 251 -70.74 41.69 2.14
C LYS A 251 -71.31 40.29 2.27
N THR A 252 -72.59 40.15 2.63
CA THR A 252 -73.24 38.84 2.79
C THR A 252 -74.72 38.88 2.44
N LYS A 253 -75.26 37.76 1.92
CA LYS A 253 -76.70 37.49 1.73
C LYS A 253 -77.18 36.43 2.73
N PRO A 254 -77.42 36.80 4.01
CA PRO A 254 -77.65 35.84 5.08
C PRO A 254 -79.01 35.13 5.01
N PHE A 255 -79.97 35.66 4.24
CA PHE A 255 -81.34 35.14 4.15
C PHE A 255 -81.72 34.62 2.75
N ALA A 256 -80.82 34.72 1.76
CA ALA A 256 -81.03 34.17 0.42
C ALA A 256 -81.01 32.63 0.44
N GLN A 257 -81.65 32.00 -0.56
CA GLN A 257 -81.59 30.53 -0.72
C GLN A 257 -80.19 30.04 -1.11
N SER A 258 -79.44 30.86 -1.84
CA SER A 258 -78.00 30.66 -2.06
C SER A 258 -77.23 31.62 -1.16
N LEU A 259 -76.51 31.09 -0.17
CA LEU A 259 -75.73 31.92 0.73
C LEU A 259 -74.46 32.36 0.03
N GLU A 260 -74.23 33.66 -0.02
CA GLU A 260 -73.04 34.27 -0.61
C GLU A 260 -72.48 35.29 0.39
N SER A 261 -71.24 35.09 0.82
CA SER A 261 -70.55 35.97 1.75
C SER A 261 -69.11 36.20 1.29
N SER A 262 -68.61 37.43 1.42
CA SER A 262 -67.23 37.81 1.20
C SER A 262 -66.79 38.69 2.36
N LEU A 263 -65.83 38.21 3.16
CA LEU A 263 -65.45 38.78 4.44
C LEU A 263 -63.94 39.05 4.46
N ASN A 264 -63.53 40.31 4.62
CA ASN A 264 -62.14 40.70 4.88
C ASN A 264 -61.88 40.76 6.39
N ILE A 265 -60.83 40.08 6.83
CA ILE A 265 -60.38 39.97 8.22
C ILE A 265 -58.93 40.43 8.29
N LYS A 266 -58.70 41.55 8.97
CA LYS A 266 -57.36 42.08 9.27
C LYS A 266 -57.08 41.98 10.76
N LEU A 267 -55.95 41.40 11.10
CA LEU A 267 -55.48 41.23 12.47
C LEU A 267 -54.00 41.61 12.51
N ASP A 268 -53.57 42.41 13.49
CA ASP A 268 -52.17 42.84 13.59
C ASP A 268 -51.57 42.48 14.95
N GLY A 269 -50.69 41.47 14.97
CA GLY A 269 -49.86 41.12 16.13
C GLY A 269 -50.56 40.37 17.27
N LEU A 270 -51.48 39.45 16.98
CA LEU A 270 -52.16 38.66 18.02
C LEU A 270 -51.24 37.62 18.68
N GLU A 271 -51.08 37.65 20.01
CA GLU A 271 -50.24 36.70 20.75
C GLU A 271 -50.86 35.30 20.83
N LEU A 272 -50.40 34.37 19.99
CA LEU A 272 -50.95 33.01 19.90
C LEU A 272 -50.99 32.24 21.23
N PRO A 273 -49.95 32.27 22.11
CA PRO A 273 -49.95 31.47 23.33
C PRO A 273 -51.18 31.70 24.23
N ARG A 274 -51.77 32.91 24.19
CA ARG A 274 -52.98 33.25 24.95
C ARG A 274 -54.24 32.53 24.45
N TYR A 275 -54.25 32.10 23.19
CA TYR A 275 -55.44 31.55 22.53
C TYR A 275 -55.35 30.04 22.26
N LEU A 276 -54.20 29.40 22.47
CA LEU A 276 -54.02 27.96 22.22
C LEU A 276 -54.93 27.07 23.08
N GLY A 277 -55.33 27.54 24.27
CA GLY A 277 -56.26 26.83 25.16
C GLY A 277 -57.68 26.67 24.58
N TYR A 278 -58.00 27.40 23.49
CA TYR A 278 -59.29 27.30 22.78
C TYR A 278 -59.25 26.36 21.58
N VAL A 279 -58.11 25.76 21.25
CA VAL A 279 -58.00 24.79 20.14
C VAL A 279 -58.73 23.49 20.53
N PRO A 280 -59.56 22.91 19.65
CA PRO A 280 -60.29 21.68 19.94
C PRO A 280 -59.33 20.48 20.05
N GLY A 281 -59.06 20.05 21.28
CA GLY A 281 -58.27 18.85 21.60
C GLY A 281 -56.83 19.12 22.05
N PRO A 282 -56.15 18.14 22.66
CA PRO A 282 -54.76 18.28 23.09
C PRO A 282 -53.83 18.35 21.86
N LEU A 283 -53.07 19.44 21.75
CA LEU A 283 -52.02 19.56 20.73
C LEU A 283 -50.82 18.67 21.08
N PRO A 284 -50.20 17.98 20.11
CA PRO A 284 -48.99 17.18 20.35
C PRO A 284 -47.74 18.04 20.61
N VAL A 285 -47.86 19.37 20.48
CA VAL A 285 -46.79 20.35 20.62
C VAL A 285 -47.25 21.53 21.49
N ALA A 286 -46.28 22.23 22.09
CA ALA A 286 -46.51 23.50 22.77
C ALA A 286 -45.92 24.66 21.95
N VAL A 287 -46.58 25.80 21.94
CA VAL A 287 -46.14 27.02 21.23
C VAL A 287 -45.96 28.14 22.27
N PRO A 288 -44.78 28.24 22.90
CA PRO A 288 -44.53 29.25 23.94
C PRO A 288 -44.47 30.70 23.42
N GLN A 289 -44.13 30.92 22.14
CA GLN A 289 -44.03 32.25 21.54
C GLN A 289 -44.59 32.28 20.10
N GLY A 290 -45.14 33.43 19.69
CA GLY A 290 -45.60 33.68 18.32
C GLY A 290 -46.68 34.77 18.22
N LYS A 291 -46.53 35.69 17.27
CA LYS A 291 -47.51 36.75 16.98
C LYS A 291 -48.10 36.59 15.57
N LEU A 292 -49.43 36.50 15.48
CA LEU A 292 -50.17 36.30 14.23
C LEU A 292 -50.66 37.64 13.65
N THR A 293 -50.34 37.89 12.38
CA THR A 293 -50.85 39.01 11.59
C THR A 293 -51.52 38.47 10.33
N THR A 294 -52.70 38.98 9.98
CA THR A 294 -53.46 38.53 8.81
C THR A 294 -54.13 39.69 8.08
N ASP A 295 -54.29 39.56 6.76
CA ASP A 295 -55.19 40.34 5.91
C ASP A 295 -55.82 39.35 4.92
N LEU A 296 -56.90 38.70 5.35
CA LEU A 296 -57.52 37.57 4.66
C LEU A 296 -58.91 37.95 4.15
N THR A 297 -59.20 37.60 2.91
CA THR A 297 -60.56 37.64 2.36
C THR A 297 -61.10 36.23 2.23
N ILE A 298 -62.25 36.00 2.88
CA ILE A 298 -62.94 34.72 2.95
C ILE A 298 -64.23 34.83 2.13
N ASP A 299 -64.27 34.13 1.01
CA ASP A 299 -65.45 33.99 0.17
C ASP A 299 -66.13 32.65 0.47
N PHE A 300 -67.40 32.71 0.89
CA PHE A 300 -68.23 31.55 1.13
C PHE A 300 -69.42 31.55 0.17
N GLN A 301 -69.62 30.43 -0.51
CA GLN A 301 -70.74 30.22 -1.42
C GLN A 301 -71.42 28.88 -1.13
N LYS A 302 -72.71 28.90 -0.81
CA LYS A 302 -73.54 27.70 -0.70
C LYS A 302 -74.64 27.77 -1.76
N PRO A 303 -74.49 27.08 -2.90
CA PRO A 303 -75.54 27.00 -3.91
C PRO A 303 -76.77 26.26 -3.37
N ARG A 304 -77.92 26.45 -4.03
CA ARG A 304 -79.19 25.78 -3.67
C ARG A 304 -79.09 24.24 -3.73
N THR A 305 -78.28 23.73 -4.66
CA THR A 305 -77.96 22.31 -4.84
C THR A 305 -76.47 22.17 -5.10
N GLY A 306 -75.75 21.49 -4.23
CA GLY A 306 -74.30 21.30 -4.32
C GLY A 306 -73.58 21.44 -2.97
N ASN A 307 -72.27 21.24 -2.99
CA ASN A 307 -71.43 21.40 -1.80
C ASN A 307 -71.11 22.88 -1.58
N PRO A 308 -70.99 23.32 -0.32
CA PRO A 308 -70.49 24.66 -0.02
C PRO A 308 -69.02 24.79 -0.44
N VAL A 309 -68.66 25.95 -0.99
CA VAL A 309 -67.30 26.32 -1.33
C VAL A 309 -66.86 27.44 -0.37
N LEU A 310 -65.70 27.25 0.25
CA LEU A 310 -65.04 28.24 1.09
C LEU A 310 -63.69 28.54 0.45
N ARG A 311 -63.47 29.76 -0.03
CA ARG A 311 -62.22 30.22 -0.61
C ARG A 311 -61.60 31.28 0.30
N VAL A 312 -60.32 31.13 0.59
CA VAL A 312 -59.54 32.05 1.41
C VAL A 312 -58.35 32.55 0.57
N HIS A 313 -58.17 33.86 0.51
CA HIS A 313 -57.03 34.49 -0.18
C HIS A 313 -56.56 35.73 0.61
N GLY A 314 -55.35 36.21 0.35
CA GLY A 314 -54.76 37.35 1.07
C GLY A 314 -53.41 37.01 1.70
N THR A 315 -53.07 37.62 2.82
CA THR A 315 -51.77 37.42 3.49
C THR A 315 -51.93 36.96 4.93
N ALA A 316 -51.01 36.10 5.38
CA ALA A 316 -50.87 35.68 6.76
C ALA A 316 -49.39 35.70 7.15
N GLY A 317 -49.08 36.12 8.36
CA GLY A 317 -47.72 36.23 8.88
C GLY A 317 -47.64 35.80 10.33
N LEU A 318 -46.48 35.25 10.70
CA LEU A 318 -46.19 34.80 12.05
C LEU A 318 -44.78 35.24 12.45
N ASP A 319 -44.68 36.05 13.51
CA ASP A 319 -43.42 36.61 13.99
C ASP A 319 -43.00 35.96 15.31
N GLY A 320 -41.73 35.59 15.44
CA GLY A 320 -41.13 35.04 16.66
C GLY A 320 -41.73 33.72 17.12
N LEU A 321 -41.96 32.78 16.19
CA LEU A 321 -42.51 31.45 16.51
C LEU A 321 -41.47 30.60 17.25
N GLU A 322 -41.90 29.98 18.35
CA GLU A 322 -41.19 28.86 18.97
C GLU A 322 -42.16 27.70 19.20
N VAL A 323 -41.76 26.49 18.82
CA VAL A 323 -42.52 25.25 18.97
C VAL A 323 -41.65 24.21 19.68
N THR A 324 -42.19 23.65 20.76
CA THR A 324 -41.55 22.59 21.55
C THR A 324 -42.42 21.35 21.62
N ASP A 325 -41.83 20.21 21.94
CA ASP A 325 -42.58 19.00 22.28
C ASP A 325 -43.24 19.12 23.67
N ALA A 326 -44.00 18.09 24.07
CA ALA A 326 -44.63 18.01 25.39
C ALA A 326 -43.64 18.01 26.58
N LYS A 327 -42.36 17.69 26.33
CA LYS A 327 -41.26 17.73 27.31
C LYS A 327 -40.47 19.03 27.27
N LYS A 328 -40.93 20.04 26.51
CA LYS A 328 -40.29 21.34 26.29
C LYS A 328 -38.96 21.26 25.50
N ALA A 329 -38.70 20.17 24.79
CA ALA A 329 -37.58 20.09 23.86
C ALA A 329 -37.91 20.89 22.59
N PRO A 330 -36.95 21.66 22.02
CA PRO A 330 -37.19 22.43 20.80
C PRO A 330 -37.50 21.51 19.61
N LEU A 331 -38.45 21.91 18.77
CA LEU A 331 -38.78 21.24 17.51
C LEU A 331 -38.55 22.17 16.32
N VAL A 332 -39.21 23.33 16.35
CA VAL A 332 -39.16 24.34 15.28
C VAL A 332 -39.18 25.74 15.89
N ALA A 333 -38.33 26.63 15.41
CA ALA A 333 -38.43 28.07 15.69
C ALA A 333 -38.37 28.86 14.38
N ALA A 334 -38.97 30.04 14.33
CA ALA A 334 -38.88 30.93 13.18
C ALA A 334 -38.91 32.39 13.60
N LYS A 335 -38.00 33.20 13.05
CA LYS A 335 -38.01 34.64 13.29
C LYS A 335 -39.21 35.29 12.62
N GLN A 336 -39.50 34.92 11.38
CA GLN A 336 -40.62 35.42 10.61
C GLN A 336 -41.08 34.39 9.56
N LEU A 337 -42.38 34.14 9.49
CA LEU A 337 -43.05 33.36 8.44
C LEU A 337 -44.07 34.28 7.76
N ARG A 338 -44.13 34.31 6.43
CA ARG A 338 -45.22 35.00 5.71
C ARG A 338 -45.71 34.17 4.54
N ALA A 339 -47.02 34.12 4.36
CA ALA A 339 -47.72 33.40 3.31
C ALA A 339 -48.65 34.35 2.55
N THR A 340 -48.61 34.29 1.22
CA THR A 340 -49.58 34.93 0.32
C THR A 340 -50.46 33.83 -0.27
N LEU A 341 -51.72 33.80 0.14
CA LEU A 341 -52.72 32.80 -0.23
C LEU A 341 -53.44 33.28 -1.50
N SER A 342 -53.40 32.49 -2.58
CA SER A 342 -54.06 32.84 -3.84
C SER A 342 -55.37 32.08 -4.08
N ASP A 343 -55.40 30.77 -3.80
CA ASP A 343 -56.63 29.96 -3.83
C ASP A 343 -56.57 28.85 -2.78
N VAL A 344 -56.95 29.16 -1.54
CA VAL A 344 -57.08 28.15 -0.48
C VAL A 344 -58.55 27.78 -0.34
N ARG A 345 -58.91 26.54 -0.72
CA ARG A 345 -60.25 25.95 -0.56
C ARG A 345 -60.20 24.71 0.35
N PRO A 346 -60.28 24.90 1.68
CA PRO A 346 -60.13 23.80 2.65
C PRO A 346 -61.17 22.69 2.47
N LEU A 347 -62.39 23.03 2.03
CA LEU A 347 -63.47 22.06 1.79
C LEU A 347 -63.23 21.16 0.56
N ASP A 348 -62.32 21.57 -0.33
CA ASP A 348 -61.96 20.84 -1.56
C ASP A 348 -60.54 20.22 -1.49
N ASN A 349 -59.84 20.34 -0.36
CA ASN A 349 -58.42 19.97 -0.21
C ASN A 349 -57.47 20.73 -1.15
N VAL A 350 -57.77 21.98 -1.49
CA VAL A 350 -56.92 22.84 -2.35
C VAL A 350 -56.24 23.92 -1.51
N TYR A 351 -54.93 24.03 -1.60
CA TYR A 351 -54.10 24.99 -0.86
C TYR A 351 -53.06 25.60 -1.80
N HIS A 352 -53.44 26.64 -2.54
CA HIS A 352 -52.53 27.35 -3.44
C HIS A 352 -52.05 28.67 -2.82
N LEU A 353 -50.73 28.82 -2.76
CA LEU A 353 -50.01 29.96 -2.23
C LEU A 353 -49.12 30.54 -3.33
N ASP A 354 -49.15 31.86 -3.51
CA ASP A 354 -48.25 32.53 -4.45
C ASP A 354 -46.83 32.62 -3.90
N MET A 355 -46.71 32.92 -2.60
CA MET A 355 -45.42 33.06 -1.93
C MET A 355 -45.48 32.54 -0.49
N LEU A 356 -44.43 31.85 -0.05
CA LEU A 356 -44.17 31.46 1.33
C LEU A 356 -42.73 31.86 1.71
N SER A 357 -42.54 32.90 2.51
CA SER A 357 -41.22 33.33 3.00
C SER A 357 -40.94 32.79 4.39
N LEU A 358 -39.79 32.14 4.56
CA LEU A 358 -39.29 31.52 5.77
C LEU A 358 -37.97 32.20 6.17
N ASP A 359 -37.98 33.08 7.17
CA ASP A 359 -36.78 33.76 7.69
C ASP A 359 -36.42 33.27 9.10
N GLY A 360 -35.16 32.88 9.28
CA GLY A 360 -34.65 32.44 10.57
C GLY A 360 -35.28 31.15 11.08
N VAL A 361 -35.65 30.22 10.19
CA VAL A 361 -36.26 28.94 10.59
C VAL A 361 -35.18 28.00 11.14
N ARG A 362 -35.37 27.51 12.36
CA ARG A 362 -34.53 26.46 12.98
C ARG A 362 -35.35 25.18 13.12
N VAL A 363 -34.80 24.07 12.65
CA VAL A 363 -35.39 22.74 12.81
C VAL A 363 -34.45 21.85 13.62
N ASP A 364 -34.93 21.27 14.71
CA ASP A 364 -34.18 20.35 15.56
C ASP A 364 -34.71 18.92 15.39
N ALA A 365 -34.00 18.12 14.60
CA ALA A 365 -34.34 16.73 14.30
C ALA A 365 -33.42 15.76 15.05
N VAL A 366 -34.02 14.87 15.82
CA VAL A 366 -33.31 13.91 16.67
C VAL A 366 -33.78 12.51 16.35
N ARG A 367 -32.83 11.65 15.98
CA ARG A 367 -33.03 10.20 15.88
C ARG A 367 -32.60 9.54 17.20
N ALA A 368 -33.55 8.95 17.89
CA ALA A 368 -33.35 8.27 19.16
C ALA A 368 -32.65 6.90 18.98
N PRO A 369 -32.10 6.30 20.05
CA PRO A 369 -31.39 5.02 19.98
C PRO A 369 -32.24 3.84 19.45
N ASP A 370 -33.57 3.93 19.54
CA ASP A 370 -34.52 2.95 18.98
C ASP A 370 -34.79 3.17 17.47
N GLY A 371 -34.11 4.15 16.87
CA GLY A 371 -34.24 4.53 15.46
C GLY A 371 -35.42 5.46 15.17
N SER A 372 -36.26 5.78 16.15
CA SER A 372 -37.40 6.71 15.99
C SER A 372 -36.93 8.16 15.86
N ILE A 373 -37.66 8.98 15.12
CA ILE A 373 -37.39 10.42 14.95
C ILE A 373 -38.38 11.20 15.82
N ASN A 374 -37.92 12.25 16.51
CA ASN A 374 -38.77 13.09 17.38
C ASN A 374 -40.04 13.64 16.67
N PHE A 375 -39.96 13.93 15.36
CA PHE A 375 -41.11 14.35 14.54
C PHE A 375 -42.17 13.27 14.28
N ALA A 376 -41.85 11.97 14.45
CA ALA A 376 -42.81 10.88 14.24
C ALA A 376 -44.01 10.94 15.20
N GLN A 377 -43.86 11.62 16.34
CA GLN A 377 -44.91 11.78 17.35
C GLN A 377 -45.98 12.82 16.93
N LEU A 378 -45.71 13.64 15.90
CA LEU A 378 -46.64 14.66 15.41
C LEU A 378 -47.80 14.07 14.58
N GLY A 379 -47.65 12.86 14.05
CA GLY A 379 -48.67 12.20 13.22
C GLY A 379 -49.93 11.76 13.98
N GLY A 380 -49.97 11.93 15.30
CA GLY A 380 -51.01 11.40 16.18
C GLY A 380 -50.92 9.87 16.30
N LYS A 381 -51.30 9.32 17.46
CA LYS A 381 -51.63 7.88 17.51
C LYS A 381 -52.88 7.68 16.64
N PRO A 382 -52.91 6.70 15.72
CA PRO A 382 -54.16 6.30 15.10
C PRO A 382 -55.17 6.06 16.23
N ALA A 383 -56.34 6.69 16.14
CA ALA A 383 -57.43 6.38 17.04
C ALA A 383 -57.64 4.85 17.01
N PRO A 384 -57.83 4.16 18.16
CA PRO A 384 -58.14 2.75 18.15
C PRO A 384 -59.32 2.54 17.21
N GLU A 385 -59.13 1.71 16.17
CA GLU A 385 -60.19 1.39 15.22
C GLU A 385 -61.41 0.90 16.01
N ALA A 386 -62.44 1.75 16.08
CA ALA A 386 -63.75 1.30 16.43
C ALA A 386 -64.15 0.27 15.37
N LYS A 387 -64.44 -0.95 15.82
CA LYS A 387 -64.83 -2.12 15.03
C LYS A 387 -65.76 -1.68 13.88
N PRO A 388 -65.47 -2.00 12.61
CA PRO A 388 -66.22 -1.47 11.49
C PRO A 388 -67.67 -1.97 11.53
N ALA A 389 -68.62 -1.05 11.70
CA ALA A 389 -69.97 -1.25 11.20
C ALA A 389 -69.95 -1.15 9.67
N ALA A 390 -70.77 -1.96 9.01
CA ALA A 390 -70.76 -2.23 7.57
C ALA A 390 -70.52 -1.00 6.67
N PRO A 391 -69.75 -1.14 5.57
CA PRO A 391 -69.33 -0.01 4.75
C PRO A 391 -70.49 0.50 3.88
N ALA A 392 -70.93 1.73 4.14
CA ALA A 392 -71.50 2.56 3.08
C ALA A 392 -70.38 2.85 2.05
N PRO A 393 -70.67 3.00 0.74
CA PRO A 393 -69.66 3.32 -0.25
C PRO A 393 -69.10 4.72 0.06
N ALA A 394 -67.98 4.75 0.79
CA ALA A 394 -67.26 5.97 1.06
C ALA A 394 -66.66 6.47 -0.25
N ALA A 395 -67.05 7.69 -0.65
CA ALA A 395 -66.39 8.39 -1.73
C ALA A 395 -64.88 8.42 -1.43
N GLN A 396 -64.06 8.04 -2.43
CA GLN A 396 -62.62 8.15 -2.31
C GLN A 396 -62.25 9.60 -1.94
N PRO A 397 -61.45 9.82 -0.88
CA PRO A 397 -61.08 11.17 -0.48
C PRO A 397 -60.32 11.84 -1.63
N LYS A 398 -60.72 13.06 -2.01
CA LYS A 398 -60.01 13.86 -3.01
C LYS A 398 -58.55 14.04 -2.56
N PRO A 399 -57.55 13.86 -3.46
CA PRO A 399 -56.15 14.06 -3.12
C PRO A 399 -55.90 15.51 -2.71
N LEU A 400 -54.93 15.70 -1.81
CA LEU A 400 -54.51 17.02 -1.33
C LEU A 400 -53.73 17.76 -2.43
N ASP A 401 -54.30 18.86 -2.92
CA ASP A 401 -53.69 19.74 -3.93
C ASP A 401 -53.03 20.94 -3.23
N VAL A 402 -51.70 20.89 -3.06
CA VAL A 402 -50.91 21.98 -2.49
C VAL A 402 -49.99 22.52 -3.56
N ALA A 403 -50.02 23.83 -3.77
CA ALA A 403 -49.11 24.53 -4.65
C ALA A 403 -48.52 25.76 -3.96
N VAL A 404 -47.20 25.94 -4.03
CA VAL A 404 -46.48 27.12 -3.57
C VAL A 404 -45.67 27.66 -4.75
N GLY A 405 -46.05 28.82 -5.28
CA GLY A 405 -45.41 29.43 -6.45
C GLY A 405 -43.96 29.83 -6.19
N LYS A 406 -43.70 30.47 -5.05
CA LYS A 406 -42.35 30.83 -4.57
C LYS A 406 -42.20 30.60 -3.07
N LEU A 407 -41.42 29.61 -2.69
CA LEU A 407 -41.02 29.32 -1.32
C LEU A 407 -39.61 29.86 -1.10
N GLN A 408 -39.45 30.91 -0.31
CA GLN A 408 -38.17 31.60 -0.09
C GLN A 408 -37.62 31.25 1.30
N LEU A 409 -36.38 30.77 1.37
CA LEU A 409 -35.65 30.55 2.63
C LEU A 409 -34.57 31.61 2.82
N ALA A 410 -34.46 32.12 4.04
CA ALA A 410 -33.37 32.99 4.47
C ALA A 410 -32.93 32.65 5.89
N ASN A 411 -31.62 32.76 6.15
CA ASN A 411 -31.01 32.65 7.49
C ASN A 411 -31.46 31.42 8.30
N SER A 412 -31.78 30.31 7.63
CA SER A 412 -32.38 29.15 8.28
C SER A 412 -31.32 28.11 8.66
N SER A 413 -31.62 27.20 9.58
CA SER A 413 -30.70 26.17 10.05
C SER A 413 -31.40 24.85 10.36
N VAL A 414 -30.77 23.73 10.06
CA VAL A 414 -31.24 22.38 10.40
C VAL A 414 -30.18 21.70 11.26
N HIS A 415 -30.58 21.26 12.44
CA HIS A 415 -29.75 20.50 13.36
C HIS A 415 -30.25 19.06 13.39
N TRP A 416 -29.41 18.13 12.97
CA TRP A 416 -29.67 16.70 12.94
C TRP A 416 -28.75 15.98 13.92
N ARG A 417 -29.35 15.33 14.92
CA ARG A 417 -28.63 14.54 15.91
C ARG A 417 -29.06 13.08 15.87
N ASP A 418 -28.12 12.17 15.59
CA ASP A 418 -28.38 10.74 15.50
C ASP A 418 -27.74 9.97 16.65
N ALA A 419 -28.56 9.59 17.63
CA ALA A 419 -28.15 8.84 18.81
C ALA A 419 -28.03 7.31 18.57
N THR A 420 -28.21 6.83 17.33
CA THR A 420 -27.96 5.42 16.98
C THR A 420 -26.47 5.10 16.78
N THR A 421 -25.63 6.14 16.70
CA THR A 421 -24.16 6.06 16.63
C THR A 421 -23.52 6.33 18.00
N GLN A 422 -22.29 5.85 18.22
CA GLN A 422 -21.52 6.13 19.43
C GLN A 422 -20.10 6.63 19.05
N PRO A 423 -19.73 7.90 19.36
CA PRO A 423 -20.58 8.96 19.94
C PRO A 423 -21.73 9.35 19.01
N ALA A 424 -22.75 10.06 19.49
CA ALA A 424 -23.88 10.47 18.64
C ALA A 424 -23.39 11.42 17.53
N ALA A 425 -23.80 11.15 16.28
CA ALA A 425 -23.51 12.01 15.15
C ALA A 425 -24.33 13.30 15.27
N ASP A 426 -23.65 14.44 15.07
CA ASP A 426 -24.23 15.76 15.22
C ASP A 426 -23.89 16.58 13.97
N LEU A 427 -24.91 16.86 13.17
CA LEU A 427 -24.80 17.50 11.86
C LEU A 427 -25.65 18.77 11.85
N VAL A 428 -25.01 19.91 11.61
CA VAL A 428 -25.69 21.20 11.54
C VAL A 428 -25.48 21.81 10.15
N LEU A 429 -26.60 22.12 9.49
CA LEU A 429 -26.69 22.92 8.28
C LEU A 429 -27.09 24.33 8.71
N ASP A 430 -26.16 25.28 8.57
CA ASP A 430 -26.35 26.70 8.86
C ASP A 430 -26.52 27.49 7.57
N ASP A 431 -27.05 28.72 7.68
CA ASP A 431 -27.19 29.65 6.55
C ASP A 431 -27.93 29.02 5.35
N LEU A 432 -28.98 28.24 5.65
CA LEU A 432 -29.87 27.65 4.65
C LEU A 432 -30.69 28.77 4.00
N HIS A 433 -30.50 28.93 2.69
CA HIS A 433 -31.11 29.99 1.90
C HIS A 433 -31.44 29.50 0.49
N GLY A 434 -32.36 30.19 -0.19
CA GLY A 434 -32.70 29.90 -1.58
C GLY A 434 -34.18 30.01 -1.87
N ASP A 435 -34.57 29.48 -3.02
CA ASP A 435 -35.94 29.50 -3.52
C ASP A 435 -36.38 28.10 -3.96
N ALA A 436 -37.65 27.78 -3.76
CA ALA A 436 -38.28 26.56 -4.25
C ALA A 436 -39.69 26.86 -4.77
N ALA A 437 -40.24 25.98 -5.60
CA ALA A 437 -41.67 25.98 -5.93
C ALA A 437 -42.19 24.57 -5.68
N VAL A 438 -43.29 24.42 -4.93
CA VAL A 438 -43.81 23.11 -4.51
C VAL A 438 -45.15 22.87 -5.18
N ARG A 439 -45.34 21.69 -5.77
CA ARG A 439 -46.64 21.25 -6.31
C ARG A 439 -46.85 19.77 -6.03
N THR A 440 -47.91 19.42 -5.32
CA THR A 440 -48.24 18.02 -5.03
C THR A 440 -48.90 17.32 -6.22
N LEU A 441 -49.65 18.07 -7.03
CA LEU A 441 -50.34 17.60 -8.24
C LEU A 441 -49.99 18.53 -9.42
N GLY A 442 -49.66 17.98 -10.59
CA GLY A 442 -49.49 18.75 -11.83
C GLY A 442 -48.29 19.73 -11.87
N GLY A 443 -47.22 19.32 -12.56
CA GLY A 443 -46.03 20.15 -12.84
C GLY A 443 -44.84 19.88 -11.90
N PRO A 444 -43.64 20.39 -12.23
CA PRO A 444 -42.44 20.15 -11.43
C PRO A 444 -42.43 21.01 -10.16
N THR A 445 -42.00 20.42 -9.05
CA THR A 445 -41.50 21.09 -7.86
C THR A 445 -40.04 21.46 -8.10
N THR A 446 -39.69 22.74 -8.15
CA THR A 446 -38.30 23.20 -8.35
C THR A 446 -37.64 23.54 -7.03
N LEU A 447 -36.32 23.41 -6.96
CA LEU A 447 -35.50 23.68 -5.77
C LEU A 447 -34.19 24.33 -6.21
N ASP A 448 -33.76 25.42 -5.57
CA ASP A 448 -32.43 26.03 -5.69
C ASP A 448 -32.03 26.54 -4.30
N VAL A 449 -31.26 25.73 -3.57
CA VAL A 449 -30.99 25.93 -2.14
C VAL A 449 -29.50 25.77 -1.85
N GLY A 450 -28.95 26.72 -1.10
CA GLY A 450 -27.59 26.72 -0.58
C GLY A 450 -27.56 26.62 0.94
N ALA A 451 -26.53 25.99 1.49
CA ALA A 451 -26.28 25.88 2.94
C ALA A 451 -24.78 25.81 3.24
N LYS A 452 -24.40 26.22 4.45
CA LYS A 452 -23.08 25.99 5.05
C LYS A 452 -23.18 24.83 6.05
N LEU A 453 -22.17 23.98 6.10
CA LEU A 453 -22.13 22.93 7.12
C LEU A 453 -21.28 23.40 8.30
N ALA A 454 -21.73 23.19 9.53
CA ALA A 454 -20.98 23.57 10.73
C ALA A 454 -19.66 22.81 10.87
N SER A 455 -19.59 21.58 10.32
CA SER A 455 -18.33 20.84 10.19
C SER A 455 -17.35 21.51 9.23
N GLY A 456 -17.81 22.44 8.37
CA GLY A 456 -17.06 23.12 7.33
C GLY A 456 -17.44 22.62 5.94
N GLY A 457 -17.48 23.55 4.98
CA GLY A 457 -17.89 23.31 3.60
C GLY A 457 -19.24 23.94 3.25
N THR A 458 -19.61 23.88 1.97
CA THR A 458 -20.89 24.40 1.46
C THR A 458 -21.61 23.35 0.62
N LEU A 459 -22.94 23.33 0.69
CA LEU A 459 -23.81 22.48 -0.11
C LEU A 459 -24.75 23.37 -0.94
N ASN A 460 -24.75 23.19 -2.26
CA ASN A 460 -25.74 23.77 -3.15
C ASN A 460 -26.49 22.64 -3.85
N VAL A 461 -27.81 22.72 -3.86
CA VAL A 461 -28.69 21.74 -4.52
C VAL A 461 -29.66 22.50 -5.40
N LYS A 462 -29.67 22.17 -6.68
CA LYS A 462 -30.57 22.76 -7.67
C LYS A 462 -31.25 21.66 -8.47
N GLY A 463 -32.55 21.75 -8.72
CA GLY A 463 -33.21 20.74 -9.54
C GLY A 463 -34.72 20.81 -9.56
N SER A 464 -35.33 19.73 -10.03
CA SER A 464 -36.78 19.60 -10.06
C SER A 464 -37.24 18.18 -9.74
N THR A 465 -38.39 18.04 -9.11
CA THR A 465 -39.02 16.76 -8.77
C THR A 465 -40.49 16.77 -9.13
N SER A 466 -41.04 15.62 -9.52
CA SER A 466 -42.48 15.41 -9.63
C SER A 466 -42.92 14.58 -8.43
N LEU A 467 -43.65 15.19 -7.49
CA LEU A 467 -44.22 14.48 -6.34
C LEU A 467 -45.31 13.48 -6.79
N GLU A 468 -46.03 13.78 -7.88
CA GLU A 468 -47.04 12.90 -8.50
C GLU A 468 -46.40 11.66 -9.14
N LYS A 469 -45.36 11.83 -9.97
CA LYS A 469 -44.64 10.73 -10.62
C LYS A 469 -43.59 10.07 -9.73
N ARG A 470 -43.27 10.70 -8.60
CA ARG A 470 -42.24 10.32 -7.62
C ARG A 470 -40.84 10.16 -8.20
N THR A 471 -40.49 11.07 -9.10
CA THR A 471 -39.18 11.16 -9.72
C THR A 471 -38.57 12.52 -9.48
N GLY A 472 -37.25 12.67 -9.60
CA GLY A 472 -36.59 13.97 -9.55
C GLY A 472 -35.21 13.97 -10.17
N GLU A 473 -34.75 15.14 -10.58
CA GLU A 473 -33.41 15.41 -11.10
C GLU A 473 -32.81 16.56 -10.30
N LEU A 474 -31.67 16.32 -9.66
CA LEU A 474 -30.97 17.26 -8.79
C LEU A 474 -29.51 17.40 -9.24
N GLU A 475 -29.04 18.62 -9.43
CA GLU A 475 -27.63 18.98 -9.50
C GLU A 475 -27.16 19.28 -8.08
N LEU A 476 -26.14 18.56 -7.62
CA LEU A 476 -25.55 18.70 -6.28
C LEU A 476 -24.12 19.19 -6.40
N LYS A 477 -23.80 20.27 -5.69
CA LYS A 477 -22.44 20.79 -5.55
C LYS A 477 -22.08 20.93 -4.07
N LEU A 478 -21.25 20.01 -3.60
CA LEU A 478 -20.68 19.96 -2.27
C LEU A 478 -19.21 20.38 -2.34
N GLU A 479 -18.82 21.39 -1.56
CA GLU A 479 -17.44 21.89 -1.52
C GLU A 479 -16.86 21.70 -0.12
N ALA A 480 -15.74 20.97 -0.03
CA ALA A 480 -14.89 20.85 1.15
C ALA A 480 -15.61 20.46 2.47
N LEU A 481 -16.58 19.54 2.41
CA LEU A 481 -17.22 18.95 3.58
C LEU A 481 -16.19 18.27 4.46
N LYS A 482 -15.91 18.81 5.66
CA LYS A 482 -14.99 18.12 6.58
C LYS A 482 -15.63 16.85 7.11
N LEU A 483 -14.92 15.75 6.94
CA LEU A 483 -15.41 14.41 7.28
C LEU A 483 -15.51 14.16 8.79
N ALA A 484 -14.96 15.04 9.64
CA ALA A 484 -15.07 14.94 11.10
C ALA A 484 -16.53 14.87 11.59
N GLY A 485 -17.47 15.55 10.91
CA GLY A 485 -18.89 15.52 11.29
C GLY A 485 -19.59 14.17 11.05
N ILE A 486 -19.06 13.34 10.15
CA ILE A 486 -19.62 12.02 9.83
C ILE A 486 -18.79 10.85 10.40
N GLU A 487 -17.74 11.16 11.15
CA GLU A 487 -16.84 10.17 11.77
C GLU A 487 -17.56 9.10 12.63
N PRO A 488 -18.63 9.43 13.38
CA PRO A 488 -19.36 8.41 14.13
C PRO A 488 -19.98 7.29 13.27
N TYR A 489 -20.44 7.63 12.07
CA TYR A 489 -20.96 6.66 11.11
C TYR A 489 -19.84 5.74 10.58
N LEU A 490 -18.65 6.31 10.32
CA LEU A 490 -17.48 5.54 9.88
C LEU A 490 -17.01 4.56 10.97
N ARG A 491 -16.98 5.00 12.24
CA ARG A 491 -16.60 4.16 13.38
C ARG A 491 -17.55 2.96 13.54
N GLN A 492 -18.87 3.17 13.39
CA GLN A 492 -19.85 2.09 13.49
C GLN A 492 -19.69 1.03 12.39
N ALA A 493 -19.23 1.43 11.20
CA ALA A 493 -18.93 0.52 10.09
C ALA A 493 -17.62 -0.26 10.25
N GLY A 494 -16.88 -0.06 11.36
CA GLY A 494 -15.57 -0.68 11.59
C GLY A 494 -14.43 -0.06 10.78
N ALA A 495 -14.62 1.17 10.28
CA ALA A 495 -13.60 1.90 9.54
C ALA A 495 -12.44 2.37 10.46
N PRO A 496 -11.24 2.62 9.89
CA PRO A 496 -10.14 3.26 10.62
C PRO A 496 -10.53 4.62 11.20
N GLN A 497 -9.81 5.06 12.25
CA GLN A 497 -10.03 6.38 12.84
C GLN A 497 -9.65 7.48 11.84
N LEU A 498 -10.60 8.33 11.51
CA LEU A 498 -10.41 9.49 10.65
C LEU A 498 -9.76 10.63 11.44
N GLN A 499 -8.54 11.04 11.05
CA GLN A 499 -7.86 12.20 11.64
C GLN A 499 -8.15 13.48 10.87
N ASN A 500 -8.19 13.42 9.53
CA ASN A 500 -8.49 14.55 8.67
C ASN A 500 -9.07 14.09 7.33
N GLY A 501 -9.78 14.98 6.64
CA GLY A 501 -10.28 14.77 5.29
C GLY A 501 -11.41 15.73 4.94
N ALA A 502 -11.42 16.23 3.70
CA ALA A 502 -12.48 17.09 3.17
C ALA A 502 -13.04 16.53 1.86
N LEU A 503 -14.35 16.28 1.81
CA LEU A 503 -15.06 15.74 0.66
C LEU A 503 -15.71 16.86 -0.16
N SER A 504 -15.47 16.86 -1.46
CA SER A 504 -16.19 17.68 -2.44
C SER A 504 -16.87 16.74 -3.44
N ALA A 505 -18.06 17.08 -3.89
CA ALA A 505 -18.81 16.31 -4.87
C ALA A 505 -19.57 17.26 -5.81
N ASP A 506 -19.56 16.96 -7.11
CA ASP A 506 -20.25 17.76 -8.12
C ASP A 506 -20.85 16.82 -9.16
N GLY A 507 -22.18 16.82 -9.31
CA GLY A 507 -22.83 15.93 -10.28
C GLY A 507 -24.35 16.02 -10.31
N LYS A 508 -24.92 15.26 -11.25
CA LYS A 508 -26.36 15.14 -11.47
C LYS A 508 -26.87 13.83 -10.88
N ILE A 509 -27.96 13.90 -10.13
CA ILE A 509 -28.60 12.81 -9.42
C ILE A 509 -30.05 12.75 -9.87
N ALA A 510 -30.46 11.62 -10.44
CA ALA A 510 -31.85 11.27 -10.64
C ALA A 510 -32.34 10.40 -9.46
N LEU A 511 -33.51 10.74 -8.93
CA LEU A 511 -34.15 10.07 -7.81
C LEU A 511 -35.45 9.43 -8.28
N GLU A 512 -35.69 8.20 -7.84
CA GLU A 512 -37.00 7.54 -7.92
C GLU A 512 -37.41 7.12 -6.51
N PHE A 513 -38.58 7.54 -6.05
CA PHE A 513 -39.04 7.30 -4.68
C PHE A 513 -40.48 6.78 -4.62
N GLY A 514 -40.89 6.16 -3.52
CA GLY A 514 -42.20 5.54 -3.36
C GLY A 514 -42.26 4.66 -2.11
N ALA A 515 -43.45 4.14 -1.77
CA ALA A 515 -43.68 3.38 -0.54
C ALA A 515 -42.69 2.21 -0.34
N ASP A 516 -42.32 1.52 -1.43
CA ASP A 516 -41.41 0.36 -1.41
C ASP A 516 -40.23 0.48 -2.40
N LYS A 517 -40.01 1.66 -3.00
CA LYS A 517 -38.99 1.86 -4.04
C LYS A 517 -38.21 3.14 -3.76
N PHE A 518 -36.90 3.01 -3.58
CA PHE A 518 -35.98 4.13 -3.52
C PHE A 518 -34.77 3.78 -4.39
N ASN A 519 -34.58 4.51 -5.48
CA ASN A 519 -33.40 4.39 -6.33
C ASN A 519 -32.73 5.74 -6.51
N VAL A 520 -31.40 5.69 -6.64
CA VAL A 520 -30.54 6.83 -6.90
C VAL A 520 -29.70 6.47 -8.11
N HIS A 521 -29.88 7.22 -9.19
CA HIS A 521 -29.02 7.16 -10.38
C HIS A 521 -28.17 8.43 -10.44
N ALA A 522 -26.87 8.32 -10.66
CA ALA A 522 -26.00 9.49 -10.82
C ALA A 522 -25.10 9.34 -12.05
N GLU A 523 -25.16 10.31 -12.97
CA GLU A 523 -24.41 10.32 -14.23
C GLU A 523 -24.40 11.73 -14.87
N PRO A 524 -23.23 12.40 -15.02
CA PRO A 524 -21.93 12.14 -14.40
C PRO A 524 -21.83 12.71 -12.97
N LEU A 525 -20.93 12.16 -12.15
CA LEU A 525 -20.63 12.64 -10.79
C LEU A 525 -19.12 12.60 -10.53
N VAL A 526 -18.56 13.69 -10.01
CA VAL A 526 -17.16 13.75 -9.58
C VAL A 526 -17.12 13.89 -8.07
N ALA A 527 -16.38 13.01 -7.40
CA ALA A 527 -16.10 13.11 -5.97
C ALA A 527 -14.59 13.31 -5.76
N THR A 528 -14.21 14.22 -4.87
CA THR A 528 -12.82 14.49 -4.48
C THR A 528 -12.69 14.53 -2.97
N LEU A 529 -11.77 13.76 -2.43
CA LEU A 529 -11.41 13.72 -1.02
C LEU A 529 -9.99 14.27 -0.85
N ALA A 530 -9.85 15.42 -0.21
CA ALA A 530 -8.59 16.10 0.03
C ALA A 530 -8.06 15.84 1.45
N ASP A 531 -6.73 15.83 1.60
CA ASP A 531 -5.99 15.73 2.86
C ASP A 531 -6.48 14.61 3.80
N LEU A 532 -6.71 13.43 3.22
CA LEU A 532 -7.14 12.26 3.97
C LEU A 532 -6.00 11.78 4.88
N ALA A 533 -6.30 11.64 6.17
CA ALA A 533 -5.41 11.02 7.14
C ALA A 533 -6.19 10.01 7.98
N LEU A 534 -5.77 8.75 7.93
CA LEU A 534 -6.38 7.64 8.66
C LEU A 534 -5.38 7.02 9.63
N ALA A 535 -5.84 6.70 10.84
CA ALA A 535 -5.11 5.95 11.85
C ALA A 535 -5.81 4.63 12.20
N PRO A 536 -5.05 3.60 12.64
CA PRO A 536 -5.64 2.38 13.18
C PRO A 536 -6.54 2.69 14.38
N ALA A 537 -7.63 1.95 14.57
CA ALA A 537 -8.52 2.17 15.71
C ALA A 537 -7.86 1.98 17.10
N THR A 538 -6.69 1.32 17.14
CA THR A 538 -5.95 0.98 18.38
C THR A 538 -4.73 1.85 18.63
N ARG A 539 -4.34 2.73 17.70
CA ARG A 539 -3.13 3.57 17.80
C ARG A 539 -3.33 4.91 17.11
N ASN A 540 -2.64 5.95 17.60
CA ASN A 540 -2.73 7.31 17.07
C ASN A 540 -1.75 7.60 15.92
N ASP A 541 -0.92 6.64 15.50
CA ASP A 541 -0.02 6.81 14.36
C ASP A 541 -0.82 6.81 13.05
N THR A 542 -0.65 7.86 12.23
CA THR A 542 -1.31 7.92 10.92
C THR A 542 -0.72 6.83 10.03
N ALA A 543 -1.55 5.89 9.60
CA ALA A 543 -1.17 4.74 8.80
C ALA A 543 -1.36 4.95 7.29
N LEU A 544 -2.30 5.81 6.90
CA LEU A 544 -2.52 6.20 5.51
C LEU A 544 -2.74 7.69 5.42
N ARG A 545 -2.01 8.30 4.48
CA ARG A 545 -2.22 9.68 4.08
C ARG A 545 -2.43 9.73 2.58
N ALA A 546 -3.35 10.56 2.13
CA ALA A 546 -3.49 10.89 0.72
C ALA A 546 -3.76 12.38 0.60
N LYS A 547 -2.98 13.07 -0.24
CA LYS A 547 -3.19 14.49 -0.50
C LYS A 547 -4.51 14.71 -1.23
N GLN A 548 -4.81 13.85 -2.19
CA GLN A 548 -6.07 13.90 -2.92
C GLN A 548 -6.46 12.53 -3.45
N LEU A 549 -7.71 12.14 -3.24
CA LEU A 549 -8.35 11.01 -3.92
C LEU A 549 -9.51 11.58 -4.75
N ARG A 550 -9.56 11.29 -6.05
CA ARG A 550 -10.62 11.75 -6.96
C ARG A 550 -11.24 10.56 -7.66
N ALA A 551 -12.56 10.51 -7.72
CA ALA A 551 -13.34 9.55 -8.47
C ALA A 551 -14.21 10.29 -9.49
N ASP A 552 -14.04 9.95 -10.76
CA ASP A 552 -14.88 10.36 -11.89
C ASP A 552 -15.86 9.22 -12.16
N ILE A 553 -17.09 9.37 -11.65
CA ILE A 553 -18.15 8.38 -11.73
C ILE A 553 -18.92 8.62 -13.02
N LYS A 554 -18.84 7.64 -13.91
CA LYS A 554 -19.60 7.61 -15.16
C LYS A 554 -21.07 7.37 -14.87
N SER A 555 -21.39 6.30 -14.14
CA SER A 555 -22.75 5.95 -13.76
C SER A 555 -22.77 5.23 -12.41
N PHE A 556 -23.72 5.58 -11.56
CA PHE A 556 -24.00 4.90 -10.29
C PHE A 556 -25.49 4.59 -10.24
N ASP A 557 -25.85 3.33 -9.98
CA ASP A 557 -27.24 2.91 -9.77
C ASP A 557 -27.32 2.08 -8.48
N LEU A 558 -28.05 2.60 -7.50
CA LEU A 558 -28.19 1.98 -6.17
C LEU A 558 -29.00 0.68 -6.22
N ALA A 559 -30.11 0.64 -6.96
CA ALA A 559 -31.00 -0.52 -7.05
C ALA A 559 -30.36 -1.66 -7.86
N ALA A 560 -29.68 -1.35 -8.96
CA ALA A 560 -28.95 -2.31 -9.78
C ALA A 560 -27.62 -2.74 -9.14
N ARG A 561 -27.10 -1.98 -8.17
CA ARG A 561 -25.79 -2.15 -7.51
C ARG A 561 -24.65 -2.14 -8.51
N THR A 562 -24.68 -1.17 -9.42
CA THR A 562 -23.67 -1.00 -10.47
C THR A 562 -22.96 0.34 -10.32
N LEU A 563 -21.63 0.32 -10.45
CA LEU A 563 -20.79 1.50 -10.40
C LEU A 563 -19.80 1.46 -11.57
N ALA A 564 -19.90 2.41 -12.49
CA ALA A 564 -18.94 2.60 -13.57
C ALA A 564 -18.17 3.90 -13.32
N LEU A 565 -16.84 3.82 -13.36
CA LEU A 565 -15.91 4.91 -13.11
C LEU A 565 -15.07 5.15 -14.37
N ASN A 566 -14.95 6.40 -14.81
CA ASN A 566 -14.01 6.79 -15.86
C ASN A 566 -12.58 6.78 -15.30
N GLU A 567 -12.38 7.41 -14.15
CA GLU A 567 -11.06 7.49 -13.51
C GLU A 567 -11.19 7.45 -11.98
N VAL A 568 -10.30 6.73 -11.32
CA VAL A 568 -10.01 6.93 -9.90
C VAL A 568 -8.55 7.31 -9.79
N ARG A 569 -8.27 8.46 -9.21
CA ARG A 569 -6.93 9.03 -9.08
C ARG A 569 -6.57 9.24 -7.61
N ALA A 570 -5.43 8.75 -7.18
CA ALA A 570 -4.84 9.02 -5.88
C ALA A 570 -3.53 9.80 -6.07
N ASP A 571 -3.38 10.97 -5.46
CA ASP A 571 -2.15 11.76 -5.44
C ASP A 571 -1.56 11.77 -4.03
N GLY A 572 -0.26 11.49 -3.93
CA GLY A 572 0.48 11.55 -2.67
C GLY A 572 0.04 10.49 -1.65
N LEU A 573 -0.41 9.31 -2.11
CA LEU A 573 -0.79 8.21 -1.22
C LEU A 573 0.45 7.64 -0.52
N GLN A 574 0.49 7.72 0.81
CA GLN A 574 1.56 7.16 1.64
C GLN A 574 1.02 5.98 2.45
N LEU A 575 1.73 4.84 2.38
CA LEU A 575 1.41 3.61 3.10
C LEU A 575 2.66 3.05 3.76
N ASP A 576 2.59 2.76 5.06
CA ASP A 576 3.64 2.05 5.78
C ASP A 576 3.19 0.61 6.10
N VAL A 577 4.02 -0.36 5.76
CA VAL A 577 3.79 -1.79 5.94
C VAL A 577 4.86 -2.34 6.89
N LEU A 578 4.43 -2.97 7.98
CA LEU A 578 5.33 -3.54 8.99
C LEU A 578 5.12 -5.06 9.08
N ARG A 579 6.18 -5.83 8.86
CA ARG A 579 6.22 -7.26 9.19
C ARG A 579 6.95 -7.45 10.51
N LYS A 580 6.24 -7.97 11.53
CA LYS A 580 6.76 -8.15 12.89
C LYS A 580 7.65 -9.39 13.01
N GLN A 581 8.35 -9.51 14.14
CA GLN A 581 9.21 -10.65 14.48
C GLN A 581 8.50 -12.02 14.43
N ASP A 582 7.20 -12.06 14.74
CA ASP A 582 6.38 -13.29 14.67
C ASP A 582 5.96 -13.66 13.22
N GLY A 583 6.39 -12.87 12.23
CA GLY A 583 6.07 -13.05 10.82
C GLY A 583 4.72 -12.48 10.42
N SER A 584 3.91 -11.97 11.37
CA SER A 584 2.65 -11.30 11.07
C SER A 584 2.91 -10.00 10.31
N THR A 585 2.16 -9.79 9.24
CA THR A 585 2.20 -8.53 8.48
C THR A 585 1.07 -7.67 8.98
N VAL A 586 1.42 -6.54 9.59
CA VAL A 586 0.45 -5.54 10.00
C VAL A 586 0.29 -4.56 8.85
N LEU A 587 -0.76 -4.76 8.07
CA LEU A 587 -1.33 -3.71 7.24
C LEU A 587 -2.24 -2.92 8.18
N THR A 588 -1.64 -1.94 8.87
CA THR A 588 -2.16 -1.19 10.03
C THR A 588 -3.62 -0.73 9.93
N LEU A 589 -4.21 -0.62 8.72
CA LEU A 589 -5.60 -0.20 8.49
C LEU A 589 -6.58 -1.33 8.12
N LEU A 590 -6.10 -2.49 7.66
CA LEU A 590 -6.95 -3.57 7.14
C LEU A 590 -7.24 -4.65 8.20
N ASP A 591 -6.37 -4.78 9.20
CA ASP A 591 -6.53 -5.77 10.28
C ASP A 591 -7.81 -5.53 11.11
N THR A 592 -8.25 -4.26 11.24
CA THR A 592 -9.49 -3.89 11.93
C THR A 592 -10.75 -4.26 11.16
N ALA A 593 -10.74 -4.14 9.82
CA ALA A 593 -11.88 -4.51 8.98
C ALA A 593 -12.13 -6.02 9.00
N GLN A 594 -11.07 -6.83 9.02
CA GLN A 594 -11.16 -8.28 9.06
C GLN A 594 -11.62 -8.80 10.44
N GLN A 595 -11.20 -8.13 11.53
CA GLN A 595 -11.69 -8.41 12.89
C GLN A 595 -13.14 -7.95 13.09
N ALA A 596 -13.54 -6.79 12.55
CA ALA A 596 -14.92 -6.32 12.58
C ALA A 596 -15.85 -7.23 11.76
N ALA A 597 -15.41 -7.69 10.58
CA ALA A 597 -16.14 -8.68 9.78
C ALA A 597 -16.25 -10.04 10.49
N ALA A 598 -15.20 -10.49 11.20
CA ALA A 598 -15.24 -11.71 12.00
C ALA A 598 -16.20 -11.59 13.19
N LYS A 599 -16.28 -10.42 13.84
CA LYS A 599 -17.22 -10.15 14.94
C LYS A 599 -18.67 -10.01 14.46
N ALA A 600 -18.89 -9.40 13.29
CA ALA A 600 -20.20 -9.31 12.64
C ALA A 600 -20.74 -10.68 12.21
N LYS A 601 -19.85 -11.60 11.81
CA LYS A 601 -20.21 -13.00 11.49
C LYS A 601 -20.51 -13.86 12.72
N ALA A 602 -20.10 -13.42 13.91
CA ALA A 602 -20.30 -14.12 15.18
C ALA A 602 -21.54 -13.63 15.96
N ALA A 603 -22.24 -12.59 15.50
CA ALA A 603 -23.52 -12.17 16.06
C ALA A 603 -24.64 -13.15 15.62
N PRO A 604 -25.60 -13.52 16.49
CA PRO A 604 -26.71 -14.37 16.08
C PRO A 604 -27.59 -13.60 15.10
N THR A 605 -27.56 -13.98 13.82
CA THR A 605 -28.47 -13.45 12.81
C THR A 605 -29.86 -14.05 13.01
N THR A 606 -30.66 -13.46 13.90
CA THR A 606 -32.12 -13.55 13.81
C THR A 606 -32.61 -12.52 12.80
N SER A 607 -32.49 -12.84 11.51
CA SER A 607 -33.34 -12.26 10.45
C SER A 607 -33.04 -12.98 9.14
N GLY A 608 -34.05 -13.61 8.54
CA GLY A 608 -34.02 -14.18 7.20
C GLY A 608 -34.06 -13.09 6.12
N ALA A 609 -33.09 -12.17 6.14
CA ALA A 609 -32.92 -11.21 5.07
C ALA A 609 -32.24 -11.91 3.87
N PRO A 610 -32.78 -11.76 2.64
CA PRO A 610 -32.21 -12.39 1.45
C PRO A 610 -30.76 -11.92 1.22
N ALA A 611 -29.90 -12.85 0.77
CA ALA A 611 -28.51 -12.58 0.44
C ALA A 611 -28.44 -11.46 -0.61
N GLU A 612 -27.90 -10.33 -0.18
CA GLU A 612 -27.80 -9.11 -0.95
C GLU A 612 -26.87 -9.28 -2.17
N LYS A 613 -27.29 -8.80 -3.35
CA LYS A 613 -26.53 -8.93 -4.61
C LYS A 613 -25.20 -8.17 -4.53
N PRO A 614 -24.05 -8.72 -4.96
CA PRO A 614 -22.77 -8.02 -4.93
C PRO A 614 -22.73 -6.85 -5.92
N TRP A 615 -21.94 -5.81 -5.61
CA TRP A 615 -21.72 -4.68 -6.49
C TRP A 615 -20.93 -5.08 -7.75
N ALA A 616 -21.40 -4.68 -8.92
CA ALA A 616 -20.64 -4.77 -10.16
C ALA A 616 -19.91 -3.44 -10.41
N VAL A 617 -18.58 -3.42 -10.25
CA VAL A 617 -17.76 -2.21 -10.37
C VAL A 617 -16.87 -2.32 -11.59
N THR A 618 -16.85 -1.28 -12.43
CA THR A 618 -15.92 -1.15 -13.57
C THR A 618 -15.19 0.18 -13.50
N VAL A 619 -13.90 0.18 -13.81
CA VAL A 619 -13.04 1.37 -13.78
C VAL A 619 -12.21 1.42 -15.05
N GLN A 620 -12.38 2.46 -15.87
CA GLN A 620 -11.58 2.61 -17.09
C GLN A 620 -10.11 2.91 -16.78
N ALA A 621 -9.82 3.77 -15.80
CA ALA A 621 -8.46 4.06 -15.34
C ALA A 621 -8.34 4.21 -13.81
N LEU A 622 -7.43 3.48 -13.19
CA LEU A 622 -6.97 3.68 -11.82
C LEU A 622 -5.57 4.31 -11.90
N ARG A 623 -5.39 5.51 -11.35
CA ARG A 623 -4.10 6.21 -11.29
C ARG A 623 -3.66 6.43 -9.85
N LEU A 624 -2.42 6.13 -9.57
CA LEU A 624 -1.69 6.56 -8.39
C LEU A 624 -0.53 7.42 -8.86
N ASP A 625 -0.47 8.65 -8.40
CA ASP A 625 0.62 9.59 -8.67
C ASP A 625 1.35 9.94 -7.37
N ASN A 626 2.67 10.06 -7.45
CA ASN A 626 3.52 10.49 -6.33
C ASN A 626 3.29 9.68 -5.04
N GLY A 627 2.97 8.39 -5.17
CA GLY A 627 2.80 7.51 -4.02
C GLY A 627 4.12 7.23 -3.30
N ALA A 628 4.03 6.82 -2.04
CA ALA A 628 5.17 6.31 -1.29
C ALA A 628 4.77 5.07 -0.48
N ILE A 629 5.57 4.02 -0.56
CA ILE A 629 5.39 2.83 0.27
C ILE A 629 6.64 2.63 1.12
N GLY A 630 6.49 2.69 2.44
CA GLY A 630 7.50 2.25 3.40
C GLY A 630 7.25 0.79 3.78
N PHE A 631 8.24 -0.08 3.62
CA PHE A 631 8.19 -1.47 4.07
C PHE A 631 9.29 -1.70 5.09
N GLU A 632 8.92 -2.16 6.28
CA GLU A 632 9.85 -2.56 7.34
C GLU A 632 9.61 -4.02 7.73
N ASP A 633 10.62 -4.88 7.56
CA ASP A 633 10.58 -6.28 7.98
C ASP A 633 11.49 -6.52 9.19
N GLN A 634 10.88 -6.84 10.33
CA GLN A 634 11.54 -7.10 11.61
C GLN A 634 11.71 -8.61 11.90
N THR A 635 11.47 -9.50 10.93
CA THR A 635 11.67 -10.95 11.11
C THR A 635 13.14 -11.35 11.21
N ASN A 636 14.05 -10.51 10.69
CA ASN A 636 15.50 -10.70 10.78
C ASN A 636 16.06 -9.99 12.02
N SER A 637 17.27 -10.39 12.46
CA SER A 637 17.99 -9.74 13.58
C SER A 637 18.24 -8.24 13.33
N ARG A 638 18.41 -7.85 12.06
CA ARG A 638 18.48 -6.46 11.60
C ARG A 638 17.24 -6.16 10.76
N PRO A 639 16.44 -5.12 11.08
CA PRO A 639 15.26 -4.78 10.30
C PRO A 639 15.62 -4.41 8.85
N VAL A 640 14.87 -4.91 7.89
CA VAL A 640 14.99 -4.54 6.48
C VAL A 640 14.04 -3.39 6.21
N LYS A 641 14.57 -2.23 5.82
CA LYS A 641 13.77 -1.04 5.48
C LYS A 641 13.89 -0.75 3.99
N VAL A 642 12.76 -0.76 3.30
CA VAL A 642 12.65 -0.43 1.88
C VAL A 642 11.64 0.69 1.73
N ARG A 643 12.04 1.77 1.07
CA ARG A 643 11.13 2.86 0.72
C ARG A 643 11.03 2.95 -0.80
N VAL A 644 9.80 2.86 -1.29
CA VAL A 644 9.45 3.01 -2.70
C VAL A 644 8.85 4.39 -2.89
N GLU A 645 9.59 5.31 -3.50
CA GLU A 645 9.17 6.70 -3.72
C GLU A 645 9.99 7.35 -4.86
N PRO A 646 9.35 8.03 -5.84
CA PRO A 646 7.89 8.07 -6.07
C PRO A 646 7.38 6.73 -6.63
N LEU A 647 6.13 6.39 -6.32
CA LEU A 647 5.39 5.27 -6.88
C LEU A 647 4.25 5.82 -7.74
N ASN A 648 4.31 5.55 -9.04
CA ASN A 648 3.27 5.86 -10.00
C ASN A 648 2.68 4.55 -10.54
N VAL A 649 1.37 4.41 -10.50
CA VAL A 649 0.66 3.20 -11.00
C VAL A 649 -0.48 3.64 -11.90
N LEU A 650 -0.61 3.01 -13.06
CA LEU A 650 -1.74 3.16 -13.96
C LEU A 650 -2.28 1.76 -14.26
N VAL A 651 -3.52 1.49 -13.87
CA VAL A 651 -4.25 0.28 -14.24
C VAL A 651 -5.44 0.66 -15.12
N GLN A 652 -5.59 0.05 -16.28
CA GLN A 652 -6.71 0.32 -17.19
C GLN A 652 -7.65 -0.87 -17.28
N ASN A 653 -8.95 -0.58 -17.46
CA ASN A 653 -10.02 -1.56 -17.66
C ASN A 653 -10.25 -2.51 -16.46
N ALA A 654 -10.06 -2.03 -15.23
CA ALA A 654 -10.31 -2.83 -14.03
C ALA A 654 -11.80 -3.11 -13.81
N SER A 655 -12.13 -4.28 -13.27
CA SER A 655 -13.51 -4.76 -13.07
C SER A 655 -13.58 -5.72 -11.89
N THR A 656 -14.75 -5.85 -11.27
CA THR A 656 -15.05 -6.94 -10.32
C THR A 656 -15.05 -8.33 -10.98
N ASP A 657 -15.14 -8.38 -12.30
CA ASP A 657 -14.89 -9.60 -13.09
C ASP A 657 -13.39 -9.81 -13.30
N LEU A 658 -12.78 -10.58 -12.40
CA LEU A 658 -11.34 -10.87 -12.35
C LEU A 658 -10.84 -11.76 -13.51
N GLY A 659 -11.73 -12.27 -14.36
CA GLY A 659 -11.37 -13.01 -15.57
C GLY A 659 -10.99 -12.11 -16.75
N LYS A 660 -11.25 -10.80 -16.66
CA LYS A 660 -10.90 -9.83 -17.71
C LYS A 660 -9.45 -9.38 -17.59
N PRO A 661 -8.76 -9.17 -18.72
CA PRO A 661 -7.42 -8.61 -18.74
C PRO A 661 -7.42 -7.13 -18.34
N VAL A 662 -6.43 -6.71 -17.56
CA VAL A 662 -6.16 -5.33 -17.17
C VAL A 662 -4.76 -4.94 -17.63
N ASP A 663 -4.62 -3.72 -18.16
CA ASP A 663 -3.31 -3.19 -18.53
C ASP A 663 -2.70 -2.46 -17.33
N VAL A 664 -1.46 -2.82 -16.98
CA VAL A 664 -0.78 -2.33 -15.78
C VAL A 664 0.51 -1.64 -16.18
N GLN A 665 0.73 -0.44 -15.66
CA GLN A 665 1.99 0.30 -15.74
C GLN A 665 2.38 0.73 -14.33
N ILE A 666 3.60 0.39 -13.90
CA ILE A 666 4.14 0.70 -12.58
C ILE A 666 5.49 1.36 -12.78
N GLY A 667 5.64 2.61 -12.35
CA GLY A 667 6.91 3.32 -12.26
C GLY A 667 7.26 3.57 -10.81
N ALA A 668 8.36 3.04 -10.33
CA ALA A 668 8.75 3.08 -8.92
C ALA A 668 10.21 3.52 -8.74
N GLY A 669 10.45 4.46 -7.83
CA GLY A 669 11.78 4.79 -7.32
C GLY A 669 12.14 3.92 -6.12
N LEU A 670 13.29 3.26 -6.13
CA LEU A 670 13.77 2.43 -5.01
C LEU A 670 15.15 2.89 -4.54
N GLY A 671 15.24 3.33 -3.28
CA GLY A 671 16.46 3.93 -2.73
C GLY A 671 16.78 5.30 -3.36
N SER A 672 18.03 5.76 -3.27
CA SER A 672 18.41 7.11 -3.70
C SER A 672 18.58 7.30 -5.22
N LYS A 673 18.77 6.21 -5.99
CA LYS A 673 19.08 6.26 -7.43
C LYS A 673 18.42 5.16 -8.27
N GLY A 674 17.71 4.21 -7.66
CA GLY A 674 17.12 3.07 -8.37
C GLY A 674 15.78 3.43 -9.01
N LYS A 675 15.54 2.92 -10.22
CA LYS A 675 14.26 3.05 -10.94
C LYS A 675 13.77 1.69 -11.40
N LEU A 676 12.47 1.48 -11.35
CA LEU A 676 11.78 0.29 -11.83
C LEU A 676 10.57 0.72 -12.65
N ASP A 677 10.48 0.26 -13.89
CA ASP A 677 9.33 0.43 -14.78
C ASP A 677 8.83 -0.95 -15.19
N VAL A 678 7.56 -1.23 -14.94
CA VAL A 678 6.90 -2.50 -15.29
C VAL A 678 5.67 -2.18 -16.10
N ARG A 679 5.51 -2.79 -17.28
CA ARG A 679 4.35 -2.57 -18.15
C ARG A 679 3.87 -3.88 -18.73
N GLY A 680 2.56 -4.08 -18.81
CA GLY A 680 2.05 -5.30 -19.41
C GLY A 680 0.58 -5.55 -19.15
N ASN A 681 0.12 -6.72 -19.57
CA ASN A 681 -1.26 -7.16 -19.41
C ASN A 681 -1.35 -8.24 -18.32
N VAL A 682 -2.36 -8.14 -17.45
CA VAL A 682 -2.58 -9.07 -16.34
C VAL A 682 -4.03 -9.52 -16.34
N VAL A 683 -4.29 -10.82 -16.31
CA VAL A 683 -5.58 -11.41 -15.96
C VAL A 683 -5.48 -11.88 -14.51
N PRO A 684 -6.21 -11.27 -13.56
CA PRO A 684 -6.05 -11.60 -12.14
C PRO A 684 -6.46 -13.03 -11.77
N GLN A 685 -7.53 -13.58 -12.37
CA GLN A 685 -8.05 -14.90 -12.01
C GLN A 685 -8.55 -15.71 -13.24
N PRO A 686 -7.90 -16.84 -13.59
CA PRO A 686 -6.63 -17.32 -13.04
C PRO A 686 -5.47 -16.39 -13.42
N LEU A 687 -4.47 -16.26 -12.53
CA LEU A 687 -3.35 -15.33 -12.73
C LEU A 687 -2.59 -15.62 -14.02
N LYS A 688 -2.70 -14.73 -15.01
CA LYS A 688 -1.84 -14.70 -16.19
C LYS A 688 -1.26 -13.30 -16.32
N ALA A 689 0.03 -13.17 -16.55
CA ALA A 689 0.66 -11.86 -16.72
C ALA A 689 1.75 -11.92 -17.77
N GLU A 690 1.73 -10.96 -18.70
CA GLU A 690 2.82 -10.70 -19.64
C GLU A 690 3.36 -9.30 -19.36
N LEU A 691 4.56 -9.24 -18.79
CA LEU A 691 5.13 -8.02 -18.22
C LEU A 691 6.50 -7.74 -18.85
N ARG A 692 6.70 -6.53 -19.35
CA ARG A 692 8.03 -5.98 -19.62
C ARG A 692 8.54 -5.31 -18.35
N VAL A 693 9.73 -5.71 -17.89
CA VAL A 693 10.36 -5.21 -16.67
C VAL A 693 11.66 -4.51 -17.03
N ASN A 694 11.76 -3.23 -16.70
CA ASN A 694 12.98 -2.42 -16.84
C ASN A 694 13.40 -1.90 -15.46
N ALA A 695 14.54 -2.36 -14.96
CA ALA A 695 15.14 -1.90 -13.72
C ALA A 695 16.48 -1.23 -14.00
N GLN A 696 16.76 -0.10 -13.34
CA GLN A 696 18.00 0.64 -13.50
C GLN A 696 18.59 0.95 -12.11
N ASN A 697 19.84 0.56 -11.89
CA ASN A 697 20.59 0.83 -10.66
C ASN A 697 19.84 0.47 -9.36
N LEU A 698 19.08 -0.63 -9.37
CA LEU A 698 18.37 -1.12 -8.19
C LEU A 698 19.38 -1.63 -7.15
N SER A 699 19.44 -0.99 -5.98
CA SER A 699 20.37 -1.38 -4.91
C SER A 699 19.89 -2.65 -4.19
N LEU A 700 20.74 -3.68 -4.17
CA LEU A 700 20.46 -4.94 -3.45
C LEU A 700 21.04 -4.97 -2.02
N ALA A 701 21.88 -4.00 -1.65
CA ALA A 701 22.54 -3.97 -0.33
C ALA A 701 21.54 -3.89 0.84
N GLY A 702 20.38 -3.25 0.64
CA GLY A 702 19.32 -3.18 1.65
C GLY A 702 18.69 -4.54 2.00
N PHE A 703 18.87 -5.55 1.16
CA PHE A 703 18.32 -6.89 1.36
C PHE A 703 19.33 -7.88 1.97
N ASP A 704 20.54 -7.42 2.30
CA ASP A 704 21.58 -8.22 2.97
C ASP A 704 21.07 -8.97 4.22
N PRO A 705 20.21 -8.39 5.10
CA PRO A 705 19.72 -9.10 6.29
C PRO A 705 18.98 -10.41 6.00
N TYR A 706 18.38 -10.59 4.81
CA TYR A 706 17.75 -11.85 4.41
C TYR A 706 18.76 -12.96 4.12
N LEU A 707 20.01 -12.60 3.83
CA LEU A 707 21.07 -13.52 3.53
C LEU A 707 21.94 -13.83 4.75
N ASP A 708 21.77 -13.10 5.87
CA ASP A 708 22.52 -13.27 7.12
C ASP A 708 22.58 -14.74 7.55
N LYS A 709 21.49 -15.50 7.48
CA LYS A 709 21.49 -16.91 7.93
C LYS A 709 22.10 -17.90 6.93
N SER A 710 22.37 -17.48 5.70
CA SER A 710 22.76 -18.37 4.60
C SER A 710 24.15 -18.12 4.06
N LEU A 711 24.72 -16.92 4.25
CA LEU A 711 26.02 -16.52 3.71
C LEU A 711 26.94 -15.96 4.79
N ASN A 712 28.22 -16.32 4.74
CA ASN A 712 29.29 -15.71 5.55
C ASN A 712 29.80 -14.37 4.96
N ALA A 713 29.25 -13.95 3.82
CA ALA A 713 29.54 -12.67 3.18
C ALA A 713 28.35 -11.70 3.29
N ALA A 714 28.65 -10.41 3.50
CA ALA A 714 27.70 -9.30 3.50
C ALA A 714 27.77 -8.54 2.17
N ILE A 715 26.60 -8.23 1.61
CA ILE A 715 26.46 -7.42 0.40
C ILE A 715 26.41 -5.94 0.81
N THR A 716 27.54 -5.25 0.68
CA THR A 716 27.64 -3.81 1.04
C THR A 716 27.26 -2.89 -0.12
N SER A 717 27.45 -3.35 -1.35
CA SER A 717 27.02 -2.66 -2.57
C SER A 717 26.73 -3.70 -3.64
N ALA A 718 25.64 -3.50 -4.39
CA ALA A 718 25.30 -4.24 -5.60
C ALA A 718 24.16 -3.51 -6.31
N LEU A 719 24.37 -3.13 -7.58
CA LEU A 719 23.39 -2.42 -8.39
C LEU A 719 22.91 -3.32 -9.51
N LEU A 720 21.62 -3.67 -9.51
CA LEU A 720 20.99 -4.45 -10.55
C LEU A 720 20.39 -3.54 -11.63
N THR A 721 20.75 -3.78 -12.88
CA THR A 721 20.09 -3.23 -14.06
C THR A 721 19.55 -4.39 -14.90
N MET A 722 18.30 -4.32 -15.34
CA MET A 722 17.62 -5.42 -16.03
C MET A 722 16.64 -4.88 -17.07
N ASP A 723 16.57 -5.53 -18.24
CA ASP A 723 15.52 -5.29 -19.24
C ASP A 723 15.07 -6.66 -19.77
N GLY A 724 13.80 -7.00 -19.58
CA GLY A 724 13.30 -8.31 -19.97
C GLY A 724 11.79 -8.42 -20.03
N HIS A 725 11.32 -9.52 -20.59
CA HIS A 725 9.93 -9.93 -20.70
C HIS A 725 9.69 -11.12 -19.77
N LEU A 726 8.69 -11.01 -18.91
CA LEU A 726 8.25 -12.00 -17.93
C LEU A 726 6.83 -12.44 -18.27
N ALA A 727 6.64 -13.72 -18.56
CA ALA A 727 5.35 -14.34 -18.72
C ALA A 727 5.07 -15.30 -17.55
N LEU A 728 3.96 -15.09 -16.87
CA LEU A 728 3.48 -15.86 -15.73
C LEU A 728 2.11 -16.47 -16.07
N ASN A 729 1.90 -17.74 -15.75
CA ASN A 729 0.58 -18.37 -15.92
C ASN A 729 0.34 -19.39 -14.81
N GLN A 730 -0.70 -19.14 -14.02
CA GLN A 730 -1.13 -20.00 -12.93
C GLN A 730 -2.29 -20.88 -13.39
N GLY A 731 -1.95 -22.05 -13.95
CA GLY A 731 -2.89 -23.12 -14.29
C GLY A 731 -3.00 -24.13 -13.14
N LYS A 732 -2.85 -25.43 -13.44
CA LYS A 732 -2.70 -26.48 -12.41
C LYS A 732 -1.38 -26.36 -11.63
N ALA A 733 -0.35 -25.78 -12.26
CA ALA A 733 0.94 -25.43 -11.68
C ALA A 733 1.34 -24.03 -12.18
N LEU A 734 2.21 -23.33 -11.45
CA LEU A 734 2.73 -22.03 -11.85
C LEU A 734 3.82 -22.21 -12.91
N THR A 735 3.60 -21.66 -14.10
CA THR A 735 4.64 -21.55 -15.13
C THR A 735 5.20 -20.12 -15.18
N VAL A 736 6.52 -20.02 -15.28
CA VAL A 736 7.27 -18.75 -15.33
C VAL A 736 8.26 -18.81 -16.48
N ASN A 737 8.14 -17.88 -17.43
CA ASN A 737 9.10 -17.71 -18.52
C ASN A 737 9.66 -16.29 -18.46
N TYR A 738 10.98 -16.15 -18.41
CA TYR A 738 11.67 -14.86 -18.44
C TYR A 738 12.68 -14.84 -19.57
N GLN A 739 12.71 -13.75 -20.33
CA GLN A 739 13.70 -13.51 -21.38
C GLN A 739 14.23 -12.09 -21.29
N GLY A 740 15.54 -11.88 -21.25
CA GLY A 740 16.09 -10.52 -21.16
C GLY A 740 17.58 -10.44 -20.92
N ASN A 741 18.04 -9.25 -20.56
CA ASN A 741 19.42 -8.98 -20.16
C ASN A 741 19.44 -8.47 -18.72
N ALA A 742 20.51 -8.78 -18.00
CA ALA A 742 20.74 -8.24 -16.66
C ALA A 742 22.21 -7.86 -16.48
N THR A 743 22.49 -6.88 -15.64
CA THR A 743 23.83 -6.50 -15.25
C THR A 743 23.85 -6.25 -13.76
N LEU A 744 24.78 -6.89 -13.06
CA LEU A 744 25.03 -6.64 -11.65
C LEU A 744 26.34 -5.85 -11.52
N GLY A 745 26.20 -4.55 -11.27
CA GLY A 745 27.30 -3.58 -11.25
C GLY A 745 27.68 -3.12 -9.85
N ASN A 746 28.90 -2.57 -9.72
CA ASN A 746 29.47 -2.02 -8.48
C ASN A 746 29.27 -2.95 -7.27
N VAL A 747 29.58 -4.23 -7.46
CA VAL A 747 29.36 -5.25 -6.43
C VAL A 747 30.53 -5.28 -5.46
N ARG A 748 30.22 -5.34 -4.16
CA ARG A 748 31.18 -5.49 -3.08
C ARG A 748 30.62 -6.42 -2.00
N LEU A 749 31.23 -7.59 -1.89
CA LEU A 749 30.97 -8.57 -0.84
C LEU A 749 32.11 -8.53 0.17
N GLN A 750 31.75 -8.31 1.43
CA GLN A 750 32.68 -8.28 2.55
C GLN A 750 32.47 -9.48 3.45
N ASP A 751 33.52 -9.90 4.13
CA ASP A 751 33.45 -10.89 5.20
C ASP A 751 32.59 -10.36 6.36
N ARG A 752 31.62 -11.14 6.84
CA ARG A 752 30.77 -10.74 7.97
C ARG A 752 31.50 -10.65 9.30
N VAL A 753 32.61 -11.37 9.44
CA VAL A 753 33.39 -11.44 10.70
C VAL A 753 34.46 -10.35 10.72
N SER A 754 35.25 -10.21 9.65
CA SER A 754 36.38 -9.27 9.62
C SER A 754 36.06 -7.93 8.94
N SER A 755 34.96 -7.83 8.18
CA SER A 755 34.65 -6.71 7.28
C SER A 755 35.65 -6.47 6.13
N ASP A 756 36.61 -7.39 5.90
CA ASP A 756 37.54 -7.31 4.78
C ASP A 756 36.84 -7.62 3.44
N ASP A 757 37.37 -7.04 2.35
CA ASP A 757 36.91 -7.36 1.00
C ASP A 757 37.25 -8.81 0.61
N PHE A 758 36.18 -9.57 0.30
CA PHE A 758 36.25 -10.95 -0.16
C PHE A 758 36.11 -11.05 -1.67
N LEU A 759 35.03 -10.47 -2.22
CA LEU A 759 34.76 -10.40 -3.66
C LEU A 759 34.26 -9.00 -4.05
N ARG A 760 34.74 -8.43 -5.14
CA ARG A 760 34.18 -7.21 -5.72
C ARG A 760 34.29 -7.22 -7.23
N TRP A 761 33.39 -6.55 -7.93
CA TRP A 761 33.52 -6.36 -9.37
C TRP A 761 32.77 -5.11 -9.84
N ARG A 762 33.23 -4.54 -10.95
CA ARG A 762 32.58 -3.36 -11.54
C ARG A 762 31.31 -3.74 -12.29
N SER A 763 31.34 -4.80 -13.09
CA SER A 763 30.18 -5.24 -13.86
C SER A 763 30.23 -6.74 -14.15
N LEU A 764 29.11 -7.41 -13.86
CA LEU A 764 28.77 -8.76 -14.32
C LEU A 764 27.54 -8.65 -15.24
N ALA A 765 27.77 -8.67 -16.55
CA ALA A 765 26.71 -8.60 -17.56
C ALA A 765 26.28 -10.00 -18.01
N LEU A 766 24.97 -10.23 -18.04
CA LEU A 766 24.31 -11.47 -18.43
C LEU A 766 23.39 -11.15 -19.62
N ASN A 767 23.75 -11.63 -20.80
CA ASN A 767 23.03 -11.37 -22.05
C ASN A 767 22.24 -12.59 -22.51
N ARG A 768 21.07 -12.36 -23.13
CA ARG A 768 20.16 -13.41 -23.63
C ARG A 768 19.81 -14.43 -22.55
N ILE A 769 19.44 -13.96 -21.36
CA ILE A 769 18.94 -14.80 -20.28
C ILE A 769 17.60 -15.38 -20.73
N GLN A 770 17.44 -16.70 -20.59
CA GLN A 770 16.17 -17.40 -20.75
C GLN A 770 15.96 -18.29 -19.53
N VAL A 771 14.93 -18.00 -18.74
CA VAL A 771 14.51 -18.83 -17.62
C VAL A 771 13.15 -19.41 -17.93
N SER A 772 13.00 -20.72 -17.80
CA SER A 772 11.70 -21.37 -17.87
C SER A 772 11.51 -22.28 -16.66
N TYR A 773 10.38 -22.13 -15.98
CA TYR A 773 9.94 -22.96 -14.87
C TYR A 773 8.53 -23.44 -15.15
N ASP A 774 8.31 -24.75 -15.07
CA ASP A 774 7.05 -25.43 -15.40
C ASP A 774 6.42 -26.15 -14.19
N GLY A 775 6.88 -25.82 -12.97
CA GLY A 775 6.43 -26.44 -11.72
C GLY A 775 7.32 -27.58 -11.21
N ALA A 776 8.35 -27.97 -11.95
CA ALA A 776 9.33 -28.97 -11.52
C ALA A 776 10.75 -28.38 -11.38
N THR A 777 11.54 -28.41 -12.46
CA THR A 777 12.96 -28.05 -12.43
C THR A 777 13.20 -26.74 -13.18
N PRO A 778 13.80 -25.71 -12.57
CA PRO A 778 14.11 -24.47 -13.26
C PRO A 778 15.18 -24.73 -14.33
N ARG A 779 14.89 -24.32 -15.57
CA ARG A 779 15.82 -24.33 -16.70
C ARG A 779 16.31 -22.91 -16.94
N VAL A 780 17.62 -22.70 -16.89
CA VAL A 780 18.28 -21.39 -17.03
C VAL A 780 19.31 -21.46 -18.14
N ARG A 781 19.15 -20.63 -19.16
CA ARG A 781 20.13 -20.45 -20.24
C ARG A 781 20.64 -19.01 -20.24
N VAL A 782 21.95 -18.83 -20.33
CA VAL A 782 22.59 -17.52 -20.47
C VAL A 782 23.45 -17.54 -21.72
N GLY A 783 23.13 -16.66 -22.67
CA GLY A 783 23.81 -16.67 -23.96
C GLY A 783 25.21 -16.07 -23.95
N ALA A 784 25.51 -15.12 -23.06
CA ALA A 784 26.87 -14.65 -22.80
C ALA A 784 26.96 -14.02 -21.41
N LEU A 785 28.05 -14.29 -20.71
CA LEU A 785 28.38 -13.74 -19.39
C LEU A 785 29.70 -12.97 -19.50
N ALA A 786 29.72 -11.70 -19.10
CA ALA A 786 30.93 -10.88 -19.11
C ALA A 786 31.20 -10.30 -17.72
N LEU A 787 32.37 -10.61 -17.15
CA LEU A 787 32.83 -10.10 -15.86
C LEU A 787 34.01 -9.16 -16.06
N SER A 788 33.90 -7.94 -15.53
CA SER A 788 34.91 -6.87 -15.73
C SER A 788 35.37 -6.24 -14.41
N THR A 789 36.65 -5.91 -14.35
CA THR A 789 37.33 -5.25 -13.21
C THR A 789 36.93 -5.94 -11.90
N PHE A 790 37.27 -7.22 -11.78
CA PHE A 790 36.91 -8.06 -10.64
C PHE A 790 38.09 -8.25 -9.69
N TYR A 791 37.81 -8.38 -8.40
CA TYR A 791 38.75 -8.78 -7.39
C TYR A 791 38.21 -9.93 -6.55
N ALA A 792 39.08 -10.90 -6.26
CA ALA A 792 38.76 -12.02 -5.38
C ALA A 792 39.91 -12.31 -4.43
N ARG A 793 39.57 -12.61 -3.17
CA ARG A 793 40.52 -13.09 -2.15
C ARG A 793 40.35 -14.59 -1.97
N ILE A 794 41.32 -15.36 -2.45
CA ILE A 794 41.33 -16.82 -2.37
C ILE A 794 42.34 -17.23 -1.31
N ILE A 795 41.90 -17.97 -0.30
CA ILE A 795 42.73 -18.37 0.83
C ILE A 795 42.66 -19.88 1.00
N ILE A 796 43.82 -20.53 1.07
CA ILE A 796 43.95 -21.87 1.63
C ILE A 796 44.14 -21.71 3.13
N ASN A 797 43.20 -22.23 3.91
CA ASN A 797 43.21 -22.19 5.37
C ASN A 797 44.33 -23.08 5.94
N PRO A 798 44.72 -22.92 7.22
CA PRO A 798 45.73 -23.77 7.87
C PRO A 798 45.42 -25.27 7.86
N ASN A 799 44.16 -25.66 7.66
CA ASN A 799 43.72 -27.05 7.51
C ASN A 799 43.74 -27.55 6.05
N GLY A 800 44.23 -26.73 5.10
CA GLY A 800 44.27 -27.06 3.67
C GLY A 800 42.95 -26.84 2.92
N ARG A 801 41.87 -26.38 3.57
CA ARG A 801 40.58 -26.09 2.88
C ARG A 801 40.57 -24.70 2.25
N LEU A 802 39.86 -24.55 1.14
CA LEU A 802 39.65 -23.26 0.48
C LEU A 802 38.53 -22.46 1.17
N ASN A 803 38.75 -21.17 1.42
CA ASN A 803 37.74 -20.26 1.96
C ASN A 803 36.46 -20.16 1.10
N LEU A 804 36.56 -20.39 -0.22
CA LEU A 804 35.42 -20.42 -1.14
C LEU A 804 34.38 -21.50 -0.78
N GLN A 805 34.78 -22.56 -0.07
CA GLN A 805 33.87 -23.61 0.39
C GLN A 805 33.00 -23.17 1.57
N ASP A 806 33.42 -22.13 2.29
CA ASP A 806 32.76 -21.65 3.51
C ASP A 806 31.86 -20.44 3.23
N ILE A 807 31.58 -20.10 1.96
CA ILE A 807 30.68 -18.98 1.59
C ILE A 807 29.27 -19.20 2.16
N ARG A 808 28.77 -20.45 2.16
CA ARG A 808 27.47 -20.80 2.73
C ARG A 808 27.59 -21.18 4.20
N VAL A 809 26.64 -20.71 5.00
CA VAL A 809 26.49 -21.08 6.41
C VAL A 809 25.82 -22.45 6.47
N GLN A 810 26.38 -23.39 7.23
CA GLN A 810 25.69 -24.62 7.58
C GLN A 810 24.68 -24.32 8.71
N PRO A 811 23.43 -24.85 8.68
CA PRO A 811 22.33 -24.41 9.55
C PRO A 811 22.58 -24.45 11.07
N THR A 812 23.64 -25.14 11.52
CA THR A 812 23.97 -25.40 12.93
C THR A 812 25.30 -24.75 13.37
N GLU A 813 26.00 -24.02 12.50
CA GLU A 813 27.33 -23.46 12.78
C GLU A 813 27.31 -21.92 12.86
N GLU A 814 28.11 -21.33 13.76
CA GLU A 814 28.35 -19.87 13.81
C GLU A 814 29.05 -19.36 12.55
N HIS A 815 28.91 -18.06 12.27
CA HIS A 815 29.56 -17.40 11.14
C HIS A 815 31.08 -17.59 11.15
N ARG A 816 31.62 -18.07 10.04
CA ARG A 816 33.08 -18.23 9.85
C ARG A 816 33.63 -17.10 8.99
N SER A 817 34.81 -16.62 9.37
CA SER A 817 35.57 -15.65 8.58
C SER A 817 35.99 -16.26 7.23
N LEU A 818 35.78 -15.52 6.15
CA LEU A 818 36.20 -15.84 4.77
C LEU A 818 37.59 -15.28 4.42
N THR A 819 38.13 -14.37 5.22
CA THR A 819 39.32 -13.57 4.88
C THR A 819 40.45 -13.66 5.91
N GLN A 820 40.14 -14.06 7.13
CA GLN A 820 41.09 -14.36 8.20
C GLN A 820 41.07 -15.85 8.53
N ALA A 821 42.24 -16.41 8.81
CA ALA A 821 42.36 -17.77 9.30
C ALA A 821 41.81 -17.83 10.74
N ALA A 822 40.67 -18.49 10.94
CA ALA A 822 40.20 -18.80 12.29
C ALA A 822 41.27 -19.64 13.01
N PRO A 823 41.63 -19.34 14.27
CA PRO A 823 42.30 -20.32 15.11
C PRO A 823 41.34 -21.51 15.21
N GLY A 824 41.75 -22.69 14.72
CA GLY A 824 41.04 -23.92 15.06
C GLY A 824 40.97 -24.05 16.58
N PRO A 825 40.00 -24.81 17.14
CA PRO A 825 39.89 -24.98 18.57
C PRO A 825 41.20 -25.58 19.11
N ALA A 826 42.05 -24.70 19.64
CA ALA A 826 43.15 -25.10 20.50
C ALA A 826 42.49 -25.52 21.81
N SER A 827 42.69 -26.78 22.17
CA SER A 827 42.58 -27.28 23.53
C SER A 827 43.12 -26.22 24.49
N SER A 828 42.22 -25.61 25.27
CA SER A 828 42.61 -24.68 26.32
C SER A 828 43.49 -25.39 27.35
N PRO A 829 44.65 -24.83 27.73
CA PRO A 829 45.31 -25.23 28.96
C PRO A 829 44.44 -24.83 30.15
N ALA A 830 44.36 -25.72 31.12
CA ALA A 830 43.71 -25.50 32.40
C ALA A 830 44.19 -24.19 33.05
N ALA A 831 43.25 -23.32 33.41
CA ALA A 831 43.45 -22.27 34.40
C ALA A 831 42.84 -22.73 35.73
N THR A 832 43.69 -22.86 36.73
CA THR A 832 43.38 -23.17 38.12
C THR A 832 42.81 -21.95 38.85
N SER A 833 42.01 -22.23 39.90
CA SER A 833 41.48 -21.36 40.98
C SER A 833 40.37 -20.36 40.62
N GLY A 834 39.23 -20.26 41.32
CA GLY A 834 38.69 -20.97 42.48
C GLY A 834 37.37 -20.32 42.96
N ASN A 835 36.46 -21.16 43.50
CA ASN A 835 35.27 -20.92 44.33
C ASN A 835 33.91 -20.41 43.76
N ALA A 836 33.00 -21.40 43.60
CA ALA A 836 31.64 -21.61 44.18
C ALA A 836 30.63 -20.43 44.26
N VAL A 837 29.31 -20.60 43.97
CA VAL A 837 28.34 -21.53 44.60
C VAL A 837 27.11 -21.85 43.69
N ALA A 838 26.73 -23.15 43.64
CA ALA A 838 25.42 -23.86 43.50
C ALA A 838 24.34 -23.39 42.48
N ALA A 839 23.50 -24.24 41.84
CA ALA A 839 23.06 -25.61 42.09
C ALA A 839 22.55 -26.27 40.77
N ALA A 840 22.95 -27.52 40.46
CA ALA A 840 22.15 -28.76 40.32
C ALA A 840 20.78 -28.65 39.60
N SER A 841 20.41 -29.47 38.62
CA SER A 841 20.53 -30.94 38.56
C SER A 841 20.33 -31.52 37.14
N VAL A 842 21.01 -32.64 36.87
CA VAL A 842 20.73 -33.65 35.82
C VAL A 842 20.14 -34.88 36.53
N PRO A 843 19.42 -35.80 35.85
CA PRO A 843 20.03 -37.12 35.58
C PRO A 843 19.66 -37.65 34.17
N ALA A 844 20.59 -38.01 33.29
CA ALA A 844 21.46 -39.20 33.26
C ALA A 844 20.71 -40.54 33.13
N ALA A 845 20.82 -41.19 31.95
CA ALA A 845 20.88 -42.64 31.80
C ALA A 845 21.58 -43.03 30.49
N ASN A 846 22.65 -43.82 30.62
CA ASN A 846 23.41 -44.60 29.62
C ASN A 846 23.00 -46.11 29.83
N PRO A 847 23.55 -47.15 29.17
CA PRO A 847 24.03 -47.35 27.79
C PRO A 847 23.62 -48.74 27.16
N ALA A 848 23.85 -48.88 25.84
CA ALA A 848 24.27 -50.03 24.99
C ALA A 848 23.87 -51.53 25.21
N SER A 849 23.42 -52.18 24.10
CA SER A 849 23.80 -53.51 23.53
C SER A 849 22.71 -53.94 22.50
N ALA A 850 22.87 -54.70 21.40
CA ALA A 850 23.94 -55.22 20.56
C ALA A 850 23.26 -55.88 19.30
N VAL A 851 23.93 -55.85 18.13
CA VAL A 851 23.93 -56.75 16.91
C VAL A 851 22.99 -58.00 16.87
N THR A 852 22.39 -58.51 15.76
CA THR A 852 22.89 -58.74 14.39
C THR A 852 21.79 -59.20 13.39
N ALA A 853 21.93 -58.78 12.11
CA ALA A 853 21.72 -59.43 10.79
C ALA A 853 20.43 -60.20 10.38
N GLY A 854 19.89 -59.82 9.19
CA GLY A 854 19.04 -60.65 8.31
C GLY A 854 18.48 -59.88 7.11
N MET A 855 19.13 -59.95 5.94
CA MET A 855 18.67 -59.44 4.62
C MET A 855 17.52 -60.33 4.07
N PRO A 856 16.60 -59.83 3.21
CA PRO A 856 16.94 -59.57 1.81
C PRO A 856 16.38 -58.27 1.21
N ALA A 857 16.95 -57.94 0.05
CA ALA A 857 16.68 -56.77 -0.77
C ALA A 857 15.20 -56.57 -1.14
N SER A 858 14.72 -55.33 -0.96
CA SER A 858 13.69 -54.71 -1.80
C SER A 858 13.81 -53.18 -1.69
N ALA A 859 14.19 -52.57 -2.81
CA ALA A 859 13.98 -51.17 -3.20
C ALA A 859 13.84 -50.13 -2.06
N MET A 860 14.97 -49.70 -1.50
CA MET A 860 15.03 -48.37 -0.86
C MET A 860 15.03 -47.35 -2.00
N ALA A 861 13.84 -46.82 -2.30
CA ALA A 861 13.67 -45.63 -3.11
C ALA A 861 14.64 -44.56 -2.58
N ALA A 862 15.55 -44.14 -3.46
CA ALA A 862 16.45 -43.03 -3.23
C ALA A 862 15.63 -41.87 -2.64
N ALA A 863 16.05 -41.38 -1.47
CA ALA A 863 15.69 -40.03 -1.06
C ALA A 863 15.94 -39.12 -2.28
N PRO A 864 14.99 -38.26 -2.68
CA PRO A 864 15.14 -37.49 -3.90
C PRO A 864 16.42 -36.66 -3.77
N LYS A 865 17.40 -36.97 -4.64
CA LYS A 865 18.55 -36.08 -4.88
C LYS A 865 17.95 -34.69 -5.10
N ALA A 866 18.43 -33.70 -4.34
CA ALA A 866 18.04 -32.30 -4.53
C ALA A 866 18.03 -32.00 -6.03
N GLY A 867 16.86 -31.68 -6.59
CA GLY A 867 16.67 -31.44 -8.01
C GLY A 867 17.49 -30.21 -8.43
N GLY A 868 18.69 -30.44 -8.97
CA GLY A 868 19.54 -29.36 -9.49
C GLY A 868 18.87 -28.67 -10.67
N ALA A 869 19.03 -27.35 -10.75
CA ALA A 869 18.59 -26.57 -11.91
C ALA A 869 19.34 -27.04 -13.18
N ASP A 870 18.67 -27.06 -14.33
CA ASP A 870 19.32 -27.25 -15.63
C ASP A 870 19.89 -25.91 -16.08
N LEU A 871 21.19 -25.69 -15.87
CA LEU A 871 21.91 -24.46 -16.15
C LEU A 871 22.82 -24.63 -17.35
N ARG A 872 22.74 -23.72 -18.32
CA ARG A 872 23.65 -23.62 -19.46
C ARG A 872 24.13 -22.17 -19.66
N ILE A 873 25.43 -21.99 -19.84
CA ILE A 873 26.04 -20.71 -20.18
C ILE A 873 26.83 -20.91 -21.47
N ASP A 874 26.49 -20.20 -22.55
CA ASP A 874 27.08 -20.45 -23.87
C ASP A 874 28.51 -19.90 -23.99
N ALA A 875 28.80 -18.74 -23.37
CA ALA A 875 30.12 -18.11 -23.39
C ALA A 875 30.35 -17.25 -22.12
N ILE A 876 31.57 -17.26 -21.60
CA ILE A 876 32.01 -16.42 -20.47
C ILE A 876 33.23 -15.61 -20.93
N THR A 877 33.26 -14.31 -20.64
CA THR A 877 34.39 -13.42 -20.89
C THR A 877 34.84 -12.77 -19.59
N LEU A 878 36.14 -12.75 -19.35
CA LEU A 878 36.78 -12.14 -18.19
C LEU A 878 37.64 -10.97 -18.65
N GLN A 879 37.62 -9.86 -17.92
CA GLN A 879 38.42 -8.68 -18.22
C GLN A 879 38.93 -8.00 -16.94
N ASP A 880 40.21 -7.65 -16.94
CA ASP A 880 40.83 -6.81 -15.90
C ASP A 880 40.68 -7.38 -14.47
N GLY A 881 40.93 -8.68 -14.31
CA GLY A 881 40.81 -9.36 -13.02
C GLY A 881 42.03 -9.23 -12.12
N ASN A 882 41.78 -9.21 -10.81
CA ASN A 882 42.78 -9.23 -9.74
C ASN A 882 42.44 -10.33 -8.72
N ILE A 883 43.27 -11.36 -8.59
CA ILE A 883 43.09 -12.41 -7.60
C ILE A 883 44.26 -12.33 -6.62
N ARG A 884 43.93 -12.08 -5.34
CA ARG A 884 44.90 -12.22 -4.26
C ARG A 884 44.79 -13.62 -3.67
N PHE A 885 45.80 -14.43 -3.93
CA PHE A 885 45.92 -15.78 -3.40
C PHE A 885 46.80 -15.79 -2.15
N THR A 886 46.35 -16.42 -1.07
CA THR A 886 47.14 -16.62 0.14
C THR A 886 47.07 -18.07 0.59
N ASP A 887 48.21 -18.69 0.80
CA ASP A 887 48.32 -20.02 1.37
C ASP A 887 48.77 -19.94 2.84
N ASN A 888 47.82 -20.18 3.76
CA ASN A 888 48.07 -20.21 5.20
C ASN A 888 48.41 -21.62 5.74
N PHE A 889 48.40 -22.65 4.89
CA PHE A 889 48.88 -24.01 5.23
C PHE A 889 50.41 -24.06 5.38
N ILE A 890 51.11 -23.10 4.76
CA ILE A 890 52.55 -22.89 4.91
C ILE A 890 52.84 -21.78 5.93
N LYS A 891 53.92 -21.92 6.69
CA LYS A 891 54.37 -20.93 7.68
C LYS A 891 55.86 -20.61 7.48
N PRO A 892 56.25 -19.32 7.31
CA PRO A 892 55.38 -18.15 7.10
C PRO A 892 54.46 -18.33 5.88
N ASN A 893 53.34 -17.61 5.82
CA ASN A 893 52.34 -17.81 4.76
C ASN A 893 52.85 -17.28 3.41
N TYR A 894 52.42 -17.93 2.34
CA TYR A 894 52.70 -17.47 0.98
C TYR A 894 51.55 -16.61 0.47
N THR A 895 51.85 -15.53 -0.24
CA THR A 895 50.84 -14.70 -0.91
C THR A 895 51.32 -14.35 -2.30
N ALA A 896 50.41 -14.41 -3.28
CA ALA A 896 50.65 -14.01 -4.66
C ALA A 896 49.47 -13.21 -5.19
N ASN A 897 49.75 -12.22 -6.04
CA ASN A 897 48.73 -11.43 -6.71
C ASN A 897 48.71 -11.74 -8.21
N LEU A 898 47.64 -12.36 -8.69
CA LEU A 898 47.38 -12.45 -10.13
C LEU A 898 46.64 -11.20 -10.59
N THR A 899 47.20 -10.49 -11.56
CA THR A 899 46.66 -9.23 -12.08
C THR A 899 46.41 -9.30 -13.57
N THR A 900 45.63 -8.37 -14.11
CA THR A 900 45.29 -8.26 -15.54
C THR A 900 44.67 -9.54 -16.12
N ILE A 901 43.92 -10.29 -15.30
CA ILE A 901 43.33 -11.56 -15.74
C ILE A 901 42.25 -11.26 -16.79
N GLY A 902 42.38 -11.87 -17.97
CA GLY A 902 41.40 -11.75 -19.04
C GLY A 902 41.37 -12.98 -19.94
N GLY A 903 40.27 -13.18 -20.65
CA GLY A 903 40.11 -14.34 -21.54
C GLY A 903 38.66 -14.79 -21.70
N SER A 904 38.46 -16.00 -22.23
CA SER A 904 37.13 -16.56 -22.47
C SER A 904 37.03 -18.05 -22.14
N VAL A 905 35.84 -18.47 -21.69
CA VAL A 905 35.43 -19.87 -21.53
C VAL A 905 34.21 -20.10 -22.43
N GLY A 906 34.19 -21.23 -23.14
CA GLY A 906 33.09 -21.65 -24.00
C GLY A 906 31.86 -22.14 -23.22
N THR A 907 31.09 -23.04 -23.82
CA THR A 907 29.80 -23.45 -23.26
C THR A 907 29.92 -24.41 -22.08
N ILE A 908 29.47 -24.00 -20.90
CA ILE A 908 29.34 -24.86 -19.71
C ILE A 908 27.87 -25.19 -19.42
N SER A 909 27.58 -26.45 -19.04
CA SER A 909 26.22 -26.92 -18.77
C SER A 909 26.17 -27.97 -17.66
N THR A 910 25.06 -28.07 -16.93
CA THR A 910 24.77 -29.15 -15.98
C THR A 910 24.25 -30.43 -16.65
N SER A 911 23.90 -30.37 -17.94
CA SER A 911 23.36 -31.52 -18.68
C SER A 911 24.42 -32.60 -18.91
N ALA A 912 24.09 -33.86 -18.62
CA ALA A 912 24.96 -35.00 -18.90
C ALA A 912 25.18 -35.15 -20.42
N GLY A 913 26.45 -35.20 -20.86
CA GLY A 913 26.83 -35.35 -22.28
C GLY A 913 27.23 -34.06 -23.01
N GLN A 914 27.30 -32.91 -22.32
CA GLN A 914 27.86 -31.68 -22.88
C GLN A 914 29.36 -31.85 -23.19
N GLN A 915 29.79 -31.41 -24.39
CA GLN A 915 31.20 -31.39 -24.78
C GLN A 915 32.02 -30.43 -23.91
N PRO A 916 33.27 -30.76 -23.56
CA PRO A 916 34.17 -29.84 -22.85
C PRO A 916 34.33 -28.48 -23.54
N ALA A 917 34.21 -27.41 -22.78
CA ALA A 917 34.27 -26.02 -23.23
C ALA A 917 35.71 -25.56 -23.42
N ASP A 918 36.04 -24.93 -24.55
CA ASP A 918 37.36 -24.31 -24.74
C ASP A 918 37.59 -23.17 -23.72
N VAL A 919 38.79 -23.09 -23.18
CA VAL A 919 39.24 -22.08 -22.22
C VAL A 919 40.47 -21.40 -22.79
N THR A 920 40.52 -20.07 -22.71
CA THR A 920 41.73 -19.28 -22.89
C THR A 920 41.77 -18.20 -21.83
N LEU A 921 42.84 -18.14 -21.04
CA LEU A 921 43.05 -17.14 -19.99
C LEU A 921 44.47 -16.61 -20.09
N ARG A 922 44.62 -15.31 -19.82
CA ARG A 922 45.89 -14.62 -19.72
C ARG A 922 45.92 -13.78 -18.46
N GLY A 923 47.10 -13.58 -17.89
CA GLY A 923 47.30 -12.69 -16.74
C GLY A 923 48.76 -12.55 -16.40
N SER A 924 49.05 -11.98 -15.22
CA SER A 924 50.41 -11.87 -14.71
C SER A 924 50.46 -12.12 -13.20
N VAL A 925 51.46 -12.89 -12.74
CA VAL A 925 51.77 -13.10 -11.32
C VAL A 925 52.68 -11.98 -10.83
N ASP A 926 52.31 -11.38 -9.71
CA ASP A 926 52.97 -10.26 -9.03
C ASP A 926 53.30 -9.07 -9.95
N GLY A 927 52.59 -8.97 -11.08
CA GLY A 927 52.69 -7.88 -12.07
C GLY A 927 53.86 -8.00 -13.05
N THR A 928 54.69 -9.03 -12.95
CA THR A 928 55.93 -9.15 -13.75
C THR A 928 56.08 -10.46 -14.51
N ALA A 929 55.39 -11.53 -14.10
CA ALA A 929 55.52 -12.85 -14.72
C ALA A 929 54.24 -13.20 -15.53
N PRO A 930 54.26 -13.20 -16.87
CA PRO A 930 53.07 -13.51 -17.68
C PRO A 930 52.66 -14.98 -17.55
N VAL A 931 51.35 -15.22 -17.54
CA VAL A 931 50.73 -16.54 -17.48
C VAL A 931 49.69 -16.69 -18.58
N ASP A 932 49.78 -17.76 -19.36
CA ASP A 932 48.82 -18.16 -20.39
C ASP A 932 48.26 -19.54 -20.06
N ILE A 933 46.94 -19.70 -20.11
CA ILE A 933 46.23 -20.96 -19.86
C ILE A 933 45.30 -21.21 -21.04
N HIS A 934 45.34 -22.41 -21.60
CA HIS A 934 44.43 -22.83 -22.67
C HIS A 934 44.05 -24.30 -22.52
N GLY A 935 42.92 -24.71 -23.08
CA GLY A 935 42.50 -26.11 -23.03
C GLY A 935 40.98 -26.24 -23.00
N LYS A 936 40.47 -27.28 -22.36
CA LYS A 936 39.04 -27.62 -22.29
C LYS A 936 38.58 -27.95 -20.88
N VAL A 937 37.39 -27.51 -20.50
CA VAL A 937 36.81 -27.79 -19.16
C VAL A 937 35.32 -28.09 -19.24
N ASN A 938 34.83 -28.97 -18.36
CA ASN A 938 33.41 -29.12 -18.10
C ASN A 938 33.15 -29.25 -16.59
N PRO A 939 33.16 -28.13 -15.84
CA PRO A 939 33.12 -28.15 -14.38
C PRO A 939 31.72 -28.34 -13.79
N LEU A 940 30.67 -28.14 -14.59
CA LEU A 940 29.27 -28.24 -14.15
C LEU A 940 28.65 -29.62 -14.42
N ALA A 941 29.35 -30.49 -15.16
CA ALA A 941 28.92 -31.86 -15.39
C ALA A 941 28.94 -32.68 -14.08
N PRO A 942 28.13 -33.77 -13.99
CA PRO A 942 28.13 -34.65 -12.82
C PRO A 942 29.52 -35.18 -12.43
N THR A 943 30.40 -35.38 -13.42
CA THR A 943 31.81 -35.71 -13.25
C THR A 943 32.62 -34.62 -13.93
N ALA A 944 33.44 -33.88 -13.18
CA ALA A 944 34.22 -32.78 -13.74
C ALA A 944 35.27 -33.29 -14.73
N PHE A 945 35.37 -32.63 -15.89
CA PHE A 945 36.44 -32.84 -16.87
C PHE A 945 37.30 -31.58 -16.95
N VAL A 946 38.63 -31.75 -16.96
CA VAL A 946 39.60 -30.66 -17.13
C VAL A 946 40.74 -31.17 -17.99
N ASP A 947 41.08 -30.48 -19.06
CA ASP A 947 42.27 -30.73 -19.88
C ASP A 947 42.90 -29.36 -20.17
N LEU A 948 43.85 -28.94 -19.33
CA LEU A 948 44.40 -27.59 -19.35
C LEU A 948 45.91 -27.62 -19.53
N SER A 949 46.40 -26.81 -20.46
CA SER A 949 47.80 -26.46 -20.60
C SER A 949 48.03 -25.03 -20.09
N ALA A 950 48.99 -24.87 -19.19
CA ALA A 950 49.32 -23.58 -18.59
C ALA A 950 50.82 -23.31 -18.69
N LYS A 951 51.18 -22.12 -19.16
CA LYS A 951 52.56 -21.65 -19.26
C LYS A 951 52.74 -20.39 -18.42
N ALA A 952 53.76 -20.38 -17.58
CA ALA A 952 54.16 -19.22 -16.80
C ALA A 952 55.65 -18.99 -16.98
N ASN A 953 56.07 -17.77 -17.32
CA ASN A 953 57.48 -17.44 -17.55
C ASN A 953 58.00 -16.49 -16.48
N ASP A 954 59.27 -16.64 -16.09
CA ASP A 954 60.01 -15.68 -15.25
C ASP A 954 59.39 -15.42 -13.86
N ILE A 955 58.77 -16.41 -13.23
CA ILE A 955 58.29 -16.31 -11.84
C ILE A 955 59.49 -16.16 -10.89
N GLU A 956 59.49 -15.14 -10.03
CA GLU A 956 60.58 -14.91 -9.07
C GLU A 956 60.53 -15.96 -7.94
N LEU A 957 61.58 -16.77 -7.82
CA LEU A 957 61.62 -17.89 -6.86
C LEU A 957 61.78 -17.43 -5.41
N THR A 958 62.25 -16.21 -5.16
CA THR A 958 62.38 -15.70 -3.79
C THR A 958 61.03 -15.64 -3.08
N ASN A 959 59.94 -15.41 -3.82
CA ASN A 959 58.58 -15.41 -3.27
C ASN A 959 58.12 -16.81 -2.83
N LEU A 960 58.74 -17.89 -3.35
CA LEU A 960 58.45 -19.28 -2.99
C LEU A 960 59.28 -19.81 -1.81
N THR A 961 60.12 -18.96 -1.20
CA THR A 961 60.93 -19.29 -0.01
C THR A 961 60.16 -19.99 1.11
N PRO A 962 58.90 -19.61 1.45
CA PRO A 962 58.14 -20.32 2.47
C PRO A 962 58.00 -21.83 2.21
N TYR A 963 57.82 -22.24 0.96
CA TYR A 963 57.73 -23.65 0.59
C TYR A 963 59.09 -24.36 0.66
N SER A 964 60.16 -23.73 0.17
CA SER A 964 61.50 -24.32 0.18
C SER A 964 62.05 -24.46 1.60
N ALA A 965 61.77 -23.50 2.49
CA ALA A 965 62.13 -23.58 3.90
C ALA A 965 61.38 -24.71 4.62
N LYS A 966 60.07 -24.87 4.38
CA LYS A 966 59.26 -25.93 5.01
C LYS A 966 59.70 -27.33 4.56
N TYR A 967 59.80 -27.57 3.25
CA TYR A 967 59.99 -28.93 2.71
C TYR A 967 61.45 -29.28 2.40
N ALA A 968 62.28 -28.33 1.96
CA ALA A 968 63.69 -28.59 1.67
C ALA A 968 64.63 -28.18 2.83
N GLY A 969 64.17 -27.32 3.74
CA GLY A 969 65.01 -26.78 4.82
C GLY A 969 66.01 -25.73 4.34
N TYR A 970 65.84 -25.18 3.14
CA TYR A 970 66.73 -24.16 2.56
C TYR A 970 65.91 -23.01 1.94
N PRO A 971 66.06 -21.77 2.40
CA PRO A 971 65.40 -20.62 1.80
C PRO A 971 66.04 -20.27 0.45
N ILE A 972 65.25 -19.74 -0.49
CA ILE A 972 65.75 -19.33 -1.81
C ILE A 972 66.13 -17.86 -1.78
N THR A 973 67.36 -17.53 -2.15
CA THR A 973 67.87 -16.15 -2.16
C THR A 973 67.88 -15.55 -3.56
N LYS A 974 67.85 -16.38 -4.60
CA LYS A 974 67.83 -15.96 -6.01
C LYS A 974 67.30 -17.08 -6.91
N GLY A 975 66.58 -16.71 -7.96
CA GLY A 975 66.31 -17.57 -9.11
C GLY A 975 64.99 -17.22 -9.80
N LYS A 976 64.85 -17.64 -11.06
CA LYS A 976 63.61 -17.50 -11.83
C LYS A 976 63.07 -18.87 -12.22
N LEU A 977 61.76 -18.96 -12.33
CA LEU A 977 61.03 -20.19 -12.64
C LEU A 977 60.13 -19.98 -13.85
N THR A 978 60.28 -20.86 -14.83
CA THR A 978 59.37 -21.01 -15.96
C THR A 978 58.72 -22.40 -15.87
N MET A 979 57.42 -22.45 -16.02
CA MET A 979 56.62 -23.67 -15.90
C MET A 979 55.80 -23.86 -17.17
N ASP A 980 55.80 -25.08 -17.70
CA ASP A 980 54.89 -25.55 -18.74
C ASP A 980 54.15 -26.78 -18.19
N LEU A 981 52.84 -26.65 -18.02
CA LEU A 981 52.01 -27.58 -17.26
C LEU A 981 50.92 -28.13 -18.17
N HIS A 982 50.63 -29.42 -18.09
CA HIS A 982 49.50 -30.05 -18.78
C HIS A 982 48.74 -30.96 -17.82
N TYR A 983 47.49 -30.61 -17.50
CA TYR A 983 46.68 -31.21 -16.44
C TYR A 983 45.39 -31.80 -17.03
N LEU A 984 45.25 -33.12 -16.95
CA LEU A 984 44.10 -33.89 -17.37
C LEU A 984 43.39 -34.50 -16.16
N LEU A 985 42.15 -34.08 -15.91
CA LEU A 985 41.21 -34.72 -15.01
C LEU A 985 40.11 -35.36 -15.85
N ASP A 986 40.07 -36.68 -15.85
CA ASP A 986 39.02 -37.46 -16.50
C ASP A 986 38.55 -38.59 -15.57
N GLN A 987 37.23 -38.73 -15.44
CA GLN A 987 36.57 -39.73 -14.57
C GLN A 987 37.15 -39.80 -13.14
N GLY A 988 37.42 -38.65 -12.52
CA GLY A 988 37.97 -38.60 -11.15
C GLY A 988 39.47 -38.91 -11.06
N LYS A 989 40.13 -39.26 -12.16
CA LYS A 989 41.58 -39.50 -12.21
C LYS A 989 42.32 -38.27 -12.73
N LEU A 990 43.22 -37.75 -11.92
CA LEU A 990 44.13 -36.66 -12.28
C LEU A 990 45.44 -37.23 -12.84
N SER A 991 45.85 -36.72 -13.99
CA SER A 991 47.16 -36.90 -14.61
C SER A 991 47.73 -35.53 -14.95
N ALA A 992 48.95 -35.26 -14.53
CA ALA A 992 49.61 -33.97 -14.74
C ALA A 992 51.06 -34.18 -15.19
N ASP A 993 51.42 -33.53 -16.29
CA ASP A 993 52.80 -33.38 -16.74
C ASP A 993 53.26 -31.97 -16.36
N ASN A 994 54.35 -31.87 -15.60
CA ASN A 994 54.89 -30.61 -15.13
C ASN A 994 56.32 -30.47 -15.65
N HIS A 995 56.53 -29.62 -16.65
CA HIS A 995 57.86 -29.23 -17.13
C HIS A 995 58.28 -27.94 -16.42
N ILE A 996 59.43 -27.99 -15.76
CA ILE A 996 59.91 -26.97 -14.85
C ILE A 996 61.32 -26.60 -15.27
N PHE A 997 61.48 -25.33 -15.64
CA PHE A 997 62.75 -24.72 -15.98
C PHE A 997 63.08 -23.66 -14.93
N ILE A 998 64.22 -23.79 -14.28
CA ILE A 998 64.68 -22.85 -13.26
C ILE A 998 66.00 -22.24 -13.70
N ASP A 999 66.11 -20.92 -13.68
CA ASP A 999 67.34 -20.18 -13.98
C ASP A 999 67.94 -19.56 -12.71
N GLN A 1000 69.26 -19.65 -12.57
CA GLN A 1000 70.06 -19.05 -11.49
C GLN A 1000 69.64 -19.41 -10.04
N LEU A 1001 69.13 -20.63 -9.79
CA LEU A 1001 68.76 -21.04 -8.43
C LEU A 1001 69.93 -20.95 -7.45
N THR A 1002 69.69 -20.29 -6.32
CA THR A 1002 70.62 -20.17 -5.20
C THR A 1002 69.87 -20.31 -3.87
N PHE A 1003 70.39 -21.13 -2.97
CA PHE A 1003 69.87 -21.30 -1.61
C PHE A 1003 70.67 -20.48 -0.59
N GLY A 1004 70.01 -20.09 0.49
CA GLY A 1004 70.63 -19.55 1.70
C GLY A 1004 71.10 -20.64 2.68
N GLU A 1005 71.22 -20.24 3.95
CA GLU A 1005 71.58 -21.14 5.04
C GLU A 1005 70.45 -22.11 5.41
N ARG A 1006 70.82 -23.29 5.94
CA ARG A 1006 69.84 -24.30 6.35
C ARG A 1006 68.97 -23.77 7.50
N VAL A 1007 67.66 -24.00 7.43
CA VAL A 1007 66.69 -23.65 8.47
C VAL A 1007 66.06 -24.93 9.02
N GLU A 1008 65.87 -25.00 10.34
CA GLU A 1008 65.18 -26.14 10.96
C GLU A 1008 63.69 -26.11 10.66
N SER A 1009 63.18 -27.20 10.08
CA SER A 1009 61.75 -27.45 9.86
C SER A 1009 61.45 -28.93 10.12
N LYS A 1010 60.36 -29.21 10.83
CA LYS A 1010 59.93 -30.58 11.16
C LYS A 1010 59.59 -31.41 9.92
N ASP A 1011 59.16 -30.74 8.86
CA ASP A 1011 58.75 -31.35 7.59
C ASP A 1011 59.89 -31.35 6.56
N ALA A 1012 61.07 -30.83 6.90
CA ALA A 1012 62.19 -30.73 5.96
C ALA A 1012 62.84 -32.10 5.72
N THR A 1013 63.20 -32.37 4.46
CA THR A 1013 63.90 -33.61 4.12
C THR A 1013 65.33 -33.66 4.69
N ASN A 1014 65.82 -34.86 5.01
CA ASN A 1014 67.22 -35.12 5.35
C ASN A 1014 68.12 -35.32 4.10
N LEU A 1015 67.59 -35.05 2.91
CA LEU A 1015 68.31 -35.27 1.66
C LEU A 1015 69.40 -34.20 1.44
N PRO A 1016 70.51 -34.53 0.77
CA PRO A 1016 71.56 -33.57 0.45
C PRO A 1016 71.15 -32.66 -0.74
N VAL A 1017 70.22 -31.73 -0.48
CA VAL A 1017 69.59 -30.86 -1.48
C VAL A 1017 70.61 -30.08 -2.33
N ARG A 1018 71.71 -29.59 -1.73
CA ARG A 1018 72.77 -28.85 -2.45
C ARG A 1018 73.46 -29.71 -3.52
N LEU A 1019 73.72 -30.99 -3.21
CA LEU A 1019 74.31 -31.93 -4.17
C LEU A 1019 73.32 -32.25 -5.30
N ALA A 1020 72.05 -32.46 -4.97
CA ALA A 1020 71.02 -32.69 -5.97
C ALA A 1020 70.85 -31.50 -6.93
N VAL A 1021 70.92 -30.26 -6.43
CA VAL A 1021 70.92 -29.07 -7.29
C VAL A 1021 72.19 -28.96 -8.13
N ALA A 1022 73.38 -29.25 -7.59
CA ALA A 1022 74.61 -29.29 -8.39
C ALA A 1022 74.56 -30.35 -9.50
N LEU A 1023 73.87 -31.47 -9.25
CA LEU A 1023 73.63 -32.56 -10.22
C LEU A 1023 72.51 -32.28 -11.22
N LEU A 1024 71.72 -31.22 -11.04
CA LEU A 1024 70.66 -30.82 -11.96
C LEU A 1024 70.96 -29.50 -12.69
N LYS A 1025 71.77 -28.62 -12.10
CA LYS A 1025 72.14 -27.28 -12.59
C LYS A 1025 73.26 -27.34 -13.62
N ASN A 1026 73.00 -26.87 -14.84
CA ASN A 1026 74.00 -26.77 -15.91
C ASN A 1026 74.96 -25.57 -15.74
N SER A 1027 75.84 -25.38 -16.72
CA SER A 1027 76.92 -24.39 -16.71
C SER A 1027 76.40 -22.96 -16.82
N ARG A 1028 75.21 -22.78 -17.41
CA ARG A 1028 74.48 -21.52 -17.48
C ARG A 1028 73.68 -21.22 -16.20
N GLY A 1029 73.62 -22.19 -15.28
CA GLY A 1029 72.90 -22.08 -14.04
C GLY A 1029 71.44 -22.52 -14.12
N GLU A 1030 71.07 -23.21 -15.20
CA GLU A 1030 69.71 -23.64 -15.51
C GLU A 1030 69.44 -25.08 -15.02
N ILE A 1031 68.22 -25.36 -14.59
CA ILE A 1031 67.72 -26.69 -14.21
C ILE A 1031 66.46 -26.95 -15.03
N ASP A 1032 66.44 -28.05 -15.78
CA ASP A 1032 65.30 -28.47 -16.59
C ASP A 1032 64.84 -29.86 -16.13
N VAL A 1033 63.62 -29.95 -15.61
CA VAL A 1033 63.05 -31.20 -15.07
C VAL A 1033 61.60 -31.39 -15.49
N ARG A 1034 61.23 -32.63 -15.79
CA ARG A 1034 59.83 -33.04 -15.98
C ARG A 1034 59.38 -33.94 -14.83
N VAL A 1035 58.27 -33.57 -14.21
CA VAL A 1035 57.75 -34.23 -13.01
C VAL A 1035 56.31 -34.69 -13.28
N PRO A 1036 56.11 -35.96 -13.68
CA PRO A 1036 54.77 -36.50 -13.86
C PRO A 1036 54.11 -36.75 -12.49
N VAL A 1037 52.83 -36.40 -12.39
CA VAL A 1037 52.01 -36.53 -11.17
C VAL A 1037 50.69 -37.18 -11.56
N SER A 1038 50.27 -38.24 -10.86
CA SER A 1038 49.00 -38.90 -11.13
C SER A 1038 48.33 -39.43 -9.86
N GLY A 1039 47.00 -39.42 -9.80
CA GLY A 1039 46.24 -40.09 -8.75
C GLY A 1039 44.72 -39.93 -8.91
N SER A 1040 43.94 -40.55 -8.03
CA SER A 1040 42.48 -40.49 -8.05
C SER A 1040 41.96 -39.52 -6.99
N LEU A 1041 41.00 -38.67 -7.35
CA LEU A 1041 40.27 -37.79 -6.43
C LEU A 1041 39.29 -38.56 -5.53
N ASP A 1042 38.93 -39.77 -5.93
CA ASP A 1042 38.03 -40.64 -5.15
C ASP A 1042 38.75 -41.36 -4.00
N ASP A 1043 40.08 -41.29 -3.93
CA ASP A 1043 40.86 -41.85 -2.83
C ASP A 1043 40.85 -40.89 -1.63
N PRO A 1044 40.28 -41.26 -0.48
CA PRO A 1044 40.20 -40.39 0.71
C PRO A 1044 41.57 -40.05 1.33
N GLN A 1045 42.64 -40.77 0.98
CA GLN A 1045 44.01 -40.45 1.39
C GLN A 1045 44.77 -39.61 0.34
N PHE A 1046 44.16 -39.34 -0.82
CA PHE A 1046 44.80 -38.57 -1.88
C PHE A 1046 44.97 -37.10 -1.49
N SER A 1047 46.19 -36.60 -1.55
CA SER A 1047 46.52 -35.18 -1.41
C SER A 1047 47.43 -34.73 -2.55
N LEU A 1048 46.99 -33.73 -3.31
CA LEU A 1048 47.75 -33.22 -4.46
C LEU A 1048 49.16 -32.76 -4.05
N GLY A 1049 49.27 -32.03 -2.94
CA GLY A 1049 50.55 -31.59 -2.39
C GLY A 1049 51.47 -32.76 -2.00
N GLY A 1050 50.92 -33.83 -1.40
CA GLY A 1050 51.70 -35.01 -1.03
C GLY A 1050 52.26 -35.76 -2.24
N VAL A 1051 51.49 -35.88 -3.33
CA VAL A 1051 51.95 -36.55 -4.55
C VAL A 1051 52.99 -35.71 -5.28
N ILE A 1052 52.81 -34.39 -5.37
CA ILE A 1052 53.80 -33.46 -5.96
C ILE A 1052 55.11 -33.52 -5.17
N VAL A 1053 55.06 -33.37 -3.83
CA VAL A 1053 56.25 -33.44 -2.97
C VAL A 1053 56.96 -34.78 -3.15
N ARG A 1054 56.21 -35.90 -3.18
CA ARG A 1054 56.79 -37.24 -3.39
C ARG A 1054 57.46 -37.37 -4.75
N ALA A 1055 56.91 -36.80 -5.81
CA ALA A 1055 57.51 -36.82 -7.14
C ALA A 1055 58.85 -36.06 -7.18
N PHE A 1056 58.93 -34.88 -6.54
CA PHE A 1056 60.19 -34.13 -6.40
C PHE A 1056 61.20 -34.84 -5.49
N VAL A 1057 60.75 -35.40 -4.36
CA VAL A 1057 61.60 -36.19 -3.46
C VAL A 1057 62.19 -37.38 -4.23
N ASN A 1058 61.39 -38.11 -5.01
CA ASN A 1058 61.87 -39.21 -5.84
C ASN A 1058 62.88 -38.76 -6.90
N LEU A 1059 62.71 -37.59 -7.50
CA LEU A 1059 63.67 -37.01 -8.44
C LEU A 1059 65.01 -36.69 -7.75
N ILE A 1060 64.98 -36.06 -6.58
CA ILE A 1060 66.18 -35.73 -5.78
C ILE A 1060 66.88 -37.01 -5.30
N VAL A 1061 66.11 -37.98 -4.78
CA VAL A 1061 66.65 -39.28 -4.35
C VAL A 1061 67.34 -39.96 -5.51
N ARG A 1062 66.71 -40.05 -6.69
CA ARG A 1062 67.32 -40.63 -7.89
C ARG A 1062 68.61 -39.90 -8.30
N ALA A 1063 68.62 -38.57 -8.21
CA ALA A 1063 69.81 -37.79 -8.52
C ALA A 1063 70.99 -38.12 -7.60
N VAL A 1064 70.74 -38.27 -6.30
CA VAL A 1064 71.78 -38.57 -5.31
C VAL A 1064 72.20 -40.03 -5.33
N THR A 1065 71.27 -40.97 -5.50
CA THR A 1065 71.57 -42.42 -5.46
C THR A 1065 72.18 -42.94 -6.75
N ALA A 1066 72.00 -42.24 -7.87
CA ALA A 1066 72.53 -42.63 -9.18
C ALA A 1066 73.00 -41.40 -9.99
N PRO A 1067 74.02 -40.66 -9.53
CA PRO A 1067 74.40 -39.38 -10.12
C PRO A 1067 74.96 -39.52 -11.54
N PHE A 1068 75.71 -40.58 -11.82
CA PHE A 1068 76.30 -40.82 -13.15
C PHE A 1068 75.28 -41.29 -14.19
N SER A 1069 74.17 -41.91 -13.80
CA SER A 1069 73.12 -42.31 -14.75
C SER A 1069 72.32 -41.11 -15.24
N LEU A 1070 72.12 -40.10 -14.39
CA LEU A 1070 71.56 -38.80 -14.82
C LEU A 1070 72.49 -38.07 -15.79
N LEU A 1071 73.81 -38.07 -15.53
CA LEU A 1071 74.79 -37.47 -16.45
C LEU A 1071 74.83 -38.20 -17.79
N ALA A 1072 74.67 -39.53 -17.82
CA ALA A 1072 74.65 -40.31 -19.06
C ALA A 1072 73.40 -40.04 -19.91
N ASN A 1073 72.23 -39.93 -19.27
CA ASN A 1073 70.96 -39.65 -19.96
C ASN A 1073 70.92 -38.25 -20.59
N ALA A 1074 71.63 -37.27 -20.01
CA ALA A 1074 71.69 -35.90 -20.53
C ALA A 1074 72.37 -35.77 -21.90
N PHE A 1075 73.15 -36.78 -22.33
CA PHE A 1075 73.86 -36.80 -23.62
C PHE A 1075 73.39 -37.91 -24.57
N GLY A 1076 72.16 -38.43 -24.40
CA GLY A 1076 71.52 -39.33 -25.37
C GLY A 1076 71.91 -40.80 -25.28
N GLY A 1077 72.48 -41.27 -24.16
CA GLY A 1077 72.78 -42.68 -23.95
C GLY A 1077 71.53 -43.53 -23.72
N SER A 1078 71.18 -44.40 -24.67
CA SER A 1078 70.12 -45.40 -24.50
C SER A 1078 70.65 -46.59 -23.68
N GLY A 1079 70.26 -46.67 -22.41
CA GLY A 1079 70.25 -47.89 -21.59
C GLY A 1079 71.54 -48.71 -21.51
N GLY A 1080 72.38 -48.43 -20.50
CA GLY A 1080 73.39 -49.37 -19.99
C GLY A 1080 74.84 -48.88 -19.94
N GLU A 1081 75.17 -47.69 -20.47
CA GLU A 1081 76.51 -47.12 -20.34
C GLU A 1081 76.71 -46.48 -18.96
N GLU A 1082 77.48 -47.13 -18.09
CA GLU A 1082 77.85 -46.59 -16.77
C GLU A 1082 79.08 -45.67 -16.89
N LEU A 1083 78.86 -44.36 -16.66
CA LEU A 1083 79.92 -43.33 -16.58
C LEU A 1083 80.61 -43.26 -15.22
N GLY A 1084 80.20 -44.11 -14.27
CA GLY A 1084 80.70 -44.11 -12.88
C GLY A 1084 82.08 -44.76 -12.71
N TYR A 1085 82.64 -45.36 -13.77
CA TYR A 1085 83.98 -45.93 -13.73
C TYR A 1085 84.61 -46.02 -15.14
N ILE A 1086 85.94 -46.16 -15.18
CA ILE A 1086 86.71 -46.52 -16.37
C ILE A 1086 87.37 -47.87 -16.15
N GLU A 1087 87.11 -48.82 -17.05
CA GLU A 1087 87.71 -50.15 -17.02
C GLU A 1087 89.11 -50.13 -17.64
N PHE A 1088 89.97 -51.00 -17.11
CA PHE A 1088 91.31 -51.25 -17.60
C PHE A 1088 91.48 -52.75 -17.86
N ASP A 1089 92.36 -53.08 -18.81
CA ASP A 1089 92.79 -54.47 -18.94
C ASP A 1089 93.72 -54.84 -17.77
N PRO A 1090 93.63 -56.09 -17.27
CA PRO A 1090 94.36 -56.49 -16.08
C PRO A 1090 95.85 -56.17 -16.18
N GLY A 1091 96.40 -55.56 -15.13
CA GLY A 1091 97.82 -55.20 -15.05
C GLY A 1091 98.29 -53.98 -15.85
N THR A 1092 97.41 -53.36 -16.63
CA THR A 1092 97.74 -52.19 -17.45
C THR A 1092 97.09 -50.93 -16.91
N ALA A 1093 97.73 -49.78 -17.16
CA ALA A 1093 97.15 -48.45 -16.94
C ALA A 1093 96.92 -47.70 -18.27
N VAL A 1094 96.82 -48.44 -19.38
CA VAL A 1094 96.61 -47.87 -20.72
C VAL A 1094 95.12 -47.66 -20.94
N LEU A 1095 94.75 -46.47 -21.38
CA LEU A 1095 93.36 -46.14 -21.72
C LEU A 1095 93.05 -46.69 -23.12
N SER A 1096 92.02 -47.53 -23.21
CA SER A 1096 91.50 -47.98 -24.49
C SER A 1096 90.77 -46.84 -25.22
N GLN A 1097 90.55 -46.96 -26.54
CA GLN A 1097 89.77 -46.00 -27.31
C GLN A 1097 88.33 -45.87 -26.77
N ALA A 1098 87.74 -46.98 -26.28
CA ALA A 1098 86.44 -46.97 -25.62
C ALA A 1098 86.48 -46.25 -24.26
N SER A 1099 87.55 -46.41 -23.48
CA SER A 1099 87.78 -45.69 -22.22
C SER A 1099 87.94 -44.18 -22.46
N MET A 1100 88.66 -43.78 -23.53
CA MET A 1100 88.79 -42.38 -23.93
C MET A 1100 87.45 -41.76 -24.33
N ALA A 1101 86.62 -42.48 -25.10
CA ALA A 1101 85.27 -42.01 -25.44
C ALA A 1101 84.37 -41.83 -24.19
N LYS A 1102 84.49 -42.70 -23.17
CA LYS A 1102 83.81 -42.53 -21.88
C LYS A 1102 84.35 -41.33 -21.10
N ILE A 1103 85.67 -41.11 -21.10
CA ILE A 1103 86.31 -39.94 -20.48
C ILE A 1103 85.87 -38.65 -21.16
N ASP A 1104 85.76 -38.61 -22.48
CA ASP A 1104 85.28 -37.44 -23.23
C ASP A 1104 83.82 -37.12 -22.89
N LYS A 1105 82.95 -38.14 -22.80
CA LYS A 1105 81.56 -37.98 -22.35
C LYS A 1105 81.48 -37.47 -20.91
N LEU A 1106 82.25 -38.06 -19.99
CA LEU A 1106 82.30 -37.62 -18.59
C LEU A 1106 82.87 -36.20 -18.46
N ALA A 1107 83.91 -35.86 -19.22
CA ALA A 1107 84.47 -34.52 -19.24
C ALA A 1107 83.48 -33.49 -19.78
N THR A 1108 82.73 -33.84 -20.83
CA THR A 1108 81.64 -32.99 -21.35
C THR A 1108 80.57 -32.76 -20.29
N ALA A 1109 80.18 -33.83 -19.57
CA ALA A 1109 79.25 -33.73 -18.46
C ALA A 1109 79.78 -32.85 -17.30
N LEU A 1110 81.07 -32.96 -16.95
CA LEU A 1110 81.68 -32.14 -15.89
C LEU A 1110 81.93 -30.69 -16.30
N LYS A 1111 82.21 -30.41 -17.59
CA LYS A 1111 82.27 -29.06 -18.15
C LYS A 1111 80.92 -28.37 -18.06
N ASP A 1112 79.87 -29.10 -18.43
CA ASP A 1112 78.51 -28.58 -18.32
C ASP A 1112 78.06 -28.42 -16.85
N ARG A 1113 78.76 -29.04 -15.88
CA ARG A 1113 78.39 -28.99 -14.46
C ARG A 1113 79.52 -28.47 -13.58
N PRO A 1114 79.85 -27.17 -13.62
CA PRO A 1114 81.05 -26.59 -12.99
C PRO A 1114 81.10 -26.73 -11.46
N ALA A 1115 79.94 -26.85 -10.81
CA ALA A 1115 79.85 -26.99 -9.35
C ALA A 1115 80.25 -28.39 -8.84
N LEU A 1116 80.29 -29.41 -9.71
CA LEU A 1116 80.63 -30.77 -9.31
C LEU A 1116 82.14 -30.96 -9.21
N LYS A 1117 82.56 -31.65 -8.14
CA LYS A 1117 83.93 -32.15 -7.97
C LYS A 1117 83.94 -33.65 -8.20
N LEU A 1118 84.99 -34.15 -8.86
CA LEU A 1118 85.15 -35.57 -9.18
C LEU A 1118 86.30 -36.16 -8.38
N ASP A 1119 85.98 -37.12 -7.51
CA ASP A 1119 86.95 -37.99 -6.89
C ASP A 1119 87.25 -39.16 -7.84
N ILE A 1120 88.53 -39.40 -8.10
CA ILE A 1120 89.07 -40.46 -8.97
C ILE A 1120 89.72 -41.50 -8.05
N ILE A 1121 89.13 -42.69 -7.99
CA ILE A 1121 89.56 -43.77 -7.11
C ILE A 1121 90.15 -44.88 -7.96
N GLY A 1122 91.47 -45.05 -7.90
CA GLY A 1122 92.13 -46.20 -8.53
C GLY A 1122 91.75 -47.49 -7.83
N ARG A 1123 91.35 -48.51 -8.60
CA ARG A 1123 91.07 -49.85 -8.08
C ARG A 1123 91.82 -50.93 -8.84
N VAL A 1124 92.21 -51.95 -8.10
CA VAL A 1124 92.78 -53.19 -8.64
C VAL A 1124 92.04 -54.38 -8.04
N ASP A 1125 91.98 -55.45 -8.81
CA ASP A 1125 91.53 -56.76 -8.36
C ASP A 1125 92.75 -57.68 -8.29
N PRO A 1126 93.23 -58.02 -7.08
CA PRO A 1126 94.40 -58.88 -6.91
C PRO A 1126 94.32 -60.23 -7.65
N ALA A 1127 93.12 -60.76 -7.93
CA ALA A 1127 92.94 -62.04 -8.60
C ALA A 1127 93.32 -61.98 -10.09
N VAL A 1128 93.07 -60.86 -10.76
CA VAL A 1128 93.33 -60.70 -12.21
C VAL A 1128 94.49 -59.74 -12.50
N ASP A 1129 94.68 -58.71 -11.68
CA ASP A 1129 95.70 -57.67 -11.90
C ASP A 1129 97.11 -58.15 -11.56
N ARG A 1130 97.28 -59.12 -10.65
CA ARG A 1130 98.60 -59.72 -10.41
C ARG A 1130 99.10 -60.46 -11.65
N ASP A 1131 98.24 -61.27 -12.26
CA ASP A 1131 98.58 -61.99 -13.49
C ASP A 1131 98.75 -61.02 -14.68
N GLY A 1132 97.94 -59.98 -14.74
CA GLY A 1132 98.11 -58.90 -15.70
C GLY A 1132 99.45 -58.18 -15.56
N LEU A 1133 99.88 -57.84 -14.34
CA LEU A 1133 101.15 -57.14 -14.09
C LEU A 1133 102.35 -58.01 -14.47
N ARG A 1134 102.25 -59.33 -14.26
CA ARG A 1134 103.26 -60.30 -14.74
C ARG A 1134 103.39 -60.22 -16.26
N ARG A 1135 102.26 -60.32 -16.97
CA ARG A 1135 102.19 -60.20 -18.44
C ARG A 1135 102.77 -58.88 -18.93
N GLU A 1136 102.38 -57.76 -18.33
CA GLU A 1136 102.83 -56.44 -18.76
C GLU A 1136 104.30 -56.17 -18.43
N THR A 1137 104.81 -56.72 -17.33
CA THR A 1137 106.24 -56.68 -16.99
C THR A 1137 107.07 -57.41 -18.04
N VAL A 1138 106.60 -58.58 -18.49
CA VAL A 1138 107.22 -59.32 -19.58
C VAL A 1138 107.12 -58.52 -20.89
N ASN A 1139 105.96 -57.99 -21.25
CA ASN A 1139 105.80 -57.13 -22.44
C ASN A 1139 106.73 -55.90 -22.40
N ARG A 1140 106.96 -55.30 -21.23
CA ARG A 1140 107.94 -54.22 -21.07
C ARG A 1140 109.36 -54.70 -21.32
N GLN A 1141 109.76 -55.85 -20.77
CA GLN A 1141 111.08 -56.44 -21.05
C GLN A 1141 111.27 -56.72 -22.54
N ILE A 1142 110.22 -57.12 -23.26
CA ILE A 1142 110.22 -57.30 -24.73
C ILE A 1142 110.44 -55.96 -25.44
N ARG A 1143 109.66 -54.93 -25.09
CA ARG A 1143 109.81 -53.58 -25.66
C ARG A 1143 111.19 -53.00 -25.38
N GLU A 1144 111.76 -53.21 -24.20
CA GLU A 1144 113.12 -52.80 -23.86
C GLU A 1144 114.16 -53.43 -24.78
N GLN A 1145 113.98 -54.68 -25.21
CA GLN A 1145 114.88 -55.29 -26.20
C GLN A 1145 114.73 -54.70 -27.59
N LYS A 1146 113.52 -54.27 -27.97
CA LYS A 1146 113.29 -53.55 -29.24
C LYS A 1146 113.97 -52.18 -29.23
N LEU A 1147 113.81 -51.43 -28.15
CA LEU A 1147 114.48 -50.13 -27.96
C LEU A 1147 116.01 -50.26 -27.99
N LYS A 1148 116.57 -51.34 -27.41
CA LYS A 1148 118.01 -51.63 -27.50
C LYS A 1148 118.48 -52.01 -28.91
N ASP A 1149 117.61 -52.57 -29.76
CA ASP A 1149 117.94 -52.92 -31.16
C ASP A 1149 117.87 -51.70 -32.09
N ALA A 1150 117.14 -50.65 -31.70
CA ALA A 1150 116.91 -49.47 -32.54
C ALA A 1150 118.05 -48.43 -32.52
N GLY A 1151 119.00 -48.51 -31.58
CA GLY A 1151 120.08 -47.52 -31.42
C GLY A 1151 119.57 -46.15 -30.94
N ASP A 1152 120.48 -45.20 -30.65
CA ASP A 1152 120.26 -43.91 -29.95
C ASP A 1152 119.41 -42.86 -30.75
N ALA A 1153 118.46 -43.31 -31.57
CA ALA A 1153 117.52 -42.47 -32.28
C ALA A 1153 116.39 -42.04 -31.34
N THR A 1154 116.33 -40.74 -31.03
CA THR A 1154 115.35 -40.10 -30.15
C THR A 1154 113.88 -40.18 -30.62
N GLU A 1155 113.59 -40.84 -31.75
CA GLU A 1155 112.23 -41.11 -32.26
C GLU A 1155 112.04 -42.56 -32.77
N ALA A 1156 112.62 -43.56 -32.10
CA ALA A 1156 112.35 -44.96 -32.43
C ALA A 1156 110.95 -45.40 -31.95
N ASP A 1157 110.11 -45.91 -32.86
CA ASP A 1157 108.81 -46.52 -32.54
C ASP A 1157 108.99 -47.70 -31.56
N SER A 1158 108.56 -47.49 -30.31
CA SER A 1158 108.69 -48.46 -29.22
C SER A 1158 107.64 -49.58 -29.24
N THR A 1159 106.67 -49.53 -30.16
CA THR A 1159 105.63 -50.57 -30.27
C THR A 1159 106.13 -51.79 -31.03
N VAL A 1160 106.13 -52.96 -30.38
CA VAL A 1160 106.55 -54.22 -31.01
C VAL A 1160 105.44 -54.74 -31.92
N LYS A 1161 105.69 -54.82 -33.23
CA LYS A 1161 104.70 -55.36 -34.18
C LYS A 1161 104.51 -56.87 -33.95
N PRO A 1162 103.33 -57.46 -34.25
CA PRO A 1162 103.09 -58.89 -34.04
C PRO A 1162 104.13 -59.79 -34.71
N GLU A 1163 104.57 -59.40 -35.91
CA GLU A 1163 105.60 -60.08 -36.70
C GLU A 1163 106.99 -60.03 -36.05
N GLU A 1164 107.24 -59.04 -35.20
CA GLU A 1164 108.51 -58.81 -34.49
C GLU A 1164 108.48 -59.34 -33.04
N MET A 1165 107.30 -59.77 -32.57
CA MET A 1165 107.06 -60.13 -31.18
C MET A 1165 107.93 -61.31 -30.74
N ASP A 1166 108.01 -62.36 -31.56
CA ASP A 1166 108.77 -63.57 -31.21
C ASP A 1166 110.28 -63.28 -31.16
N LYS A 1167 110.78 -62.44 -32.07
CA LYS A 1167 112.18 -62.00 -32.10
C LYS A 1167 112.57 -61.31 -30.79
N TYR A 1168 111.78 -60.33 -30.34
CA TYR A 1168 112.09 -59.58 -29.14
C TYR A 1168 111.72 -60.33 -27.85
N LEU A 1169 110.73 -61.23 -27.91
CA LEU A 1169 110.39 -62.14 -26.81
C LEU A 1169 111.53 -63.12 -26.52
N GLU A 1170 112.13 -63.70 -27.56
CA GLU A 1170 113.29 -64.58 -27.38
C GLU A 1170 114.48 -63.81 -26.80
N ARG A 1171 114.70 -62.56 -27.24
CA ARG A 1171 115.75 -61.69 -26.67
C ARG A 1171 115.48 -61.34 -25.21
N ALA A 1172 114.24 -61.00 -24.88
CA ALA A 1172 113.85 -60.67 -23.52
C ALA A 1172 113.94 -61.90 -22.61
N TYR A 1173 113.51 -63.06 -23.11
CA TYR A 1173 113.67 -64.35 -22.45
C TYR A 1173 115.14 -64.64 -22.17
N LYS A 1174 116.05 -64.44 -23.13
CA LYS A 1174 117.50 -64.62 -22.94
C LYS A 1174 118.10 -63.61 -21.94
N ALA A 1175 117.67 -62.35 -21.98
CA ALA A 1175 118.14 -61.29 -21.10
C ALA A 1175 117.60 -61.39 -19.65
N ALA A 1176 116.42 -61.98 -19.47
CA ALA A 1176 115.75 -62.05 -18.17
C ALA A 1176 116.49 -62.96 -17.19
N LYS A 1177 116.55 -62.55 -15.91
CA LYS A 1177 117.32 -63.23 -14.87
C LYS A 1177 116.42 -64.16 -14.05
N PHE A 1178 116.27 -65.40 -14.50
CA PHE A 1178 115.61 -66.49 -13.77
C PHE A 1178 116.15 -67.85 -14.25
N PRO A 1179 115.94 -68.96 -13.51
CA PRO A 1179 116.42 -70.29 -13.89
C PRO A 1179 115.76 -70.74 -15.20
N LYS A 1180 116.56 -71.00 -16.25
CA LYS A 1180 116.06 -71.46 -17.56
C LYS A 1180 116.48 -72.89 -17.84
N PRO A 1181 115.63 -73.71 -18.49
CA PRO A 1181 116.03 -75.02 -18.99
C PRO A 1181 117.20 -74.86 -19.97
N ARG A 1182 118.29 -75.59 -19.70
CA ARG A 1182 119.50 -75.58 -20.52
C ARG A 1182 119.45 -76.70 -21.55
N ASN A 1183 120.00 -76.45 -22.74
CA ASN A 1183 120.24 -77.51 -23.71
C ASN A 1183 121.44 -78.36 -23.28
N VAL A 1184 121.66 -79.50 -23.95
CA VAL A 1184 122.74 -80.47 -23.67
C VAL A 1184 124.16 -79.89 -23.75
N ILE A 1185 124.32 -78.62 -24.14
CA ILE A 1185 125.60 -77.90 -24.28
C ILE A 1185 125.69 -76.68 -23.33
N GLY A 1186 124.77 -76.55 -22.35
CA GLY A 1186 124.84 -75.54 -21.28
C GLY A 1186 124.28 -74.15 -21.63
N LEU A 1187 123.77 -73.95 -22.84
CA LEU A 1187 123.13 -72.70 -23.29
C LEU A 1187 121.62 -72.71 -22.99
N ALA A 1188 121.03 -71.54 -22.72
CA ALA A 1188 119.60 -71.43 -22.44
C ALA A 1188 118.78 -71.89 -23.66
N LYS A 1189 117.89 -72.89 -23.46
CA LYS A 1189 117.04 -73.43 -24.53
C LYS A 1189 116.05 -72.33 -24.96
N SER A 1190 116.03 -72.02 -26.26
CA SER A 1190 114.93 -71.25 -26.84
C SER A 1190 113.69 -72.16 -26.84
N LEU A 1191 112.63 -71.75 -26.15
CA LEU A 1191 111.39 -72.50 -26.06
C LEU A 1191 110.40 -71.95 -27.10
N PRO A 1192 109.30 -72.66 -27.40
CA PRO A 1192 108.20 -72.07 -28.14
C PRO A 1192 107.80 -70.71 -27.50
N PRO A 1193 107.45 -69.69 -28.30
CA PRO A 1193 107.12 -68.34 -27.82
C PRO A 1193 106.19 -68.33 -26.60
N ASP A 1194 105.15 -69.17 -26.61
CA ASP A 1194 104.17 -69.24 -25.51
C ASP A 1194 104.76 -69.79 -24.21
N GLU A 1195 105.66 -70.77 -24.27
CA GLU A 1195 106.34 -71.31 -23.09
C GLU A 1195 107.38 -70.33 -22.54
N MET A 1196 108.11 -69.62 -23.41
CA MET A 1196 109.04 -68.56 -23.02
C MET A 1196 108.31 -67.47 -22.23
N ARG A 1197 107.21 -66.97 -22.79
CA ARG A 1197 106.38 -65.94 -22.17
C ARG A 1197 105.84 -66.43 -20.82
N LYS A 1198 105.24 -67.61 -20.75
CA LYS A 1198 104.66 -68.17 -19.51
C LYS A 1198 105.70 -68.35 -18.39
N LEU A 1199 106.92 -68.78 -18.71
CA LEU A 1199 108.00 -68.90 -17.73
C LEU A 1199 108.53 -67.55 -17.26
N MET A 1200 108.57 -66.55 -18.13
CA MET A 1200 108.91 -65.19 -17.72
C MET A 1200 107.84 -64.64 -16.78
N GLU A 1201 106.57 -64.80 -17.11
CA GLU A 1201 105.45 -64.31 -16.32
C GLU A 1201 105.38 -64.97 -14.93
N THR A 1202 105.57 -66.29 -14.85
CA THR A 1202 105.52 -67.04 -13.58
C THR A 1202 106.61 -66.60 -12.58
N ASN A 1203 107.73 -66.07 -13.08
CA ASN A 1203 108.85 -65.61 -12.26
C ASN A 1203 108.83 -64.10 -11.96
N VAL A 1204 107.82 -63.37 -12.42
CA VAL A 1204 107.62 -61.97 -12.02
C VAL A 1204 106.94 -61.92 -10.65
N GLN A 1205 107.67 -61.39 -9.66
CA GLN A 1205 107.14 -61.08 -8.33
C GLN A 1205 106.29 -59.81 -8.41
N VAL A 1206 105.03 -59.90 -7.97
CA VAL A 1206 104.11 -58.75 -7.89
C VAL A 1206 103.68 -58.58 -6.44
N THR A 1207 104.06 -57.46 -5.84
CA THR A 1207 103.76 -57.09 -4.46
C THR A 1207 102.48 -56.27 -4.36
N ASP A 1208 101.93 -56.12 -3.16
CA ASP A 1208 100.79 -55.23 -2.93
C ASP A 1208 101.16 -53.75 -3.14
N SER A 1209 102.45 -53.40 -3.05
CA SER A 1209 102.95 -52.09 -3.47
C SER A 1209 102.80 -51.89 -4.97
N ASP A 1210 103.07 -52.92 -5.78
CA ASP A 1210 102.92 -52.87 -7.24
C ASP A 1210 101.46 -52.77 -7.66
N LEU A 1211 100.56 -53.43 -6.92
CA LEU A 1211 99.10 -53.29 -7.10
C LEU A 1211 98.62 -51.89 -6.71
N ARG A 1212 99.11 -51.32 -5.61
CA ARG A 1212 98.81 -49.94 -5.23
C ARG A 1212 99.35 -48.95 -6.25
N GLU A 1213 100.56 -49.16 -6.76
CA GLU A 1213 101.15 -48.35 -7.83
C GLU A 1213 100.36 -48.49 -9.13
N LEU A 1214 99.88 -49.69 -9.49
CA LEU A 1214 98.99 -49.89 -10.63
C LEU A 1214 97.68 -49.12 -10.46
N ALA A 1215 97.04 -49.22 -9.29
CA ALA A 1215 95.82 -48.48 -8.98
C ALA A 1215 96.06 -46.95 -9.09
N GLN A 1216 97.19 -46.47 -8.55
CA GLN A 1216 97.58 -45.06 -8.62
C GLN A 1216 97.89 -44.63 -10.06
N ARG A 1217 98.57 -45.46 -10.85
CA ARG A 1217 98.85 -45.19 -12.27
C ARG A 1217 97.58 -45.14 -13.10
N ARG A 1218 96.62 -46.02 -12.85
CA ARG A 1218 95.29 -45.98 -13.48
C ARG A 1218 94.54 -44.70 -13.11
N ALA A 1219 94.47 -44.38 -11.82
CA ALA A 1219 93.84 -43.15 -11.36
C ALA A 1219 94.52 -41.90 -11.95
N ASN A 1220 95.85 -41.88 -12.00
CA ASN A 1220 96.62 -40.80 -12.62
C ASN A 1220 96.41 -40.74 -14.14
N ALA A 1221 96.35 -41.86 -14.85
CA ALA A 1221 96.08 -41.88 -16.29
C ALA A 1221 94.70 -41.29 -16.61
N VAL A 1222 93.68 -41.68 -15.83
CA VAL A 1222 92.34 -41.08 -15.92
C VAL A 1222 92.35 -39.62 -15.51
N HIS A 1223 93.07 -39.25 -14.44
CA HIS A 1223 93.20 -37.87 -13.98
C HIS A 1223 93.87 -36.98 -15.02
N VAL A 1224 94.98 -37.39 -15.63
CA VAL A 1224 95.66 -36.63 -16.68
C VAL A 1224 94.75 -36.47 -17.89
N ALA A 1225 94.12 -37.56 -18.35
CA ALA A 1225 93.18 -37.51 -19.46
C ALA A 1225 91.99 -36.58 -19.17
N LEU A 1226 91.48 -36.57 -17.93
CA LEU A 1226 90.43 -35.65 -17.50
C LEU A 1226 90.95 -34.23 -17.29
N ALA A 1227 92.17 -34.01 -16.78
CA ALA A 1227 92.75 -32.69 -16.47
C ALA A 1227 93.06 -31.87 -17.73
N GLU A 1228 93.33 -32.53 -18.86
CA GLU A 1228 93.39 -31.89 -20.18
C GLU A 1228 92.03 -31.35 -20.63
N ARG A 1229 90.94 -31.88 -20.08
CA ARG A 1229 89.57 -31.61 -20.52
C ARG A 1229 88.76 -30.85 -19.46
N VAL A 1230 89.08 -30.98 -18.18
CA VAL A 1230 88.32 -30.43 -17.04
C VAL A 1230 89.32 -29.76 -16.12
N GLU A 1231 88.91 -28.64 -15.52
CA GLU A 1231 89.79 -27.83 -14.66
C GLU A 1231 90.42 -28.68 -13.52
N PRO A 1232 91.76 -28.71 -13.39
CA PRO A 1232 92.44 -29.61 -12.45
C PRO A 1232 92.01 -29.43 -10.99
N ALA A 1233 91.62 -28.22 -10.58
CA ALA A 1233 91.15 -27.91 -9.22
C ALA A 1233 89.86 -28.67 -8.83
N ARG A 1234 89.19 -29.31 -9.78
CA ARG A 1234 87.94 -30.04 -9.60
C ARG A 1234 88.11 -31.55 -9.59
N LEU A 1235 89.31 -32.04 -9.88
CA LEU A 1235 89.64 -33.45 -9.96
C LEU A 1235 90.51 -33.83 -8.75
N PHE A 1236 90.05 -34.79 -7.97
CA PHE A 1236 90.74 -35.23 -6.76
C PHE A 1236 91.08 -36.71 -6.90
N VAL A 1237 92.36 -37.03 -7.06
CA VAL A 1237 92.78 -38.43 -6.89
C VAL A 1237 92.77 -38.74 -5.41
N VAL A 1238 91.96 -39.73 -5.02
CA VAL A 1238 91.81 -40.15 -3.63
C VAL A 1238 92.43 -41.53 -3.42
N ALA A 1239 92.53 -41.96 -2.15
CA ALA A 1239 93.20 -43.20 -1.78
C ALA A 1239 92.68 -44.41 -2.59
N PRO A 1240 93.57 -45.20 -3.23
CA PRO A 1240 93.17 -46.33 -4.05
C PRO A 1240 92.63 -47.49 -3.22
N LYS A 1241 91.76 -48.30 -3.83
CA LYS A 1241 91.22 -49.54 -3.25
C LYS A 1241 91.95 -50.75 -3.82
N LEU A 1242 92.37 -51.67 -2.96
CA LEU A 1242 93.17 -52.85 -3.33
C LEU A 1242 92.34 -54.14 -3.40
N ASP A 1243 91.02 -54.00 -3.45
CA ASP A 1243 90.05 -55.08 -3.42
C ASP A 1243 88.84 -54.76 -4.32
N PRO A 1244 88.12 -55.80 -4.77
CA PRO A 1244 86.87 -55.63 -5.51
C PRO A 1244 85.64 -55.34 -4.62
N GLU A 1245 85.77 -55.19 -3.30
CA GLU A 1245 84.61 -55.07 -2.40
C GLU A 1245 83.84 -53.75 -2.62
N GLY A 1246 82.51 -53.84 -2.59
CA GLY A 1246 81.63 -52.68 -2.80
C GLY A 1246 81.30 -52.35 -4.25
N ILE A 1247 81.76 -53.15 -5.23
CA ILE A 1247 81.26 -53.12 -6.61
C ILE A 1247 79.91 -53.85 -6.66
N LYS A 1248 78.84 -53.14 -7.06
CA LYS A 1248 77.46 -53.69 -7.14
C LYS A 1248 76.96 -53.84 -8.57
N ASP A 1249 77.73 -53.35 -9.53
CA ASP A 1249 77.45 -53.41 -10.96
C ASP A 1249 78.12 -54.64 -11.63
N LYS A 1250 77.87 -54.85 -12.92
CA LYS A 1250 78.38 -56.00 -13.70
C LYS A 1250 79.71 -55.71 -14.43
N GLY A 1251 80.35 -54.57 -14.17
CA GLY A 1251 81.59 -54.15 -14.84
C GLY A 1251 82.83 -54.93 -14.40
N LYS A 1252 83.93 -54.83 -15.16
CA LYS A 1252 85.24 -55.40 -14.79
C LYS A 1252 85.71 -54.83 -13.45
N THR A 1253 86.33 -55.66 -12.61
CA THR A 1253 86.82 -55.26 -11.28
C THR A 1253 88.11 -54.44 -11.32
N SER A 1254 88.93 -54.61 -12.37
CA SER A 1254 90.10 -53.79 -12.69
C SER A 1254 89.68 -52.45 -13.30
N ARG A 1255 89.47 -51.43 -12.46
CA ARG A 1255 88.88 -50.16 -12.90
C ARG A 1255 89.32 -48.95 -12.08
N VAL A 1256 88.93 -47.77 -12.55
CA VAL A 1256 88.94 -46.52 -11.78
C VAL A 1256 87.49 -46.17 -11.50
N ASP A 1257 87.10 -46.11 -10.24
CA ASP A 1257 85.78 -45.62 -9.84
C ASP A 1257 85.77 -44.11 -9.75
N PHE A 1258 84.62 -43.52 -10.01
CA PHE A 1258 84.37 -42.10 -9.79
C PHE A 1258 83.37 -41.88 -8.66
N SER A 1259 83.56 -40.79 -7.92
CA SER A 1259 82.56 -40.29 -6.97
C SER A 1259 82.39 -38.79 -7.16
N LEU A 1260 81.15 -38.31 -7.11
CA LEU A 1260 80.82 -36.89 -7.26
C LEU A 1260 80.56 -36.27 -5.88
N LYS A 1261 81.13 -35.09 -5.66
CA LYS A 1261 80.98 -34.30 -4.43
C LYS A 1261 80.45 -32.91 -4.71
#